data_AF-Q5TIA1-F1
#
_entry.id   AF-Q5TIA1-F1
#
_cell.length_a   1.000
_cell.length_b   1.000
_cell.length_c   1.000
_cell.angle_alpha   90.00
_cell.angle_beta   90.00
_cell.angle_gamma   90.00
#
_symmetry.space_group_name_H-M   'P 1'
#
loop_
_entity.id
_entity.type
_entity.pdbx_description
1 polymer ?
#
loop_
_entity_poly.entity_id
_entity_poly.type
_entity_poly.pdbx_seq_one_letter_code
_entity_poly.pdbx_strand_id
1 'polypeptide(L)'
;MAVRQAATAGTPGPRREEEAALLFERAHYRHDPRWLLPVTPRLCLACALELLPDPGVSLVRKKHMLSCFQDALVRHTSLVTQLVSQDQRVCIHFISVLFGLLCSMEDGSVTDLCIEVLIQITTQLKLEQTIRCLLDECHKELCNMPSMRGSLATLTLLGKLVDAIPALADELVMEHGNLMEHLLRGLVYPSEGIQASVCYLYGKLYSSPVAAEMLSGHFREKLFPLFLSILDGAQTKELQINCLGLLRQLLKYDLFVSMIMNQDGLGESAKNIEGSSGNTSLPLVLKKLLLSRDETLQVASAHCITAVLVHSPAKHASAFIHADIPEFLFEHLSSSSEVLVWSSCNCLTLLVEEPLFFSKCHTVYGIEAVVRSLQGSLKMNNIELHKQGLLLFAEILTRQPEEIKLFTSSAMCRDAGRALQEAVSSPVLEVAAEALKATSAFLRKDHQSTPPVQYGELQALLEAMLNRCAEFSQTLLSRRPLGHASSRDSEKAILQRGKFLLSTLEGFRSACRLAIEFQSEPSAQENPFTAPSAKKEDTLEAFSEFLLSACDSLCIPMVMRHLEQTTHPALMEVFLSILHNLFVIVPHMKEKFSKKLASSSFIRLTLELKARFCSGLSHSALNQVCSNFLYYMCLNLLSAPEKTGPPSKEELSAVSELLQHGLPQISSRSPESLAFLSDRQYMEGAARQRQYCILLLFYLAYIHEDRFVSEAELFEAVQSFLLSLQDQGERPPLVVFKASIYLLAICQDKDNTLRETMVSAIRKFLEGIPDLQLVYTHHPLLLRFFLLYPELMSRYGHRVLELWFFWEESSYEELDDVTSAGQPALPASLVVLFQLLRSIPSILLILLDLIYSSPVDTAHKVLISLRTFLRRNEDIQVGGLIRGHFLLILQRLLVEHGASPSGASGNLPLLLSLLSLMQLRNVSEQELDSVAMKLLHQVSKLCGKCSPTDVDILQPSFNFLYWSLHQTTPSSQKRAAAVLLSSTGLMELLEKMLALTLAKADSPRTALLCSAWLLTASFSAQQHKGSLQVHQTLSVEMDQVLKALSFPKKKAALLSAAILCFLRTALRQSFSSALVALVPSGAQPLPATKDTVLAPLRMSQVRSLVIGLQNLLVQKDPLLSQACVGCLEALLDYLDARSPDIALHVASQPWNRFLLFTLLDAGENSFLRPEILRLMTLFMRYRSSSVLSHEEVGDVLQGVALADLSTLSNTTLQALHGFFQQLQSMGHLADHSMAQTLQASLEGLPPSTSSGQPPLQDMLCLGGVAVSLSHIRN
;
A
#
# COMPACT_ATOMS: atom_id res chain seq x y z
N MET A 1 -39.64 -70.71 45.88
CA MET A 1 -39.80 -69.36 46.46
C MET A 1 -39.37 -69.33 47.95
N ALA A 2 -38.24 -69.84 48.46
CA ALA A 2 -36.88 -70.06 47.96
C ALA A 2 -36.22 -68.81 47.35
N VAL A 3 -35.79 -67.89 48.21
CA VAL A 3 -34.91 -66.73 47.94
C VAL A 3 -33.68 -66.98 48.85
N ARG A 4 -32.52 -67.44 48.36
CA ARG A 4 -31.48 -66.67 47.64
C ARG A 4 -31.13 -65.33 48.30
N GLN A 5 -30.55 -65.38 49.49
CA GLN A 5 -29.53 -64.43 49.95
C GLN A 5 -28.52 -65.15 50.84
N ALA A 6 -27.24 -64.90 50.55
CA ALA A 6 -26.06 -65.10 51.40
C ALA A 6 -25.94 -66.49 52.07
N ALA A 7 -25.41 -67.50 51.39
CA ALA A 7 -23.98 -67.56 51.06
C ALA A 7 -23.07 -67.15 52.24
N THR A 8 -23.32 -67.73 53.40
CA THR A 8 -22.31 -68.13 54.39
C THR A 8 -21.47 -69.32 53.89
N ALA A 9 -21.13 -69.30 52.60
CA ALA A 9 -20.42 -70.37 51.92
C ALA A 9 -18.92 -70.22 52.18
N GLY A 10 -18.36 -71.19 52.90
CA GLY A 10 -16.93 -71.38 53.04
C GLY A 10 -16.38 -70.80 54.33
N THR A 11 -16.54 -71.55 55.42
CA THR A 11 -15.51 -71.66 56.45
C THR A 11 -14.45 -72.66 55.95
N PRO A 12 -13.36 -72.23 55.28
CA PRO A 12 -12.17 -73.05 55.26
C PRO A 12 -11.58 -73.00 56.66
N GLY A 13 -11.63 -74.13 57.36
CA GLY A 13 -10.70 -74.39 58.46
C GLY A 13 -9.26 -74.46 57.94
N PRO A 14 -8.31 -74.74 58.83
CA PRO A 14 -7.85 -73.86 59.89
C PRO A 14 -6.87 -72.82 59.32
N ARG A 15 -7.32 -71.60 59.05
CA ARG A 15 -6.43 -70.43 58.82
C ARG A 15 -5.73 -69.93 60.10
N ARG A 16 -5.57 -70.77 61.12
CA ARG A 16 -5.07 -70.37 62.45
C ARG A 16 -3.67 -70.87 62.82
N GLU A 17 -3.09 -71.82 62.09
CA GLU A 17 -1.81 -72.42 62.52
C GLU A 17 -0.59 -71.92 61.74
N GLU A 18 -0.71 -71.45 60.50
CA GLU A 18 0.47 -70.95 59.77
C GLU A 18 0.82 -69.48 60.05
N GLU A 19 -0.09 -68.69 60.64
CA GLU A 19 0.23 -67.29 61.03
C GLU A 19 0.89 -67.17 62.42
N ALA A 20 1.13 -68.29 63.13
CA ALA A 20 1.61 -68.32 64.51
C ALA A 20 3.14 -68.43 64.68
N ALA A 21 3.92 -68.57 63.62
CA ALA A 21 5.32 -69.02 63.71
C ALA A 21 6.40 -67.93 63.90
N LEU A 22 6.03 -66.65 64.04
CA LEU A 22 7.01 -65.55 64.18
C LEU A 22 7.37 -65.20 65.63
N LEU A 23 6.79 -65.92 66.58
CA LEU A 23 7.05 -65.75 68.01
C LEU A 23 8.13 -66.75 68.42
N PHE A 24 9.10 -66.33 69.23
CA PHE A 24 10.13 -67.24 69.72
C PHE A 24 9.45 -68.26 70.65
N GLU A 25 9.09 -69.43 70.10
CA GLU A 25 8.23 -70.44 70.74
C GLU A 25 8.67 -70.79 72.17
N ARG A 26 10.00 -70.76 72.41
CA ARG A 26 10.59 -71.09 73.72
C ARG A 26 10.37 -70.04 74.80
N ALA A 27 10.06 -68.79 74.46
CA ALA A 27 10.02 -67.69 75.42
C ALA A 27 8.87 -66.70 75.27
N HIS A 28 8.13 -66.70 74.15
CA HIS A 28 7.09 -65.69 73.91
C HIS A 28 6.06 -65.58 75.05
N TYR A 29 5.69 -66.69 75.67
CA TYR A 29 4.75 -66.72 76.81
C TYR A 29 5.23 -65.91 78.03
N ARG A 30 6.51 -65.54 78.10
CA ARG A 30 7.11 -64.72 79.16
C ARG A 30 7.04 -63.23 78.85
N HIS A 31 6.71 -62.83 77.63
CA HIS A 31 6.73 -61.43 77.20
C HIS A 31 5.39 -60.76 77.47
N ASP A 32 5.44 -59.52 77.96
CA ASP A 32 4.25 -58.69 78.15
C ASP A 32 3.54 -58.42 76.80
N PRO A 33 2.20 -58.54 76.71
CA PRO A 33 1.45 -58.27 75.48
C PRO A 33 1.71 -56.88 74.86
N ARG A 34 2.17 -55.90 75.63
CA ARG A 34 2.53 -54.57 75.11
C ARG A 34 3.61 -54.60 74.02
N TRP A 35 4.45 -55.66 74.00
CA TRP A 35 5.51 -55.86 73.01
C TRP A 35 5.05 -56.55 71.74
N LEU A 36 3.78 -56.98 71.68
CA LEU A 36 3.19 -57.63 70.53
C LEU A 36 2.62 -56.59 69.56
N LEU A 37 3.00 -56.70 68.29
CA LEU A 37 2.31 -56.03 67.19
C LEU A 37 0.96 -56.75 66.95
N PRO A 38 -0.20 -56.11 67.17
CA PRO A 38 -1.50 -56.78 67.17
C PRO A 38 -2.01 -57.14 65.76
N VAL A 39 -1.28 -56.73 64.71
CA VAL A 39 -1.60 -56.89 63.29
C VAL A 39 -0.64 -57.86 62.61
N THR A 40 -1.03 -58.41 61.46
CA THR A 40 -0.15 -59.27 60.67
C THR A 40 0.88 -58.45 59.88
N PRO A 41 2.15 -58.89 59.80
CA PRO A 41 2.70 -60.10 60.41
C PRO A 41 2.81 -59.96 61.94
N ARG A 42 2.28 -60.95 62.69
CA ARG A 42 2.25 -60.90 64.16
C ARG A 42 3.67 -61.07 64.69
N LEU A 43 4.23 -60.01 65.22
CA LEU A 43 5.61 -59.93 65.69
C LEU A 43 5.62 -59.50 67.15
N CYS A 44 6.52 -60.08 67.95
CA CYS A 44 6.80 -59.58 69.28
C CYS A 44 8.21 -59.00 69.32
N LEU A 45 8.34 -57.72 69.68
CA LEU A 45 9.64 -57.03 69.74
C LEU A 45 10.60 -57.73 70.72
N ALA A 46 10.08 -58.21 71.86
CA ALA A 46 10.87 -58.96 72.83
C ALA A 46 11.33 -60.32 72.28
N CYS A 47 10.52 -61.00 71.46
CA CYS A 47 10.95 -62.21 70.75
C CYS A 47 12.07 -61.92 69.75
N ALA A 48 11.98 -60.82 69.02
CA ALA A 48 13.04 -60.41 68.10
C ALA A 48 14.34 -60.08 68.86
N LEU A 49 14.23 -59.36 69.98
CA LEU A 49 15.38 -59.03 70.84
C LEU A 49 16.06 -60.23 71.48
N GLU A 50 15.34 -61.33 71.75
CA GLU A 50 15.94 -62.57 72.24
C GLU A 50 16.48 -63.45 71.10
N LEU A 51 15.78 -63.52 69.96
CA LEU A 51 16.10 -64.41 68.84
C LEU A 51 17.26 -63.93 67.97
N LEU A 52 17.32 -62.62 67.68
CA LEU A 52 18.32 -62.05 66.78
C LEU A 52 19.77 -62.16 67.32
N PRO A 53 20.05 -61.85 68.59
CA PRO A 53 21.41 -61.96 69.12
C PRO A 53 21.82 -63.40 69.46
N ASP A 54 20.88 -64.35 69.59
CA ASP A 54 21.20 -65.74 69.96
C ASP A 54 22.06 -66.42 68.87
N PRO A 55 23.29 -66.87 69.19
CA PRO A 55 24.15 -67.58 68.24
C PRO A 55 23.61 -68.98 67.86
N GLY A 56 22.72 -69.56 68.67
CA GLY A 56 22.09 -70.85 68.40
C GLY A 56 20.96 -70.81 67.36
N VAL A 57 20.53 -69.62 66.93
CA VAL A 57 19.46 -69.46 65.94
C VAL A 57 20.02 -69.43 64.52
N SER A 58 19.45 -70.26 63.64
CA SER A 58 19.88 -70.33 62.24
C SER A 58 19.68 -68.99 61.50
N LEU A 59 20.59 -68.73 60.55
CA LEU A 59 20.55 -67.53 59.71
C LEU A 59 19.20 -67.36 58.99
N VAL A 60 18.60 -68.46 58.53
CA VAL A 60 17.29 -68.47 57.88
C VAL A 60 16.20 -67.88 58.79
N ARG A 61 16.20 -68.24 60.08
CA ARG A 61 15.24 -67.71 61.05
C ARG A 61 15.48 -66.24 61.37
N LYS A 62 16.75 -65.82 61.49
CA LYS A 62 17.11 -64.41 61.69
C LYS A 62 16.66 -63.57 60.49
N LYS A 63 16.96 -64.02 59.27
CA LYS A 63 16.52 -63.37 58.02
C LYS A 63 15.00 -63.29 57.91
N HIS A 64 14.29 -64.37 58.23
CA HIS A 64 12.83 -64.37 58.21
C HIS A 64 12.24 -63.37 59.22
N MET A 65 12.75 -63.36 60.45
CA MET A 65 12.33 -62.39 61.47
C MET A 65 12.57 -60.95 61.02
N LEU A 66 13.77 -60.64 60.49
CA LEU A 66 14.08 -59.31 59.96
C LEU A 66 13.16 -58.94 58.79
N SER A 67 12.91 -59.86 57.87
CA SER A 67 12.05 -59.62 56.70
C SER A 67 10.61 -59.33 57.12
N CYS A 68 10.09 -60.07 58.09
CA CYS A 68 8.78 -59.79 58.65
C CYS A 68 8.75 -58.47 59.41
N PHE A 69 9.82 -58.11 60.12
CA PHE A 69 9.90 -56.82 60.81
C PHE A 69 9.95 -55.65 59.83
N GLN A 70 10.76 -55.74 58.76
CA GLN A 70 10.78 -54.79 57.66
C GLN A 70 9.40 -54.66 57.01
N ASP A 71 8.76 -55.79 56.73
CA ASP A 71 7.42 -55.82 56.14
C ASP A 71 6.36 -55.22 57.08
N ALA A 72 6.49 -55.41 58.40
CA ALA A 72 5.67 -54.68 59.37
C ALA A 72 5.97 -53.18 59.42
N LEU A 73 7.24 -52.77 59.30
CA LEU A 73 7.61 -51.36 59.18
C LEU A 73 7.01 -50.71 57.93
N VAL A 74 6.96 -51.43 56.81
CA VAL A 74 6.38 -50.95 55.55
C VAL A 74 4.86 -50.91 55.62
N ARG A 75 4.20 -51.95 56.15
CA ARG A 75 2.73 -52.06 56.19
C ARG A 75 2.08 -51.28 57.33
N HIS A 76 2.75 -51.21 58.48
CA HIS A 76 2.22 -50.71 59.74
C HIS A 76 3.19 -49.76 60.43
N THR A 77 3.82 -48.87 59.66
CA THR A 77 4.90 -47.97 60.14
C THR A 77 4.56 -47.28 61.45
N SER A 78 3.35 -46.73 61.59
CA SER A 78 2.93 -46.03 62.81
C SER A 78 2.84 -46.94 64.03
N LEU A 79 2.30 -48.15 63.88
CA LEU A 79 2.17 -49.13 64.96
C LEU A 79 3.53 -49.68 65.38
N VAL A 80 4.42 -49.97 64.43
CA VAL A 80 5.78 -50.43 64.74
C VAL A 80 6.61 -49.31 65.37
N THR A 81 6.50 -48.07 64.88
CA THR A 81 7.19 -46.92 65.46
C THR A 81 6.72 -46.71 66.90
N GLN A 82 5.40 -46.77 67.17
CA GLN A 82 4.86 -46.73 68.52
C GLN A 82 5.39 -47.87 69.39
N LEU A 83 5.41 -49.11 68.86
CA LEU A 83 5.91 -50.29 69.56
C LEU A 83 7.37 -50.12 70.00
N VAL A 84 8.23 -49.63 69.11
CA VAL A 84 9.65 -49.41 69.37
C VAL A 84 9.87 -48.18 70.25
N SER A 85 9.08 -47.11 70.08
CA SER A 85 9.22 -45.87 70.86
C SER A 85 8.63 -45.94 72.28
N GLN A 86 7.93 -47.01 72.65
CA GLN A 86 7.31 -47.18 73.98
C GLN A 86 8.33 -47.07 75.13
N ASP A 87 9.52 -47.63 74.94
CA ASP A 87 10.63 -47.54 75.89
C ASP A 87 11.91 -47.25 75.14
N GLN A 88 12.46 -46.06 75.38
CA GLN A 88 13.66 -45.60 74.73
C GLN A 88 14.87 -46.52 74.96
N ARG A 89 14.99 -47.16 76.13
CA ARG A 89 16.09 -48.09 76.42
C ARG A 89 15.97 -49.34 75.57
N VAL A 90 14.75 -49.83 75.38
CA VAL A 90 14.46 -50.98 74.52
C VAL A 90 14.72 -50.64 73.05
N CYS A 91 14.36 -49.43 72.62
CA CYS A 91 14.68 -48.93 71.29
C CYS A 91 16.20 -48.89 71.05
N ILE A 92 16.97 -48.27 71.95
CA ILE A 92 18.43 -48.18 71.85
C ILE A 92 19.04 -49.59 71.84
N HIS A 93 18.56 -50.48 72.72
CA HIS A 93 19.01 -51.86 72.75
C HIS A 93 18.69 -52.60 71.45
N PHE A 94 17.50 -52.39 70.87
CA PHE A 94 17.12 -53.00 69.60
C PHE A 94 18.00 -52.52 68.44
N ILE A 95 18.29 -51.22 68.38
CA ILE A 95 19.24 -50.66 67.41
C ILE A 95 20.63 -51.29 67.60
N SER A 96 21.10 -51.40 68.83
CA SER A 96 22.39 -52.05 69.15
C SER A 96 22.40 -53.54 68.75
N VAL A 97 21.31 -54.27 68.96
CA VAL A 97 21.17 -55.68 68.51
C VAL A 97 21.21 -55.78 66.99
N LEU A 98 20.49 -54.91 66.29
CA LEU A 98 20.49 -54.87 64.82
C LEU A 98 21.86 -54.48 64.25
N PHE A 99 22.54 -53.52 64.88
CA PHE A 99 23.88 -53.10 64.51
C PHE A 99 24.93 -54.19 64.80
N GLY A 100 24.85 -54.86 65.95
CA GLY A 100 25.71 -56.00 66.26
C GLY A 100 25.47 -57.18 65.31
N LEU A 101 24.22 -57.40 64.90
CA LEU A 101 23.89 -58.38 63.85
C LEU A 101 24.50 -57.97 62.51
N LEU A 102 24.39 -56.69 62.13
CA LEU A 102 25.02 -56.16 60.91
C LEU A 102 26.54 -56.39 60.89
N CYS A 103 27.24 -56.15 62.00
CA CYS A 103 28.69 -56.28 62.08
C CYS A 103 29.18 -57.74 62.13
N SER A 104 28.33 -58.68 62.55
CA SER A 104 28.69 -60.10 62.70
C SER A 104 28.31 -60.98 61.51
N MET A 105 27.51 -60.49 60.57
CA MET A 105 26.98 -61.26 59.44
C MET A 105 27.80 -60.98 58.16
N GLU A 106 28.19 -62.04 57.46
CA GLU A 106 28.80 -61.94 56.11
C GLU A 106 27.77 -62.07 54.98
N ASP A 107 26.56 -62.56 55.25
CA ASP A 107 25.52 -62.75 54.24
C ASP A 107 24.93 -61.40 53.80
N GLY A 108 25.22 -61.01 52.56
CA GLY A 108 24.79 -59.74 51.97
C GLY A 108 23.29 -59.47 52.07
N SER A 109 22.46 -60.50 51.94
CA SER A 109 21.00 -60.33 51.97
C SER A 109 20.47 -60.04 53.39
N VAL A 110 21.16 -60.50 54.42
CA VAL A 110 20.81 -60.22 55.81
C VAL A 110 21.35 -58.85 56.22
N THR A 111 22.56 -58.50 55.80
CA THR A 111 23.13 -57.17 56.04
C THR A 111 22.28 -56.08 55.39
N ASP A 112 21.81 -56.29 54.16
CA ASP A 112 20.93 -55.34 53.46
C ASP A 112 19.61 -55.13 54.21
N LEU A 113 18.99 -56.21 54.70
CA LEU A 113 17.79 -56.12 55.53
C LEU A 113 18.04 -55.38 56.84
N CYS A 114 19.15 -55.68 57.53
CA CYS A 114 19.54 -54.97 58.75
C CYS A 114 19.69 -53.47 58.50
N ILE A 115 20.34 -53.09 57.39
CA ILE A 115 20.51 -51.69 56.99
C ILE A 115 19.15 -51.04 56.72
N GLU A 116 18.26 -51.67 55.96
CA GLU A 116 16.93 -51.15 55.66
C GLU A 116 16.08 -50.95 56.91
N VAL A 117 16.08 -51.93 57.82
CA VAL A 117 15.36 -51.85 59.09
C VAL A 117 15.94 -50.74 59.97
N LEU A 118 17.27 -50.64 60.10
CA LEU A 118 17.93 -49.58 60.87
C LEU A 118 17.61 -48.18 60.32
N ILE A 119 17.64 -47.99 59.00
CA ILE A 119 17.32 -46.70 58.37
C ILE A 119 15.84 -46.36 58.58
N GLN A 120 14.93 -47.31 58.34
CA GLN A 120 13.50 -47.08 58.52
C GLN A 120 13.15 -46.75 59.97
N ILE A 121 13.68 -47.48 60.94
CA ILE A 121 13.47 -47.18 62.36
C ILE A 121 13.98 -45.78 62.70
N THR A 122 15.22 -45.48 62.29
CA THR A 122 15.88 -44.22 62.63
C THR A 122 15.17 -43.01 62.01
N THR A 123 14.75 -43.12 60.74
CA THR A 123 14.02 -42.07 60.03
C THR A 123 12.59 -41.86 60.53
N GLN A 124 11.92 -42.91 61.03
CA GLN A 124 10.54 -42.83 61.52
C GLN A 124 10.47 -42.36 62.98
N LEU A 125 11.38 -42.81 63.83
CA LEU A 125 11.44 -42.38 65.24
C LEU A 125 11.82 -40.91 65.35
N LYS A 126 12.76 -40.43 64.51
CA LYS A 126 13.32 -39.07 64.56
C LYS A 126 13.77 -38.63 65.96
N LEU A 127 14.20 -39.59 66.78
CA LEU A 127 14.71 -39.32 68.13
C LEU A 127 16.21 -39.05 68.03
N GLU A 128 16.64 -37.84 68.37
CA GLU A 128 18.05 -37.43 68.27
C GLU A 128 18.99 -38.38 69.03
N GLN A 129 18.59 -38.84 70.22
CA GLN A 129 19.43 -39.75 71.03
C GLN A 129 19.62 -41.13 70.39
N THR A 130 18.63 -41.65 69.65
CA THR A 130 18.78 -42.95 68.98
C THR A 130 19.63 -42.83 67.72
N ILE A 131 19.49 -41.71 67.00
CA ILE A 131 20.34 -41.37 65.85
C ILE A 131 21.80 -41.23 66.29
N ARG A 132 22.08 -40.44 67.34
CA ARG A 132 23.42 -40.28 67.91
C ARG A 132 24.02 -41.59 68.38
N CYS A 133 23.25 -42.42 69.09
CA CYS A 133 23.72 -43.73 69.52
C CYS A 133 24.14 -44.60 68.32
N LEU A 134 23.38 -44.62 67.23
CA LEU A 134 23.74 -45.38 66.04
C LEU A 134 24.99 -44.81 65.34
N LEU A 135 25.12 -43.48 65.26
CA LEU A 135 26.29 -42.81 64.71
C LEU A 135 27.56 -43.12 65.54
N ASP A 136 27.46 -43.03 66.86
CA ASP A 136 28.54 -43.37 67.79
C ASP A 136 28.99 -44.83 67.62
N GLU A 137 28.04 -45.77 67.49
CA GLU A 137 28.38 -47.19 67.27
C GLU A 137 29.04 -47.40 65.89
N CYS A 138 28.54 -46.75 64.83
CA CYS A 138 29.20 -46.79 63.52
C CYS A 138 30.62 -46.21 63.56
N HIS A 139 30.79 -45.08 64.24
CA HIS A 139 32.07 -44.40 64.39
C HIS A 139 33.08 -45.24 65.17
N LYS A 140 32.67 -45.78 66.33
CA LYS A 140 33.50 -46.66 67.16
C LYS A 140 33.91 -47.90 66.39
N GLU A 141 32.96 -48.55 65.71
CA GLU A 141 33.24 -49.77 64.97
C GLU A 141 34.29 -49.51 63.88
N LEU A 142 34.09 -48.50 63.04
CA LEU A 142 35.04 -48.14 61.98
C LEU A 142 36.41 -47.74 62.55
N CYS A 143 36.46 -46.87 63.55
CA CYS A 143 37.73 -46.40 64.10
C CYS A 143 38.53 -47.49 64.85
N ASN A 144 37.86 -48.53 65.36
CA ASN A 144 38.51 -49.63 66.08
C ASN A 144 38.95 -50.79 65.18
N MET A 145 38.50 -50.85 63.91
CA MET A 145 38.91 -51.92 63.00
C MET A 145 40.40 -51.81 62.60
N PRO A 146 41.22 -52.87 62.77
CA PRO A 146 42.63 -52.86 62.38
C PRO A 146 42.84 -52.93 60.86
N SER A 147 41.82 -53.37 60.11
CA SER A 147 41.82 -53.44 58.65
C SER A 147 40.43 -53.09 58.13
N MET A 148 40.32 -52.73 56.84
CA MET A 148 39.02 -52.49 56.21
C MET A 148 38.21 -53.78 55.95
N ARG A 149 38.72 -54.95 56.33
CA ARG A 149 37.99 -56.22 56.17
C ARG A 149 36.77 -56.21 57.09
N GLY A 150 35.57 -56.33 56.51
CA GLY A 150 34.30 -56.32 57.24
C GLY A 150 33.64 -54.93 57.38
N SER A 151 34.33 -53.85 57.02
CA SER A 151 33.80 -52.48 57.19
C SER A 151 32.67 -52.11 56.22
N LEU A 152 32.46 -52.90 55.16
CA LEU A 152 31.53 -52.60 54.07
C LEU A 152 30.11 -52.33 54.58
N ALA A 153 29.58 -53.21 55.42
CA ALA A 153 28.22 -53.11 55.93
C ALA A 153 28.01 -51.82 56.75
N THR A 154 28.97 -51.47 57.62
CA THR A 154 28.94 -50.26 58.44
C THR A 154 29.10 -48.99 57.60
N LEU A 155 29.97 -48.98 56.60
CA LEU A 155 30.14 -47.85 55.68
C LEU A 155 28.87 -47.61 54.85
N THR A 156 28.24 -48.68 54.35
CA THR A 156 26.99 -48.60 53.59
C THR A 156 25.85 -48.11 54.47
N LEU A 157 25.73 -48.60 55.71
CA LEU A 157 24.76 -48.09 56.68
C LEU A 157 24.96 -46.58 56.90
N LEU A 158 26.19 -46.16 57.19
CA LEU A 158 26.50 -44.76 57.48
C LEU A 158 26.19 -43.85 56.29
N GLY A 159 26.60 -44.25 55.08
CA GLY A 159 26.26 -43.53 53.86
C GLY A 159 24.76 -43.38 53.64
N LYS A 160 23.99 -44.47 53.80
CA LYS A 160 22.52 -44.42 53.66
C LYS A 160 21.84 -43.67 54.81
N LEU A 161 22.41 -43.67 56.01
CA LEU A 161 21.89 -42.92 57.15
C LEU A 161 22.03 -41.40 56.91
N VAL A 162 23.18 -40.94 56.43
CA VAL A 162 23.39 -39.53 56.05
C VAL A 162 22.50 -39.15 54.86
N ASP A 163 22.28 -40.07 53.90
CA ASP A 163 21.34 -39.82 52.80
C ASP A 163 19.89 -39.65 53.28
N ALA A 164 19.46 -40.50 54.23
CA ALA A 164 18.12 -40.46 54.77
C ALA A 164 17.88 -39.28 55.73
N ILE A 165 18.93 -38.82 56.41
CA ILE A 165 18.91 -37.67 57.34
C ILE A 165 20.09 -36.74 57.00
N PRO A 166 19.93 -35.84 56.01
CA PRO A 166 21.03 -34.98 55.52
C PRO A 166 21.68 -34.09 56.59
N ALA A 167 20.94 -33.74 57.65
CA ALA A 167 21.47 -32.94 58.78
C ALA A 167 22.64 -33.63 59.51
N LEU A 168 22.76 -34.95 59.41
CA LEU A 168 23.86 -35.70 60.04
C LEU A 168 25.20 -35.48 59.34
N ALA A 169 25.21 -34.95 58.12
CA ALA A 169 26.46 -34.65 57.42
C ALA A 169 27.32 -33.67 58.24
N ASP A 170 26.68 -32.61 58.76
CA ASP A 170 27.36 -31.59 59.55
C ASP A 170 27.79 -32.15 60.91
N GLU A 171 26.91 -32.90 61.58
CA GLU A 171 27.21 -33.55 62.86
C GLU A 171 28.38 -34.53 62.72
N LEU A 172 28.44 -35.32 61.65
CA LEU A 172 29.53 -36.26 61.40
C LEU A 172 30.87 -35.56 61.16
N VAL A 173 30.88 -34.44 60.43
CA VAL A 173 32.12 -33.67 60.19
C VAL A 173 32.57 -32.90 61.43
N MET A 174 31.62 -32.36 62.22
CA MET A 174 31.91 -31.58 63.42
C MET A 174 32.31 -32.45 64.62
N GLU A 175 31.54 -33.51 64.91
CA GLU A 175 31.72 -34.34 66.10
C GLU A 175 32.65 -35.54 65.84
N HIS A 176 32.71 -36.04 64.61
CA HIS A 176 33.45 -37.25 64.23
C HIS A 176 34.49 -37.01 63.11
N GLY A 177 35.14 -35.85 63.07
CA GLY A 177 36.09 -35.48 62.01
C GLY A 177 37.25 -36.46 61.79
N ASN A 178 37.67 -37.22 62.82
CA ASN A 178 38.68 -38.28 62.70
C ASN A 178 38.24 -39.47 61.80
N LEU A 179 36.93 -39.65 61.59
CA LEU A 179 36.39 -40.62 60.64
C LEU A 179 36.91 -40.38 59.22
N MET A 180 37.21 -39.12 58.85
CA MET A 180 37.69 -38.79 57.52
C MET A 180 39.01 -39.48 57.17
N GLU A 181 39.87 -39.74 58.16
CA GLU A 181 41.10 -40.51 57.95
C GLU A 181 40.82 -41.99 57.68
N HIS A 182 39.79 -42.54 58.31
CA HIS A 182 39.37 -43.92 58.07
C HIS A 182 38.74 -44.09 56.69
N LEU A 183 37.96 -43.11 56.23
CA LEU A 183 37.42 -43.10 54.86
C LEU A 183 38.54 -43.09 53.81
N LEU A 184 39.62 -42.31 54.01
CA LEU A 184 40.80 -42.35 53.14
C LEU A 184 41.47 -43.73 53.11
N ARG A 185 41.59 -44.41 54.26
CA ARG A 185 42.09 -45.80 54.31
C ARG A 185 41.19 -46.74 53.50
N GLY A 186 39.87 -46.52 53.54
CA GLY A 186 38.89 -47.25 52.73
C GLY A 186 39.07 -47.05 51.23
N LEU A 187 39.43 -45.84 50.80
CA LEU A 187 39.70 -45.54 49.38
C LEU A 187 40.96 -46.23 48.85
N VAL A 188 42.00 -46.37 49.68
CA VAL A 188 43.27 -47.03 49.30
C VAL A 188 43.15 -48.57 49.37
N TYR A 189 42.12 -49.09 50.04
CA TYR A 189 41.94 -50.53 50.19
C TYR A 189 41.46 -51.21 48.88
N PRO A 190 41.98 -52.40 48.51
CA PRO A 190 41.72 -53.04 47.22
C PRO A 190 40.35 -53.76 47.15
N SER A 191 39.28 -53.08 47.55
CA SER A 191 37.90 -53.56 47.39
C SER A 191 37.03 -52.45 46.82
N GLU A 192 36.60 -52.61 45.57
CA GLU A 192 35.76 -51.61 44.91
C GLU A 192 34.41 -51.42 45.61
N GLY A 193 33.88 -52.45 46.31
CA GLY A 193 32.67 -52.29 47.12
C GLY A 193 32.88 -51.34 48.30
N ILE A 194 34.03 -51.42 48.97
CA ILE A 194 34.37 -50.49 50.06
C ILE A 194 34.60 -49.09 49.51
N GLN A 195 35.34 -48.97 48.41
CA GLN A 195 35.56 -47.70 47.73
C GLN A 195 34.23 -47.07 47.31
N ALA A 196 33.28 -47.86 46.79
CA ALA A 196 31.96 -47.39 46.37
C ALA A 196 31.16 -46.85 47.55
N SER A 197 31.11 -47.56 48.69
CA SER A 197 30.44 -47.08 49.90
C SER A 197 31.09 -45.82 50.47
N VAL A 198 32.42 -45.71 50.41
CA VAL A 198 33.13 -44.49 50.85
C VAL A 198 32.83 -43.32 49.92
N CYS A 199 32.88 -43.50 48.60
CA CYS A 199 32.53 -42.46 47.63
C CYS A 199 31.08 -42.01 47.79
N TYR A 200 30.15 -42.95 48.04
CA TYR A 200 28.76 -42.63 48.35
C TYR A 200 28.64 -41.74 49.58
N LEU A 201 29.26 -42.14 50.71
CA LEU A 201 29.26 -41.37 51.95
C LEU A 201 29.88 -39.98 51.77
N TYR A 202 31.05 -39.88 51.13
CA TYR A 202 31.63 -38.58 50.79
C TYR A 202 30.66 -37.74 49.95
N GLY A 203 30.00 -38.34 48.96
CA GLY A 203 29.00 -37.65 48.14
C GLY A 203 27.88 -37.04 48.99
N LYS A 204 27.43 -37.74 50.04
CA LYS A 204 26.44 -37.21 50.98
C LYS A 204 27.01 -36.13 51.91
N LEU A 205 28.24 -36.27 52.37
CA LEU A 205 28.90 -35.23 53.19
C LEU A 205 29.06 -33.93 52.40
N TYR A 206 29.59 -33.99 51.18
CA TYR A 206 29.73 -32.80 50.31
C TYR A 206 28.41 -32.28 49.76
N SER A 207 27.28 -32.96 49.98
CA SER A 207 25.96 -32.44 49.63
C SER A 207 25.48 -31.36 50.60
N SER A 208 26.02 -31.32 51.83
CA SER A 208 25.77 -30.25 52.79
C SER A 208 26.78 -29.10 52.59
N PRO A 209 26.34 -27.84 52.43
CA PRO A 209 27.23 -26.69 52.30
C PRO A 209 28.20 -26.51 53.47
N VAL A 210 27.74 -26.73 54.71
CA VAL A 210 28.56 -26.52 55.92
C VAL A 210 29.65 -27.59 56.00
N ALA A 211 29.29 -28.86 55.85
CA ALA A 211 30.25 -29.96 55.78
C ALA A 211 31.24 -29.79 54.61
N ALA A 212 30.78 -29.37 53.42
CA ALA A 212 31.65 -29.13 52.27
C ALA A 212 32.70 -28.04 52.54
N GLU A 213 32.31 -26.94 53.18
CA GLU A 213 33.22 -25.86 53.57
C GLU A 213 34.28 -26.36 54.56
N MET A 214 33.86 -27.08 55.62
CA MET A 214 34.75 -27.65 56.62
C MET A 214 35.71 -28.69 56.04
N LEU A 215 35.26 -29.48 55.06
CA LEU A 215 36.06 -30.49 54.39
C LEU A 215 36.93 -29.94 53.26
N SER A 216 36.90 -28.65 52.96
CA SER A 216 37.65 -28.07 51.84
C SER A 216 39.16 -28.30 51.90
N GLY A 217 39.75 -28.18 53.10
CA GLY A 217 41.16 -28.51 53.34
C GLY A 217 41.46 -30.00 53.19
N HIS A 218 40.59 -30.87 53.75
CA HIS A 218 40.68 -32.32 53.60
C HIS A 218 40.60 -32.76 52.13
N PHE A 219 39.71 -32.12 51.36
CA PHE A 219 39.59 -32.35 49.92
C PHE A 219 40.91 -32.05 49.20
N ARG A 220 41.43 -30.83 49.40
CA ARG A 220 42.63 -30.32 48.74
C ARG A 220 43.87 -31.17 49.04
N GLU A 221 44.08 -31.50 50.31
CA GLU A 221 45.34 -32.08 50.78
C GLU A 221 45.38 -33.60 50.67
N LYS A 222 44.24 -34.28 50.85
CA LYS A 222 44.21 -35.75 51.00
C LYS A 222 43.31 -36.46 50.00
N LEU A 223 42.08 -36.00 49.79
CA LEU A 223 41.08 -36.73 49.00
C LEU A 223 41.28 -36.56 47.49
N PHE A 224 41.59 -35.36 47.01
CA PHE A 224 41.66 -35.05 45.58
C PHE A 224 42.60 -35.97 44.77
N PRO A 225 43.87 -36.21 45.18
CA PRO A 225 44.79 -37.06 44.41
C PRO A 225 44.30 -38.52 44.31
N LEU A 226 43.67 -39.02 45.37
CA LEU A 226 43.12 -40.37 45.40
C LEU A 226 41.84 -40.48 44.56
N PHE A 227 40.94 -39.51 44.68
CA PHE A 227 39.62 -39.55 44.06
C PHE A 227 39.68 -39.70 42.53
N LEU A 228 40.49 -38.88 41.84
CA LEU A 228 40.60 -38.97 40.38
C LEU A 228 41.20 -40.30 39.92
N SER A 229 42.19 -40.83 40.64
CA SER A 229 42.80 -42.12 40.34
C SER A 229 41.80 -43.28 40.50
N ILE A 230 40.91 -43.20 41.51
CA ILE A 230 39.87 -44.20 41.75
C ILE A 230 38.80 -44.13 40.67
N LEU A 231 38.36 -42.93 40.30
CA LEU A 231 37.38 -42.75 39.23
C LEU A 231 37.92 -43.27 37.88
N ASP A 232 39.21 -43.04 37.57
CA ASP A 232 39.83 -43.59 36.37
C ASP A 232 39.99 -45.12 36.45
N GLY A 233 40.42 -45.66 37.59
CA GLY A 233 40.65 -47.09 37.79
C GLY A 233 39.39 -47.95 37.91
N ALA A 234 38.24 -47.35 38.22
CA ALA A 234 37.00 -48.05 38.57
C ALA A 234 36.50 -49.01 37.47
N GLN A 235 36.33 -50.28 37.81
CA GLN A 235 35.85 -51.33 36.91
C GLN A 235 34.36 -51.65 37.12
N THR A 236 33.86 -51.57 38.36
CA THR A 236 32.46 -51.82 38.67
C THR A 236 31.59 -50.61 38.42
N LYS A 237 30.38 -50.87 37.90
CA LYS A 237 29.36 -49.84 37.66
C LYS A 237 28.97 -49.09 38.93
N GLU A 238 28.92 -49.79 40.07
CA GLU A 238 28.59 -49.17 41.37
C GLU A 238 29.61 -48.12 41.79
N LEU A 239 30.91 -48.45 41.72
CA LEU A 239 31.98 -47.50 42.02
C LEU A 239 31.97 -46.32 41.05
N GLN A 240 31.80 -46.56 39.75
CA GLN A 240 31.72 -45.52 38.73
C GLN A 240 30.56 -44.54 39.01
N ILE A 241 29.36 -45.06 39.29
CA ILE A 241 28.18 -44.23 39.61
C ILE A 241 28.40 -43.44 40.89
N ASN A 242 28.93 -44.05 41.95
CA ASN A 242 29.14 -43.36 43.23
C ASN A 242 30.25 -42.31 43.12
N CYS A 243 31.30 -42.57 42.34
CA CYS A 243 32.33 -41.57 42.06
C CYS A 243 31.78 -40.41 41.23
N LEU A 244 30.98 -40.66 40.19
CA LEU A 244 30.30 -39.60 39.43
C LEU A 244 29.30 -38.83 40.30
N GLY A 245 28.62 -39.51 41.23
CA GLY A 245 27.75 -38.92 42.23
C GLY A 245 28.51 -37.95 43.14
N LEU A 246 29.66 -38.36 43.69
CA LEU A 246 30.55 -37.51 44.46
C LEU A 246 31.07 -36.33 43.62
N LEU A 247 31.58 -36.59 42.41
CA LEU A 247 32.03 -35.55 41.50
C LEU A 247 30.94 -34.50 41.30
N ARG A 248 29.71 -34.91 40.99
CA ARG A 248 28.58 -34.00 40.79
C ARG A 248 28.30 -33.11 42.00
N GLN A 249 28.50 -33.58 43.23
CA GLN A 249 28.34 -32.75 44.42
C GLN A 249 29.49 -31.74 44.57
N LEU A 250 30.73 -32.18 44.32
CA LEU A 250 31.89 -31.28 44.32
C LEU A 250 31.76 -30.18 43.27
N LEU A 251 31.26 -30.53 42.08
CA LEU A 251 31.06 -29.60 40.96
C LEU A 251 29.98 -28.52 41.23
N LYS A 252 29.24 -28.58 42.34
CA LYS A 252 28.35 -27.48 42.73
C LYS A 252 29.11 -26.25 43.25
N TYR A 253 30.37 -26.40 43.66
CA TYR A 253 31.15 -25.34 44.29
C TYR A 253 32.35 -24.94 43.41
N ASP A 254 32.44 -23.66 43.05
CA ASP A 254 33.52 -23.10 42.21
C ASP A 254 34.93 -23.40 42.77
N LEU A 255 35.06 -23.41 44.10
CA LEU A 255 36.30 -23.73 44.80
C LEU A 255 36.84 -25.13 44.41
N PHE A 256 35.97 -26.14 44.33
CA PHE A 256 36.39 -27.50 43.97
C PHE A 256 36.58 -27.66 42.48
N VAL A 257 35.76 -27.01 41.65
CA VAL A 257 35.93 -27.00 40.19
C VAL A 257 37.29 -26.45 39.82
N SER A 258 37.66 -25.29 40.38
CA SER A 258 38.97 -24.67 40.18
C SER A 258 40.12 -25.57 40.61
N MET A 259 40.00 -26.27 41.74
CA MET A 259 41.02 -27.23 42.20
C MET A 259 41.14 -28.45 41.28
N ILE A 260 40.01 -29.01 40.82
CA ILE A 260 40.01 -30.23 40.00
C ILE A 260 40.56 -29.95 38.60
N MET A 261 40.26 -28.77 38.04
CA MET A 261 40.70 -28.38 36.70
C MET A 261 42.14 -27.86 36.66
N ASN A 262 42.63 -27.19 37.71
CA ASN A 262 44.00 -26.67 37.77
C ASN A 262 44.98 -27.73 38.33
N GLN A 263 45.37 -28.70 37.49
CA GLN A 263 46.35 -29.74 37.87
C GLN A 263 47.76 -29.19 38.17
N ASP A 264 48.09 -27.97 37.71
CA ASP A 264 49.43 -27.39 37.85
C ASP A 264 49.83 -27.06 39.31
N GLY A 265 48.87 -27.08 40.25
CA GLY A 265 49.13 -26.80 41.66
C GLY A 265 49.72 -27.96 42.47
N LEU A 266 49.60 -29.22 42.03
CA LEU A 266 50.19 -30.36 42.74
C LEU A 266 51.64 -30.58 42.30
N GLY A 267 52.50 -29.67 42.76
CA GLY A 267 53.94 -29.82 42.74
C GLY A 267 54.38 -31.11 43.42
N GLU A 268 55.18 -31.90 42.67
CA GLU A 268 56.14 -32.94 43.09
C GLU A 268 55.68 -34.11 43.98
N SER A 269 54.63 -34.01 44.79
CA SER A 269 54.21 -35.08 45.70
C SER A 269 53.53 -36.27 44.99
N ALA A 270 52.91 -36.05 43.83
CA ALA A 270 52.29 -37.12 43.04
C ALA A 270 53.30 -37.98 42.27
N LYS A 271 54.56 -37.52 42.08
CA LYS A 271 55.59 -38.31 41.38
C LYS A 271 56.09 -39.52 42.17
N ASN A 272 55.77 -39.61 43.47
CA ASN A 272 56.23 -40.72 44.32
C ASN A 272 55.29 -41.93 44.34
N ILE A 273 54.22 -41.95 43.55
CA ILE A 273 53.40 -43.15 43.35
C ILE A 273 53.87 -43.82 42.06
N GLU A 274 54.81 -44.76 42.23
CA GLU A 274 55.30 -45.67 41.19
C GLU A 274 54.13 -46.35 40.47
N GLY A 275 53.87 -45.96 39.21
CA GLY A 275 52.82 -46.56 38.38
C GLY A 275 51.71 -45.61 37.92
N SER A 276 51.78 -44.30 38.24
CA SER A 276 50.83 -43.32 37.67
C SER A 276 51.04 -43.17 36.16
N SER A 277 50.35 -44.03 35.41
CA SER A 277 50.18 -43.94 33.98
C SER A 277 49.54 -42.61 33.62
N GLY A 278 50.33 -41.69 33.07
CA GLY A 278 49.90 -40.48 32.33
C GLY A 278 48.85 -39.60 33.01
N ASN A 279 49.29 -38.47 33.60
CA ASN A 279 48.48 -37.30 33.98
C ASN A 279 46.95 -37.51 33.91
N THR A 280 46.37 -38.18 34.91
CA THR A 280 44.93 -38.43 35.00
C THR A 280 44.20 -37.11 35.18
N SER A 281 43.73 -36.52 34.08
CA SER A 281 42.97 -35.28 34.08
C SER A 281 41.48 -35.56 34.02
N LEU A 282 40.67 -34.70 34.65
CA LEU A 282 39.20 -34.86 34.65
C LEU A 282 38.61 -34.99 33.23
N PRO A 283 39.03 -34.18 32.23
CA PRO A 283 38.57 -34.35 30.84
C PRO A 283 38.80 -35.75 30.26
N LEU A 284 39.96 -36.37 30.51
CA LEU A 284 40.28 -37.70 29.98
C LEU A 284 39.46 -38.80 30.67
N VAL A 285 39.25 -38.67 31.99
CA VAL A 285 38.42 -39.60 32.76
C VAL A 285 36.97 -39.53 32.31
N LEU A 286 36.43 -38.32 32.13
CA LEU A 286 35.07 -38.14 31.63
C LEU A 286 34.94 -38.59 30.18
N LYS A 287 35.96 -38.40 29.33
CA LYS A 287 36.00 -38.97 27.96
C LYS A 287 35.89 -40.49 27.98
N LYS A 288 36.65 -41.18 28.84
CA LYS A 288 36.59 -42.64 28.98
C LYS A 288 35.19 -43.12 29.35
N LEU A 289 34.53 -42.43 30.28
CA LEU A 289 33.17 -42.77 30.72
C LEU A 289 32.10 -42.40 29.68
N LEU A 290 32.31 -41.31 28.94
CA LEU A 290 31.48 -40.91 27.79
C LEU A 290 31.56 -41.93 26.65
N LEU A 291 32.68 -42.62 26.49
CA LEU A 291 32.89 -43.71 25.52
C LEU A 291 32.43 -45.09 26.02
N SER A 292 31.86 -45.17 27.22
CA SER A 292 31.30 -46.41 27.75
C SER A 292 30.12 -46.89 26.92
N ARG A 293 29.80 -48.18 26.97
CA ARG A 293 28.57 -48.75 26.39
C ARG A 293 27.34 -48.50 27.27
N ASP A 294 27.53 -47.97 28.47
CA ASP A 294 26.46 -47.74 29.43
C ASP A 294 25.94 -46.29 29.32
N GLU A 295 24.71 -46.15 28.83
CA GLU A 295 24.02 -44.88 28.68
C GLU A 295 23.98 -44.05 29.98
N THR A 296 23.82 -44.70 31.14
CA THR A 296 23.79 -43.98 32.43
C THR A 296 25.12 -43.30 32.74
N LEU A 297 26.23 -43.94 32.38
CA LEU A 297 27.57 -43.37 32.52
C LEU A 297 27.81 -42.27 31.48
N GLN A 298 27.34 -42.44 30.25
CA GLN A 298 27.44 -41.41 29.21
C GLN A 298 26.70 -40.12 29.62
N VAL A 299 25.44 -40.25 30.05
CA VAL A 299 24.60 -39.15 30.53
C VAL A 299 25.21 -38.48 31.77
N ALA A 300 25.67 -39.27 32.75
CA ALA A 300 26.29 -38.73 33.95
C ALA A 300 27.62 -38.00 33.64
N SER A 301 28.40 -38.49 32.69
CA SER A 301 29.64 -37.86 32.23
C SER A 301 29.36 -36.52 31.55
N ALA A 302 28.40 -36.49 30.62
CA ALA A 302 27.93 -35.26 29.99
C ALA A 302 27.45 -34.23 31.03
N HIS A 303 26.64 -34.66 32.01
CA HIS A 303 26.22 -33.76 33.09
C HIS A 303 27.38 -33.21 33.93
N CYS A 304 28.43 -34.00 34.18
CA CYS A 304 29.61 -33.52 34.89
C CYS A 304 30.39 -32.50 34.05
N ILE A 305 30.51 -32.71 32.73
CA ILE A 305 31.12 -31.73 31.82
C ILE A 305 30.33 -30.42 31.86
N THR A 306 29.00 -30.49 31.68
CA THR A 306 28.12 -29.31 31.80
C THR A 306 28.27 -28.62 33.14
N ALA A 307 28.30 -29.37 34.25
CA ALA A 307 28.43 -28.80 35.58
C ALA A 307 29.76 -28.06 35.79
N VAL A 308 30.87 -28.50 35.18
CA VAL A 308 32.13 -27.74 35.14
C VAL A 308 31.97 -26.47 34.32
N LEU A 309 31.41 -26.59 33.12
CA LEU A 309 31.31 -25.48 32.17
C LEU A 309 30.39 -24.35 32.65
N VAL A 310 29.30 -24.66 33.36
CA VAL A 310 28.36 -23.66 33.90
C VAL A 310 29.04 -22.64 34.83
N HIS A 311 30.13 -22.99 35.52
CA HIS A 311 30.89 -22.03 36.32
C HIS A 311 31.60 -20.99 35.47
N SER A 312 32.27 -21.44 34.40
CA SER A 312 32.94 -20.56 33.44
C SER A 312 33.40 -21.33 32.20
N PRO A 313 32.71 -21.20 31.05
CA PRO A 313 33.14 -21.81 29.80
C PRO A 313 34.52 -21.31 29.38
N ALA A 314 34.77 -20.00 29.48
CA ALA A 314 36.03 -19.36 29.12
C ALA A 314 37.26 -19.91 29.88
N LYS A 315 37.10 -20.40 31.12
CA LYS A 315 38.20 -20.98 31.89
C LYS A 315 38.42 -22.47 31.61
N HIS A 316 37.37 -23.21 31.28
CA HIS A 316 37.38 -24.68 31.35
C HIS A 316 37.11 -25.38 30.01
N ALA A 317 36.47 -24.73 29.05
CA ALA A 317 36.12 -25.33 27.76
C ALA A 317 37.36 -25.79 26.98
N SER A 318 38.45 -25.01 27.03
CA SER A 318 39.70 -25.35 26.35
C SER A 318 40.25 -26.73 26.73
N ALA A 319 40.19 -27.10 28.02
CA ALA A 319 40.65 -28.39 28.51
C ALA A 319 39.82 -29.56 27.94
N PHE A 320 38.51 -29.40 27.81
CA PHE A 320 37.64 -30.43 27.21
C PHE A 320 37.77 -30.49 25.69
N ILE A 321 37.95 -29.35 25.03
CA ILE A 321 38.22 -29.29 23.57
C ILE A 321 39.54 -29.97 23.25
N HIS A 322 40.61 -29.73 24.02
CA HIS A 322 41.90 -30.40 23.85
C HIS A 322 41.87 -31.90 24.13
N ALA A 323 40.85 -32.38 24.86
CA ALA A 323 40.61 -33.81 25.05
C ALA A 323 39.75 -34.43 23.93
N ASP A 324 39.42 -33.69 22.87
CA ASP A 324 38.56 -34.11 21.75
C ASP A 324 37.14 -34.51 22.16
N ILE A 325 36.65 -34.03 23.31
CA ILE A 325 35.27 -34.31 23.76
C ILE A 325 34.20 -33.89 22.75
N PRO A 326 34.29 -32.73 22.05
CA PRO A 326 33.29 -32.34 21.06
C PRO A 326 32.94 -33.41 20.03
N GLU A 327 33.93 -34.16 19.55
CA GLU A 327 33.73 -35.20 18.52
C GLU A 327 32.74 -36.28 18.99
N PHE A 328 32.93 -36.79 20.22
CA PHE A 328 32.06 -37.81 20.80
C PHE A 328 30.68 -37.27 21.17
N LEU A 329 30.60 -36.00 21.59
CA LEU A 329 29.31 -35.35 21.83
C LEU A 329 28.50 -35.20 20.55
N PHE A 330 29.14 -34.89 19.41
CA PHE A 330 28.47 -34.86 18.11
C PHE A 330 28.01 -36.26 17.67
N GLU A 331 28.81 -37.29 17.90
CA GLU A 331 28.42 -38.68 17.61
C GLU A 331 27.16 -39.08 18.39
N HIS A 332 27.10 -38.71 19.68
CA HIS A 332 25.96 -38.97 20.56
C HIS A 332 24.65 -38.29 20.12
N LEU A 333 24.70 -37.25 19.30
CA LEU A 333 23.49 -36.64 18.73
C LEU A 333 22.72 -37.58 17.80
N SER A 334 23.37 -38.65 17.32
CA SER A 334 22.74 -39.71 16.51
C SER A 334 22.12 -40.84 17.35
N SER A 335 22.19 -40.74 18.69
CA SER A 335 21.59 -41.72 19.60
C SER A 335 20.06 -41.67 19.59
N SER A 336 19.42 -42.80 19.90
CA SER A 336 17.97 -42.88 20.13
C SER A 336 17.54 -42.42 21.53
N SER A 337 18.49 -42.18 22.45
CA SER A 337 18.18 -41.72 23.80
C SER A 337 17.99 -40.21 23.85
N GLU A 338 16.75 -39.78 24.11
CA GLU A 338 16.41 -38.36 24.28
C GLU A 338 17.23 -37.69 25.39
N VAL A 339 17.49 -38.41 26.48
CA VAL A 339 18.25 -37.89 27.65
C VAL A 339 19.70 -37.68 27.26
N LEU A 340 20.32 -38.64 26.56
CA LEU A 340 21.71 -38.52 26.12
C LEU A 340 21.88 -37.40 25.09
N VAL A 341 20.96 -37.29 24.13
CA VAL A 341 20.99 -36.21 23.13
C VAL A 341 20.85 -34.86 23.83
N TRP A 342 19.88 -34.71 24.74
CA TRP A 342 19.69 -33.46 25.50
C TRP A 342 20.94 -33.08 26.31
N SER A 343 21.52 -34.03 27.07
CA SER A 343 22.74 -33.80 27.83
C SER A 343 23.93 -33.44 26.93
N SER A 344 24.03 -34.04 25.75
CA SER A 344 25.09 -33.75 24.78
C SER A 344 24.91 -32.37 24.15
N CYS A 345 23.68 -31.98 23.80
CA CYS A 345 23.37 -30.63 23.33
C CYS A 345 23.71 -29.56 24.37
N ASN A 346 23.42 -29.79 25.65
CA ASN A 346 23.81 -28.88 26.73
C ASN A 346 25.31 -28.68 26.83
N CYS A 347 26.09 -29.77 26.76
CA CYS A 347 27.55 -29.69 26.76
C CYS A 347 28.04 -28.86 25.58
N LEU A 348 27.57 -29.18 24.37
CA LEU A 348 27.98 -28.49 23.15
C LEU A 348 27.62 -27.00 23.17
N THR A 349 26.45 -26.64 23.73
CA THR A 349 26.01 -25.25 23.81
C THR A 349 26.98 -24.40 24.64
N LEU A 350 27.50 -24.95 25.75
CA LEU A 350 28.50 -24.27 26.57
C LEU A 350 29.90 -24.27 25.94
N LEU A 351 30.27 -25.35 25.25
CA LEU A 351 31.57 -25.43 24.54
C LEU A 351 31.65 -24.45 23.36
N VAL A 352 30.51 -24.16 22.72
CA VAL A 352 30.38 -23.17 21.64
C VAL A 352 30.70 -21.75 22.10
N GLU A 353 30.67 -21.43 23.40
CA GLU A 353 31.10 -20.12 23.88
C GLU A 353 32.60 -19.85 23.70
N GLU A 354 33.41 -20.91 23.57
CA GLU A 354 34.87 -20.81 23.47
C GLU A 354 35.33 -20.72 22.00
N PRO A 355 36.06 -19.65 21.59
CA PRO A 355 36.53 -19.50 20.21
C PRO A 355 37.40 -20.67 19.70
N LEU A 356 38.12 -21.36 20.61
CA LEU A 356 38.91 -22.54 20.28
C LEU A 356 38.07 -23.62 19.59
N PHE A 357 36.78 -23.75 19.95
CA PHE A 357 35.84 -24.71 19.40
C PHE A 357 35.71 -24.60 17.87
N PHE A 358 35.63 -23.37 17.38
CA PHE A 358 35.55 -23.06 15.95
C PHE A 358 36.90 -23.17 15.25
N SER A 359 37.99 -22.76 15.92
CA SER A 359 39.35 -22.86 15.36
C SER A 359 39.80 -24.30 15.09
N LYS A 360 39.27 -25.26 15.85
CA LYS A 360 39.47 -26.71 15.66
C LYS A 360 38.52 -27.33 14.65
N CYS A 361 37.67 -26.52 14.00
CA CYS A 361 36.69 -26.92 13.00
C CYS A 361 35.67 -27.96 13.48
N HIS A 362 35.45 -28.12 14.78
CA HIS A 362 34.50 -29.11 15.31
C HIS A 362 33.08 -28.89 14.75
N THR A 363 32.68 -27.64 14.50
CA THR A 363 31.41 -27.30 13.86
C THR A 363 31.32 -27.78 12.42
N VAL A 364 32.41 -27.74 11.64
CA VAL A 364 32.41 -28.09 10.22
C VAL A 364 32.07 -29.57 10.01
N TYR A 365 32.63 -30.46 10.84
CA TYR A 365 32.31 -31.90 10.78
C TYR A 365 31.05 -32.26 11.59
N GLY A 366 30.76 -31.50 12.66
CA GLY A 366 29.65 -31.77 13.57
C GLY A 366 28.28 -31.25 13.11
N ILE A 367 28.23 -30.27 12.20
CA ILE A 367 26.96 -29.61 11.82
C ILE A 367 25.94 -30.57 11.23
N GLU A 368 26.40 -31.56 10.45
CA GLU A 368 25.51 -32.56 9.87
C GLU A 368 24.86 -33.43 10.96
N ALA A 369 25.58 -33.77 12.02
CA ALA A 369 25.02 -34.49 13.16
C ALA A 369 23.96 -33.64 13.88
N VAL A 370 24.20 -32.33 14.05
CA VAL A 370 23.24 -31.39 14.65
C VAL A 370 21.95 -31.30 13.82
N VAL A 371 22.06 -31.12 12.51
CA VAL A 371 20.89 -31.01 11.61
C VAL A 371 20.08 -32.31 11.60
N ARG A 372 20.72 -33.47 11.49
CA ARG A 372 20.01 -34.76 11.55
C ARG A 372 19.35 -35.01 12.90
N SER A 373 20.03 -34.66 14.00
CA SER A 373 19.47 -34.79 15.35
C SER A 373 18.28 -33.86 15.56
N LEU A 374 18.31 -32.65 15.01
CA LEU A 374 17.17 -31.73 14.98
C LEU A 374 15.98 -32.33 14.22
N GLN A 375 16.19 -32.80 13.00
CA GLN A 375 15.14 -33.45 12.20
C GLN A 375 14.56 -34.70 12.87
N GLY A 376 15.40 -35.45 13.58
CA GLY A 376 14.96 -36.62 14.37
C GLY A 376 14.17 -36.20 15.61
N SER A 377 14.68 -35.24 16.37
CA SER A 377 14.09 -34.78 17.63
C SER A 377 12.74 -34.11 17.40
N LEU A 378 12.57 -33.28 16.36
CA LEU A 378 11.29 -32.61 16.05
C LEU A 378 10.11 -33.59 15.80
N LYS A 379 10.40 -34.85 15.48
CA LYS A 379 9.39 -35.91 15.32
C LYS A 379 9.00 -36.57 16.65
N MET A 380 9.73 -36.26 17.72
CA MET A 380 9.48 -36.76 19.07
C MET A 380 8.59 -35.77 19.82
N ASN A 381 8.03 -36.20 20.96
CA ASN A 381 7.15 -35.36 21.79
C ASN A 381 7.92 -34.72 22.95
N ASN A 382 9.14 -34.23 22.72
CA ASN A 382 9.99 -33.66 23.78
C ASN A 382 10.33 -32.19 23.52
N ILE A 383 9.54 -31.31 24.12
CA ILE A 383 9.63 -29.85 23.95
C ILE A 383 11.00 -29.30 24.39
N GLU A 384 11.55 -29.82 25.49
CA GLU A 384 12.82 -29.34 26.04
C GLU A 384 14.00 -29.75 25.16
N LEU A 385 13.93 -30.94 24.55
CA LEU A 385 14.89 -31.39 23.54
C LEU A 385 14.83 -30.50 22.28
N HIS A 386 13.63 -30.15 21.80
CA HIS A 386 13.49 -29.27 20.65
C HIS A 386 14.13 -27.90 20.91
N LYS A 387 13.81 -27.29 22.05
CA LYS A 387 14.38 -25.98 22.45
C LYS A 387 15.90 -26.04 22.54
N GLN A 388 16.43 -27.07 23.20
CA GLN A 388 17.88 -27.17 23.40
C GLN A 388 18.62 -27.46 22.09
N GLY A 389 18.06 -28.30 21.22
CA GLY A 389 18.62 -28.54 19.88
C GLY A 389 18.64 -27.27 19.02
N LEU A 390 17.55 -26.49 19.04
CA LEU A 390 17.45 -25.24 18.28
C LEU A 390 18.37 -24.15 18.85
N LEU A 391 18.48 -24.07 20.18
CA LEU A 391 19.42 -23.18 20.85
C LEU A 391 20.86 -23.50 20.43
N LEU A 392 21.28 -24.76 20.52
CA LEU A 392 22.60 -25.18 20.07
C LEU A 392 22.85 -24.79 18.61
N PHE A 393 21.87 -25.05 17.74
CA PHE A 393 21.99 -24.73 16.33
C PHE A 393 22.12 -23.23 16.08
N ALA A 394 21.29 -22.41 16.74
CA ALA A 394 21.38 -20.95 16.68
C ALA A 394 22.75 -20.43 17.16
N GLU A 395 23.26 -21.00 18.25
CA GLU A 395 24.52 -20.60 18.87
C GLU A 395 25.73 -20.90 17.98
N ILE A 396 25.72 -22.07 17.33
CA ILE A 396 26.72 -22.45 16.31
C ILE A 396 26.65 -21.50 15.11
N LEU A 397 25.45 -21.28 14.56
CA LEU A 397 25.27 -20.41 13.39
C LEU A 397 25.72 -18.98 13.64
N THR A 398 25.44 -18.46 14.84
CA THR A 398 25.74 -17.07 15.24
C THR A 398 27.24 -16.85 15.43
N ARG A 399 27.94 -17.80 16.07
CA ARG A 399 29.37 -17.66 16.42
C ARG A 399 30.33 -18.16 15.35
N GLN A 400 29.84 -18.88 14.34
CA GLN A 400 30.69 -19.34 13.23
C GLN A 400 31.41 -18.14 12.56
N PRO A 401 32.76 -18.18 12.43
CA PRO A 401 33.53 -17.16 11.72
C PRO A 401 33.16 -17.07 10.23
N GLU A 402 33.27 -15.89 9.63
CA GLU A 402 32.93 -15.64 8.21
C GLU A 402 33.86 -16.39 7.26
N GLU A 403 35.11 -16.58 7.66
CA GLU A 403 36.14 -17.20 6.83
C GLU A 403 35.96 -18.71 6.64
N ILE A 404 35.20 -19.36 7.54
CA ILE A 404 35.04 -20.82 7.59
C ILE A 404 33.61 -21.18 7.19
N LYS A 405 33.45 -21.64 5.94
CA LYS A 405 32.15 -22.10 5.42
C LYS A 405 31.63 -23.31 6.20
N LEU A 406 30.49 -23.13 6.86
CA LEU A 406 29.82 -24.19 7.62
C LEU A 406 29.10 -25.19 6.71
N PHE A 407 28.40 -24.70 5.68
CA PHE A 407 27.64 -25.52 4.74
C PHE A 407 28.42 -25.67 3.42
N THR A 408 29.11 -26.79 3.25
CA THR A 408 29.87 -27.09 2.02
C THR A 408 28.99 -27.69 0.90
N SER A 409 27.82 -28.21 1.25
CA SER A 409 26.86 -28.82 0.32
C SER A 409 25.52 -28.09 0.34
N SER A 410 24.99 -27.79 -0.85
CA SER A 410 23.65 -27.19 -0.98
C SER A 410 22.53 -28.12 -0.50
N ALA A 411 22.76 -29.44 -0.44
CA ALA A 411 21.81 -30.38 0.17
C ALA A 411 21.76 -30.21 1.70
N MET A 412 22.91 -30.05 2.36
CA MET A 412 22.96 -29.85 3.81
C MET A 412 22.31 -28.53 4.23
N CYS A 413 22.54 -27.46 3.45
CA CYS A 413 21.88 -26.17 3.65
C CYS A 413 20.35 -26.30 3.51
N ARG A 414 19.87 -27.10 2.54
CA ARG A 414 18.44 -27.39 2.37
C ARG A 414 17.86 -28.14 3.57
N ASP A 415 18.55 -29.17 4.02
CA ASP A 415 18.10 -30.00 5.14
C ASP A 415 18.02 -29.18 6.44
N ALA A 416 18.97 -28.27 6.65
CA ALA A 416 18.92 -27.27 7.71
C ALA A 416 17.71 -26.32 7.57
N GLY A 417 17.49 -25.77 6.37
CA GLY A 417 16.34 -24.90 6.09
C GLY A 417 15.00 -25.59 6.34
N ARG A 418 14.85 -26.85 5.94
CA ARG A 418 13.65 -27.66 6.18
C ARG A 418 13.44 -27.99 7.65
N ALA A 419 14.51 -28.31 8.37
CA ALA A 419 14.43 -28.53 9.81
C ALA A 419 13.95 -27.26 10.54
N LEU A 420 14.43 -26.08 10.13
CA LEU A 420 13.96 -24.80 10.65
C LEU A 420 12.50 -24.53 10.27
N GLN A 421 12.09 -24.83 9.03
CA GLN A 421 10.71 -24.66 8.59
C GLN A 421 9.73 -25.52 9.41
N GLU A 422 10.09 -26.78 9.67
CA GLU A 422 9.32 -27.68 10.53
C GLU A 422 9.27 -27.18 11.99
N ALA A 423 10.41 -26.71 12.53
CA ALA A 423 10.49 -26.15 13.87
C ALA A 423 9.68 -24.85 14.05
N VAL A 424 9.70 -23.95 13.06
CA VAL A 424 8.88 -22.73 13.02
C VAL A 424 7.38 -23.08 13.01
N SER A 425 7.03 -24.16 12.32
CA SER A 425 5.65 -24.67 12.23
C SER A 425 5.20 -25.42 13.49
N SER A 426 6.07 -25.56 14.50
CA SER A 426 5.74 -26.25 15.75
C SER A 426 4.54 -25.60 16.47
N PRO A 427 3.62 -26.41 17.04
CA PRO A 427 2.49 -25.90 17.80
C PRO A 427 2.91 -25.16 19.08
N VAL A 428 4.12 -25.42 19.59
CA VAL A 428 4.64 -24.82 20.83
C VAL A 428 5.38 -23.52 20.52
N LEU A 429 4.88 -22.39 21.05
CA LEU A 429 5.44 -21.06 20.77
C LEU A 429 6.89 -20.89 21.20
N GLU A 430 7.31 -21.51 22.30
CA GLU A 430 8.71 -21.45 22.75
C GLU A 430 9.67 -22.11 21.74
N VAL A 431 9.27 -23.25 21.16
CA VAL A 431 10.04 -23.96 20.13
C VAL A 431 10.11 -23.10 18.86
N ALA A 432 8.97 -22.56 18.43
CA ALA A 432 8.94 -21.67 17.27
C ALA A 432 9.78 -20.40 17.50
N ALA A 433 9.79 -19.83 18.70
CA ALA A 433 10.60 -18.65 19.02
C ALA A 433 12.11 -18.94 18.95
N GLU A 434 12.57 -20.09 19.46
CA GLU A 434 13.98 -20.50 19.27
C GLU A 434 14.30 -20.79 17.80
N ALA A 435 13.36 -21.39 17.06
CA ALA A 435 13.51 -21.60 15.62
C ALA A 435 13.64 -20.28 14.85
N LEU A 436 12.91 -19.22 15.23
CA LEU A 436 13.04 -17.90 14.61
C LEU A 436 14.43 -17.29 14.84
N LYS A 437 15.00 -17.43 16.04
CA LYS A 437 16.37 -16.99 16.34
C LYS A 437 17.38 -17.76 15.48
N ALA A 438 17.23 -19.08 15.41
CA ALA A 438 18.07 -19.94 14.58
C ALA A 438 17.96 -19.55 13.09
N THR A 439 16.75 -19.26 12.59
CA THR A 439 16.54 -18.79 11.22
C THR A 439 17.20 -17.44 10.96
N SER A 440 17.11 -16.49 11.89
CA SER A 440 17.80 -15.19 11.76
C SER A 440 19.32 -15.37 11.65
N ALA A 441 19.90 -16.28 12.45
CA ALA A 441 21.32 -16.63 12.39
C ALA A 441 21.69 -17.41 11.11
N PHE A 442 20.78 -18.26 10.61
CA PHE A 442 20.94 -19.04 9.39
C PHE A 442 20.93 -18.17 8.12
N LEU A 443 20.15 -17.07 8.13
CA LEU A 443 20.07 -16.07 7.06
C LEU A 443 21.27 -15.11 7.07
N ARG A 444 22.47 -15.68 6.99
CA ARG A 444 23.76 -14.99 6.84
C ARG A 444 24.39 -15.39 5.50
N LYS A 445 25.03 -14.44 4.83
CA LYS A 445 25.73 -14.66 3.56
C LYS A 445 26.60 -15.91 3.58
N ASP A 446 27.46 -16.06 4.57
CA ASP A 446 28.46 -17.14 4.63
C ASP A 446 27.84 -18.54 4.70
N HIS A 447 26.64 -18.65 5.27
CA HIS A 447 25.88 -19.90 5.35
C HIS A 447 25.13 -20.22 4.06
N GLN A 448 24.76 -19.20 3.29
CA GLN A 448 23.97 -19.32 2.06
C GLN A 448 24.81 -19.27 0.77
N SER A 449 26.11 -18.95 0.86
CA SER A 449 27.01 -18.71 -0.29
C SER A 449 27.52 -19.99 -0.98
N THR A 450 26.79 -21.10 -0.90
CA THR A 450 27.15 -22.37 -1.55
C THR A 450 26.28 -22.56 -2.79
N PRO A 451 26.83 -22.40 -4.01
CA PRO A 451 26.03 -22.43 -5.23
C PRO A 451 25.43 -23.82 -5.51
N PRO A 452 24.22 -23.90 -6.09
CA PRO A 452 23.29 -22.78 -6.31
C PRO A 452 22.59 -22.35 -5.01
N VAL A 453 22.40 -21.03 -4.84
CA VAL A 453 21.62 -20.47 -3.73
C VAL A 453 20.15 -20.86 -3.92
N GLN A 454 19.55 -21.48 -2.91
CA GLN A 454 18.19 -22.05 -2.99
C GLN A 454 17.14 -21.04 -2.53
N TYR A 455 16.91 -19.99 -3.33
CA TYR A 455 15.98 -18.93 -2.97
C TYR A 455 14.56 -19.45 -2.71
N GLY A 456 14.07 -20.45 -3.44
CA GLY A 456 12.75 -21.04 -3.20
C GLY A 456 12.60 -21.68 -1.82
N GLU A 457 13.64 -22.35 -1.31
CA GLU A 457 13.63 -22.92 0.04
C GLU A 457 13.71 -21.80 1.10
N LEU A 458 14.43 -20.71 0.83
CA LEU A 458 14.44 -19.52 1.69
C LEU A 458 13.09 -18.80 1.71
N GLN A 459 12.40 -18.71 0.57
CA GLN A 459 11.04 -18.17 0.48
C GLN A 459 10.08 -19.01 1.31
N ALA A 460 10.10 -20.34 1.16
CA ALA A 460 9.23 -21.25 1.90
C ALA A 460 9.46 -21.16 3.43
N LEU A 461 10.71 -20.97 3.86
CA LEU A 461 11.06 -20.72 5.26
C LEU A 461 10.49 -19.38 5.75
N LEU A 462 10.66 -18.29 5.00
CA LEU A 462 10.14 -16.97 5.34
C LEU A 462 8.60 -16.93 5.36
N GLU A 463 7.95 -17.61 4.42
CA GLU A 463 6.50 -17.77 4.40
C GLU A 463 6.01 -18.51 5.65
N ALA A 464 6.68 -19.61 6.04
CA ALA A 464 6.33 -20.33 7.26
C ALA A 464 6.43 -19.43 8.50
N MET A 465 7.49 -18.62 8.61
CA MET A 465 7.65 -17.66 9.71
C MET A 465 6.54 -16.61 9.74
N LEU A 466 6.26 -15.98 8.59
CA LEU A 466 5.27 -14.92 8.49
C LEU A 466 3.85 -15.46 8.73
N ASN A 467 3.51 -16.63 8.16
CA ASN A 467 2.22 -17.28 8.35
C ASN A 467 2.02 -17.67 9.81
N ARG A 468 3.05 -18.22 10.47
CA ARG A 468 2.99 -18.57 11.89
C ARG A 468 2.73 -17.34 12.76
N CYS A 469 3.42 -16.23 12.48
CA CYS A 469 3.18 -14.97 13.17
C CYS A 469 1.78 -14.40 12.88
N ALA A 470 1.31 -14.53 11.64
CA ALA A 470 -0.01 -14.07 11.22
C ALA A 470 -1.15 -14.84 11.91
N GLU A 471 -1.06 -16.17 12.00
CA GLU A 471 -2.00 -17.01 12.77
C GLU A 471 -2.09 -16.54 14.23
N PHE A 472 -0.95 -16.29 14.85
CA PHE A 472 -0.89 -15.83 16.23
C PHE A 472 -1.47 -14.42 16.40
N SER A 473 -1.27 -13.55 15.42
CA SER A 473 -1.84 -12.20 15.40
C SER A 473 -3.37 -12.20 15.24
N GLN A 474 -3.93 -13.15 14.50
CA GLN A 474 -5.37 -13.26 14.20
C GLN A 474 -6.19 -13.81 15.36
N THR A 475 -5.59 -14.56 16.29
CA THR A 475 -6.31 -15.07 17.46
C THR A 475 -6.88 -13.91 18.29
N LEU A 476 -8.19 -13.65 18.12
CA LEU A 476 -8.89 -12.58 18.81
C LEU A 476 -8.74 -12.80 20.32
N LEU A 477 -8.17 -11.82 21.03
CA LEU A 477 -8.36 -11.75 22.48
C LEU A 477 -9.85 -11.56 22.67
N SER A 478 -10.55 -12.64 23.01
CA SER A 478 -12.00 -12.60 23.18
C SER A 478 -12.30 -11.45 24.13
N ARG A 479 -13.03 -10.45 23.63
CA ARG A 479 -13.50 -9.31 24.40
C ARG A 479 -14.63 -9.82 25.31
N ARG A 480 -14.32 -10.69 26.26
CA ARG A 480 -15.23 -11.10 27.33
C ARG A 480 -15.03 -10.12 28.48
N PRO A 481 -15.98 -9.22 28.76
CA PRO A 481 -15.90 -8.32 29.89
C PRO A 481 -16.27 -9.08 31.17
N LEU A 482 -15.34 -9.86 31.73
CA LEU A 482 -15.52 -10.50 33.02
C LEU A 482 -14.23 -10.33 33.85
N GLY A 483 -14.25 -9.34 34.75
CA GLY A 483 -13.36 -9.27 35.92
C GLY A 483 -11.93 -8.74 35.68
N HIS A 484 -11.46 -7.92 36.62
CA HIS A 484 -10.15 -7.27 36.66
C HIS A 484 -8.92 -8.20 36.54
N ALA A 485 -9.08 -9.51 36.65
CA ALA A 485 -8.00 -10.46 36.40
C ALA A 485 -7.56 -10.50 34.91
N SER A 486 -8.46 -10.15 33.99
CA SER A 486 -8.21 -10.24 32.54
C SER A 486 -7.20 -9.22 31.99
N SER A 487 -7.00 -8.07 32.65
CA SER A 487 -6.07 -7.03 32.16
C SER A 487 -4.62 -7.50 32.16
N ARG A 488 -4.14 -8.11 33.26
CA ARG A 488 -2.75 -8.58 33.36
C ARG A 488 -2.45 -9.72 32.38
N ASP A 489 -3.40 -10.62 32.18
CA ASP A 489 -3.24 -11.72 31.24
C ASP A 489 -3.25 -11.21 29.80
N SER A 490 -4.07 -10.20 29.49
CA SER A 490 -4.06 -9.55 28.18
C SER A 490 -2.76 -8.80 27.89
N GLU A 491 -2.19 -8.09 28.86
CA GLU A 491 -0.90 -7.39 28.70
C GLU A 491 0.26 -8.36 28.47
N LYS A 492 0.30 -9.47 29.23
CA LYS A 492 1.30 -10.53 29.02
C LYS A 492 1.16 -11.17 27.64
N ALA A 493 -0.06 -11.44 27.19
CA ALA A 493 -0.32 -12.00 25.87
C ALA A 493 0.10 -11.03 24.74
N ILE A 494 -0.18 -9.73 24.89
CA ILE A 494 0.26 -8.69 23.95
C ILE A 494 1.79 -8.59 23.91
N LEU A 495 2.45 -8.64 25.08
CA LEU A 495 3.92 -8.62 25.17
C LEU A 495 4.55 -9.85 24.51
N GLN A 496 3.98 -11.04 24.74
CA GLN A 496 4.43 -12.29 24.10
C GLN A 496 4.26 -12.23 22.57
N ARG A 497 3.13 -11.71 22.08
CA ARG A 497 2.90 -11.42 20.65
C ARG A 497 3.93 -10.46 20.09
N GLY A 498 4.21 -9.37 20.81
CA GLY A 498 5.22 -8.38 20.40
C GLY A 498 6.63 -8.99 20.29
N LYS A 499 7.04 -9.83 21.26
CA LYS A 499 8.33 -10.52 21.22
C LYS A 499 8.43 -11.52 20.06
N PHE A 500 7.35 -12.27 19.80
CA PHE A 500 7.29 -13.22 18.69
C PHE A 500 7.33 -12.51 17.32
N LEU A 501 6.56 -11.42 17.18
CA LEU A 501 6.58 -10.57 15.99
C LEU A 501 7.95 -9.93 15.77
N LEU A 502 8.59 -9.42 16.83
CA LEU A 502 9.96 -8.89 16.76
C LEU A 502 10.93 -9.95 16.23
N SER A 503 10.91 -11.16 16.79
CA SER A 503 11.80 -12.26 16.36
C SER A 503 11.54 -12.65 14.89
N THR A 504 10.28 -12.62 14.45
CA THR A 504 9.89 -12.87 13.06
C THR A 504 10.45 -11.79 12.13
N LEU A 505 10.31 -10.52 12.50
CA LEU A 505 10.83 -9.40 11.74
C LEU A 505 12.36 -9.35 11.74
N GLU A 506 13.02 -9.78 12.81
CA GLU A 506 14.49 -9.90 12.83
C GLU A 506 14.97 -10.91 11.78
N GLY A 507 14.33 -12.08 11.69
CA GLY A 507 14.65 -13.03 10.62
C GLY A 507 14.30 -12.48 9.23
N PHE A 508 13.19 -11.78 9.06
CA PHE A 508 12.85 -11.12 7.79
C PHE A 508 13.85 -10.01 7.41
N ARG A 509 14.32 -9.23 8.39
CA ARG A 509 15.38 -8.23 8.20
C ARG A 509 16.69 -8.90 7.78
N SER A 510 17.03 -10.05 8.37
CA SER A 510 18.20 -10.84 7.96
C SER A 510 18.08 -11.30 6.51
N ALA A 511 16.89 -11.68 6.04
CA ALA A 511 16.65 -11.97 4.62
C ALA A 511 16.80 -10.73 3.72
N CYS A 512 16.29 -9.57 4.13
CA CYS A 512 16.52 -8.32 3.40
C CYS A 512 18.01 -7.98 3.32
N ARG A 513 18.74 -8.08 4.43
CA ARG A 513 20.20 -7.87 4.47
C ARG A 513 20.92 -8.83 3.52
N LEU A 514 20.54 -10.12 3.55
CA LEU A 514 21.09 -11.14 2.67
C LEU A 514 20.89 -10.78 1.18
N ALA A 515 19.70 -10.30 0.81
CA ALA A 515 19.42 -9.86 -0.55
C ALA A 515 20.33 -8.69 -0.98
N ILE A 516 20.54 -7.69 -0.10
CA ILE A 516 21.46 -6.57 -0.36
C ILE A 516 22.90 -7.07 -0.55
N GLU A 517 23.37 -7.97 0.32
CA GLU A 517 24.74 -8.51 0.26
C GLU A 517 24.98 -9.29 -1.04
N PHE A 518 23.98 -10.06 -1.50
CA PHE A 518 24.06 -10.81 -2.77
C PHE A 518 23.96 -9.96 -4.03
N GLN A 519 23.48 -8.70 -3.96
CA GLN A 519 23.52 -7.79 -5.12
C GLN A 519 24.95 -7.56 -5.64
N SER A 520 25.95 -7.65 -4.75
CA SER A 520 27.36 -7.48 -5.10
C SER A 520 28.03 -8.73 -5.69
N GLU A 521 27.33 -9.88 -5.71
CA GLU A 521 27.94 -11.19 -5.99
C GLU A 521 27.32 -11.85 -7.23
N PRO A 522 28.05 -11.98 -8.36
CA PRO A 522 27.52 -12.51 -9.61
C PRO A 522 27.01 -13.94 -9.51
N SER A 523 27.67 -14.81 -8.74
CA SER A 523 27.28 -16.22 -8.56
C SER A 523 26.00 -16.42 -7.76
N ALA A 524 25.50 -15.39 -7.08
CA ALA A 524 24.24 -15.40 -6.34
C ALA A 524 23.07 -14.82 -7.15
N GLN A 525 23.33 -14.10 -8.25
CA GLN A 525 22.26 -13.47 -9.05
C GLN A 525 21.30 -14.49 -9.66
N GLU A 526 21.87 -15.55 -10.21
CA GLU A 526 21.17 -16.64 -10.87
C GLU A 526 21.91 -17.95 -10.65
N ASN A 527 21.19 -19.06 -10.75
CA ASN A 527 21.81 -20.37 -10.68
C ASN A 527 22.79 -20.57 -11.85
N PRO A 528 24.10 -20.74 -11.59
CA PRO A 528 25.12 -20.84 -12.64
C PRO A 528 25.00 -22.11 -13.50
N PHE A 529 24.19 -23.08 -13.06
CA PHE A 529 23.94 -24.33 -13.78
C PHE A 529 22.66 -24.27 -14.65
N THR A 530 21.90 -23.18 -14.61
CA THR A 530 20.69 -23.01 -15.44
C THR A 530 21.10 -22.65 -16.87
N ALA A 531 20.64 -23.43 -17.85
CA ALA A 531 20.91 -23.16 -19.27
C ALA A 531 20.31 -21.79 -19.69
N PRO A 532 20.99 -21.00 -20.56
CA PRO A 532 20.50 -19.68 -20.98
C PRO A 532 19.11 -19.66 -21.61
N SER A 533 18.67 -20.79 -22.18
CA SER A 533 17.37 -20.95 -22.84
C SER A 533 16.25 -21.45 -21.90
N ALA A 534 16.59 -21.86 -20.67
CA ALA A 534 15.62 -22.37 -19.70
C ALA A 534 14.98 -21.22 -18.91
N LYS A 535 13.82 -21.47 -18.30
CA LYS A 535 13.24 -20.53 -17.34
C LYS A 535 14.21 -20.38 -16.17
N LYS A 536 14.53 -19.13 -15.85
CA LYS A 536 15.40 -18.80 -14.72
C LYS A 536 14.62 -19.02 -13.43
N GLU A 537 14.88 -20.15 -12.77
CA GLU A 537 14.40 -20.45 -11.42
C GLU A 537 15.47 -20.03 -10.39
N ASP A 538 15.05 -19.77 -9.15
CA ASP A 538 15.91 -19.35 -8.05
C ASP A 538 16.82 -18.15 -8.40
N THR A 539 16.21 -17.02 -8.73
CA THR A 539 16.94 -15.76 -8.97
C THR A 539 16.84 -14.81 -7.77
N LEU A 540 17.89 -14.00 -7.60
CA LEU A 540 17.87 -12.93 -6.59
C LEU A 540 16.76 -11.91 -6.84
N GLU A 541 16.42 -11.64 -8.11
CA GLU A 541 15.34 -10.73 -8.49
C GLU A 541 13.97 -11.26 -8.01
N ALA A 542 13.65 -12.52 -8.26
CA ALA A 542 12.41 -13.12 -7.78
C ALA A 542 12.34 -13.17 -6.25
N PHE A 543 13.46 -13.42 -5.57
CA PHE A 543 13.54 -13.35 -4.12
C PHE A 543 13.32 -11.93 -3.59
N SER A 544 13.91 -10.92 -4.25
CA SER A 544 13.77 -9.51 -3.91
C SER A 544 12.33 -9.02 -4.06
N GLU A 545 11.65 -9.40 -5.15
CA GLU A 545 10.23 -9.13 -5.38
C GLU A 545 9.35 -9.84 -4.35
N PHE A 546 9.66 -11.10 -4.02
CA PHE A 546 8.99 -11.83 -2.95
C PHE A 546 9.08 -11.08 -1.62
N LEU A 547 10.27 -10.58 -1.23
CA LEU A 547 10.44 -9.83 0.01
C LEU A 547 9.58 -8.56 0.03
N LEU A 548 9.53 -7.81 -1.07
CA LEU A 548 8.66 -6.64 -1.15
C LEU A 548 7.18 -7.03 -1.04
N SER A 549 6.74 -8.04 -1.78
CA SER A 549 5.37 -8.55 -1.76
C SER A 549 4.96 -9.06 -0.38
N ALA A 550 5.80 -9.85 0.27
CA ALA A 550 5.55 -10.40 1.60
C ALA A 550 5.56 -9.31 2.68
N CYS A 551 6.41 -8.30 2.55
CA CYS A 551 6.39 -7.16 3.45
C CYS A 551 5.07 -6.38 3.31
N ASP A 552 4.66 -6.13 2.08
CA ASP A 552 3.45 -5.37 1.76
C ASP A 552 2.15 -6.08 2.19
N SER A 553 2.06 -7.40 1.96
CA SER A 553 0.85 -8.17 2.23
C SER A 553 0.76 -8.73 3.65
N LEU A 554 1.89 -8.98 4.33
CA LEU A 554 1.93 -9.61 5.66
C LEU A 554 2.57 -8.71 6.72
N CYS A 555 3.80 -8.24 6.51
CA CYS A 555 4.55 -7.52 7.55
C CYS A 555 3.88 -6.19 7.93
N ILE A 556 3.56 -5.35 6.94
CA ILE A 556 2.90 -4.05 7.17
C ILE A 556 1.58 -4.27 7.93
N PRO A 557 0.63 -5.11 7.47
CA PRO A 557 -0.60 -5.35 8.22
C PRO A 557 -0.40 -5.90 9.64
N MET A 558 0.56 -6.83 9.85
CA MET A 558 0.83 -7.37 11.18
C MET A 558 1.35 -6.29 12.14
N VAL A 559 2.29 -5.46 11.68
CA VAL A 559 2.87 -4.39 12.50
C VAL A 559 1.84 -3.30 12.79
N MET A 560 1.05 -2.88 11.80
CA MET A 560 0.00 -1.88 12.01
C MET A 560 -1.07 -2.36 13.01
N ARG A 561 -1.51 -3.62 12.93
CA ARG A 561 -2.42 -4.20 13.95
C ARG A 561 -1.80 -4.28 15.34
N HIS A 562 -0.51 -4.55 15.44
CA HIS A 562 0.18 -4.58 16.74
C HIS A 562 0.32 -3.17 17.33
N LEU A 563 0.66 -2.18 16.48
CA LEU A 563 0.76 -0.76 16.83
C LEU A 563 -0.54 -0.19 17.41
N GLU A 564 -1.70 -0.65 16.93
CA GLU A 564 -3.00 -0.30 17.50
C GLU A 564 -3.15 -0.73 18.97
N GLN A 565 -2.44 -1.77 19.41
CA GLN A 565 -2.49 -2.30 20.77
C GLN A 565 -1.36 -1.75 21.64
N THR A 566 -0.13 -1.79 21.13
CA THR A 566 1.06 -1.32 21.84
C THR A 566 2.18 -0.93 20.87
N THR A 567 3.05 -0.02 21.30
CA THR A 567 4.17 0.47 20.49
C THR A 567 5.48 0.16 21.20
N HIS A 568 6.34 -0.64 20.59
CA HIS A 568 7.64 -1.02 21.15
C HIS A 568 8.78 -0.47 20.29
N PRO A 569 9.75 0.29 20.84
CA PRO A 569 10.77 0.98 20.04
C PRO A 569 11.66 0.03 19.23
N ALA A 570 12.11 -1.08 19.83
CA ALA A 570 12.93 -2.07 19.12
C ALA A 570 12.20 -2.72 17.92
N LEU A 571 10.89 -2.95 18.04
CA LEU A 571 10.08 -3.51 16.95
C LEU A 571 9.99 -2.52 15.79
N MET A 572 9.78 -1.25 16.09
CA MET A 572 9.72 -0.21 15.07
C MET A 572 11.06 0.07 14.41
N GLU A 573 12.15 -0.05 15.14
CA GLU A 573 13.51 0.05 14.60
C GLU A 573 13.74 -1.05 13.54
N VAL A 574 13.43 -2.30 13.88
CA VAL A 574 13.55 -3.43 12.93
C VAL A 574 12.62 -3.23 11.73
N PHE A 575 11.35 -2.87 11.98
CA PHE A 575 10.36 -2.71 10.91
C PHE A 575 10.71 -1.59 9.92
N LEU A 576 11.06 -0.40 10.40
CA LEU A 576 11.45 0.71 9.52
C LEU A 576 12.78 0.42 8.81
N SER A 577 13.69 -0.34 9.42
CA SER A 577 14.90 -0.83 8.76
C SER A 577 14.56 -1.79 7.61
N ILE A 578 13.56 -2.66 7.76
CA ILE A 578 13.06 -3.52 6.66
C ILE A 578 12.53 -2.66 5.52
N LEU A 579 11.63 -1.71 5.81
CA LEU A 579 11.05 -0.84 4.77
C LEU A 579 12.14 -0.04 4.03
N HIS A 580 13.12 0.46 4.76
CA HIS A 580 14.28 1.14 4.18
C HIS A 580 15.08 0.20 3.26
N ASN A 581 15.39 -1.02 3.71
CA ASN A 581 16.13 -2.01 2.92
C ASN A 581 15.38 -2.37 1.62
N LEU A 582 14.05 -2.41 1.64
CA LEU A 582 13.25 -2.70 0.44
C LEU A 582 13.38 -1.65 -0.66
N PHE A 583 13.66 -0.38 -0.32
CA PHE A 583 13.98 0.65 -1.32
C PHE A 583 15.28 0.34 -2.08
N VAL A 584 16.23 -0.34 -1.43
CA VAL A 584 17.53 -0.73 -1.99
C VAL A 584 17.40 -2.05 -2.78
N ILE A 585 16.65 -3.00 -2.24
CA ILE A 585 16.52 -4.35 -2.79
C ILE A 585 15.70 -4.34 -4.10
N VAL A 586 14.65 -3.53 -4.19
CA VAL A 586 13.75 -3.46 -5.37
C VAL A 586 13.74 -2.05 -5.96
N PRO A 587 14.85 -1.60 -6.60
CA PRO A 587 15.02 -0.20 -7.01
C PRO A 587 14.01 0.27 -8.05
N HIS A 588 13.48 -0.65 -8.88
CA HIS A 588 12.48 -0.34 -9.90
C HIS A 588 11.07 -0.08 -9.32
N MET A 589 10.80 -0.47 -8.06
CA MET A 589 9.53 -0.24 -7.36
C MET A 589 9.60 0.85 -6.29
N LYS A 590 10.79 1.39 -5.97
CA LYS A 590 10.99 2.31 -4.83
C LYS A 590 10.07 3.52 -4.86
N GLU A 591 9.78 4.07 -6.04
CA GLU A 591 8.91 5.25 -6.20
C GLU A 591 7.45 4.89 -5.93
N LYS A 592 6.95 3.82 -6.56
CA LYS A 592 5.58 3.31 -6.34
C LYS A 592 5.35 2.92 -4.88
N PHE A 593 6.33 2.25 -4.29
CA PHE A 593 6.26 1.82 -2.89
C PHE A 593 6.30 3.02 -1.93
N SER A 594 7.17 4.01 -2.18
CA SER A 594 7.21 5.26 -1.40
C SER A 594 5.89 6.02 -1.47
N LYS A 595 5.26 6.11 -2.65
CA LYS A 595 3.93 6.72 -2.82
C LYS A 595 2.86 5.99 -2.01
N LYS A 596 2.85 4.66 -2.08
CA LYS A 596 1.92 3.83 -1.30
C LYS A 596 2.07 4.07 0.20
N LEU A 597 3.30 4.03 0.71
CA LEU A 597 3.58 4.27 2.13
C LEU A 597 3.16 5.69 2.55
N ALA A 598 3.49 6.70 1.76
CA ALA A 598 3.07 8.08 2.04
C ALA A 598 1.54 8.21 2.07
N SER A 599 0.83 7.66 1.09
CA SER A 599 -0.66 7.64 1.07
C SER A 599 -1.28 6.82 2.21
N SER A 600 -0.50 5.94 2.83
CA SER A 600 -0.90 5.14 3.99
C SER A 600 -0.45 5.77 5.32
N SER A 601 -0.15 7.06 5.31
CA SER A 601 0.25 7.85 6.48
C SER A 601 1.57 7.49 7.15
N PHE A 602 2.55 6.98 6.38
CA PHE A 602 3.85 6.61 6.96
C PHE A 602 4.76 7.80 7.28
N ILE A 603 4.55 8.98 6.70
CA ILE A 603 5.30 10.19 7.09
C ILE A 603 4.87 10.57 8.51
N ARG A 604 3.55 10.67 8.73
CA ARG A 604 2.95 10.90 10.04
C ARG A 604 3.41 9.87 11.07
N LEU A 605 3.22 8.58 10.76
CA LEU A 605 3.57 7.49 11.69
C LEU A 605 5.03 7.61 12.14
N THR A 606 5.96 7.85 11.21
CA THR A 606 7.38 7.94 11.52
C THR A 606 7.70 9.16 12.40
N LEU A 607 7.07 10.30 12.14
CA LEU A 607 7.23 11.50 12.96
C LEU A 607 6.64 11.33 14.37
N GLU A 608 5.47 10.69 14.49
CA GLU A 608 4.87 10.36 15.79
C GLU A 608 5.76 9.40 16.61
N LEU A 609 6.39 8.42 15.96
CA LEU A 609 7.35 7.52 16.61
C LEU A 609 8.58 8.26 17.11
N LYS A 610 9.16 9.15 16.29
CA LYS A 610 10.30 9.98 16.68
C LYS A 610 9.92 10.91 17.84
N ALA A 611 8.77 11.56 17.79
CA ALA A 611 8.30 12.44 18.86
C ALA A 611 8.02 11.71 20.17
N ARG A 612 7.60 10.44 20.09
CA ARG A 612 7.30 9.61 21.26
C ARG A 612 8.54 9.03 21.93
N PHE A 613 9.55 8.61 21.15
CA PHE A 613 10.67 7.81 21.67
C PHE A 613 12.05 8.43 21.51
N CYS A 614 12.25 9.40 20.60
CA CYS A 614 13.58 9.88 20.22
C CYS A 614 13.88 11.29 20.78
N SER A 615 13.28 11.67 21.91
CA SER A 615 13.55 12.98 22.53
C SER A 615 14.92 12.98 23.22
N GLY A 616 15.76 13.94 22.88
CA GLY A 616 17.13 14.03 23.40
C GLY A 616 18.05 12.92 22.85
N LEU A 617 18.78 12.23 23.74
CA LEU A 617 19.69 11.12 23.38
C LEU A 617 19.02 9.73 23.52
N SER A 618 17.71 9.69 23.76
CA SER A 618 16.98 8.43 23.87
C SER A 618 16.80 7.75 22.51
N HIS A 619 16.94 6.42 22.48
CA HIS A 619 16.75 5.57 21.31
C HIS A 619 17.40 6.10 20.01
N SER A 620 18.70 6.43 20.07
CA SER A 620 19.45 6.98 18.94
C SER A 620 19.42 6.08 17.68
N ALA A 621 19.43 4.76 17.85
CA ALA A 621 19.31 3.79 16.75
C ALA A 621 17.95 3.91 16.02
N LEU A 622 16.84 3.92 16.75
CA LEU A 622 15.51 4.18 16.19
C LEU A 622 15.45 5.54 15.49
N ASN A 623 16.02 6.59 16.10
CA ASN A 623 16.06 7.91 15.49
C ASN A 623 16.79 7.89 14.14
N GLN A 624 17.92 7.18 14.06
CA GLN A 624 18.69 7.03 12.82
C GLN A 624 17.90 6.27 11.75
N VAL A 625 17.28 5.15 12.11
CA VAL A 625 16.48 4.34 11.17
C VAL A 625 15.28 5.13 10.64
N CYS A 626 14.54 5.81 11.51
CA CYS A 626 13.43 6.68 11.10
C CYS A 626 13.91 7.78 10.14
N SER A 627 15.08 8.38 10.42
CA SER A 627 15.65 9.44 9.59
C SER A 627 16.09 8.91 8.23
N ASN A 628 16.75 7.75 8.17
CA ASN A 628 17.13 7.10 6.92
C ASN A 628 15.89 6.73 6.09
N PHE A 629 14.86 6.15 6.72
CA PHE A 629 13.61 5.81 6.05
C PHE A 629 12.95 7.06 5.44
N LEU A 630 12.76 8.13 6.23
CA LEU A 630 12.19 9.38 5.74
C LEU A 630 13.04 10.01 4.64
N TYR A 631 14.37 9.98 4.78
CA TYR A 631 15.29 10.52 3.79
C TYR A 631 15.10 9.87 2.41
N TYR A 632 15.14 8.54 2.34
CA TYR A 632 14.96 7.83 1.08
C TYR A 632 13.55 7.96 0.53
N MET A 633 12.53 7.87 1.40
CA MET A 633 11.14 8.06 0.97
C MET A 633 10.95 9.46 0.37
N CYS A 634 11.41 10.52 1.03
CA CYS A 634 11.28 11.89 0.53
C CYS A 634 11.99 12.08 -0.81
N LEU A 635 13.20 11.54 -0.99
CA LEU A 635 13.92 11.60 -2.26
C LEU A 635 13.17 10.85 -3.38
N ASN A 636 12.61 9.68 -3.09
CA ASN A 636 11.84 8.90 -4.06
C ASN A 636 10.51 9.58 -4.44
N LEU A 637 9.87 10.30 -3.51
CA LEU A 637 8.65 11.06 -3.80
C LEU A 637 8.94 12.31 -4.62
N LEU A 638 10.09 12.95 -4.40
CA LEU A 638 10.52 14.13 -5.14
C LEU A 638 11.10 13.81 -6.52
N SER A 639 11.67 12.62 -6.74
CA SER A 639 12.28 12.25 -8.02
C SER A 639 11.27 12.08 -9.16
N ALA A 640 10.02 11.73 -8.85
CA ALA A 640 8.98 11.43 -9.83
C ALA A 640 7.64 12.12 -9.50
N PRO A 641 7.60 13.47 -9.53
CA PRO A 641 6.36 14.20 -9.25
C PRO A 641 5.35 14.01 -10.38
N GLU A 642 4.06 13.97 -10.03
CA GLU A 642 2.98 13.90 -11.01
C GLU A 642 2.76 15.28 -11.64
N LYS A 643 2.63 15.32 -12.98
CA LYS A 643 2.28 16.53 -13.74
C LYS A 643 3.24 17.72 -13.55
N THR A 644 4.49 17.45 -13.21
CA THR A 644 5.59 18.43 -13.29
C THR A 644 6.85 17.72 -13.77
N GLY A 645 7.82 18.49 -14.30
CA GLY A 645 9.09 17.93 -14.73
C GLY A 645 9.89 17.38 -13.53
N PRO A 646 10.75 16.37 -13.76
CA PRO A 646 11.62 15.87 -12.69
C PRO A 646 12.54 17.01 -12.22
N PRO A 647 12.83 17.10 -10.91
CA PRO A 647 13.77 18.09 -10.40
C PRO A 647 15.15 17.89 -11.01
N SER A 648 15.88 18.99 -11.17
CA SER A 648 17.28 18.96 -11.60
C SER A 648 18.15 18.20 -10.59
N LYS A 649 19.30 17.70 -11.05
CA LYS A 649 20.27 17.02 -10.17
C LYS A 649 20.75 17.94 -9.03
N GLU A 650 20.87 19.23 -9.31
CA GLU A 650 21.25 20.25 -8.32
C GLU A 650 20.17 20.42 -7.24
N GLU A 651 18.89 20.50 -7.62
CA GLU A 651 17.77 20.57 -6.67
C GLU A 651 17.68 19.32 -5.79
N LEU A 652 17.82 18.12 -6.38
CA LEU A 652 17.84 16.87 -5.62
C LEU A 652 19.03 16.82 -4.65
N SER A 653 20.19 17.32 -5.05
CA SER A 653 21.38 17.37 -4.18
C SER A 653 21.19 18.34 -3.01
N ALA A 654 20.62 19.52 -3.25
CA ALA A 654 20.32 20.50 -2.21
C ALA A 654 19.28 19.94 -1.21
N VAL A 655 18.25 19.25 -1.70
CA VAL A 655 17.27 18.59 -0.82
C VAL A 655 17.89 17.45 -0.03
N SER A 656 18.75 16.65 -0.67
CA SER A 656 19.47 15.56 0.00
C SER A 656 20.28 16.09 1.19
N GLU A 657 21.04 17.17 1.01
CA GLU A 657 21.82 17.82 2.08
C GLU A 657 20.91 18.35 3.22
N LEU A 658 19.82 19.04 2.86
CA LEU A 658 18.85 19.55 3.84
C LEU A 658 18.21 18.43 4.68
N LEU A 659 17.81 17.34 4.03
CA LEU A 659 17.18 16.20 4.71
C LEU A 659 18.19 15.44 5.59
N GLN A 660 19.43 15.23 5.12
CA GLN A 660 20.47 14.55 5.90
C GLN A 660 20.79 15.28 7.21
N HIS A 661 20.89 16.62 7.17
CA HIS A 661 21.16 17.42 8.37
C HIS A 661 19.91 17.64 9.23
N GLY A 662 18.74 17.82 8.61
CA GLY A 662 17.50 18.15 9.30
C GLY A 662 16.81 16.98 10.01
N LEU A 663 16.66 15.83 9.34
CA LEU A 663 15.84 14.71 9.83
C LEU A 663 16.29 14.13 11.18
N PRO A 664 17.61 13.95 11.47
CA PRO A 664 18.06 13.47 12.78
C PRO A 664 17.67 14.39 13.94
N GLN A 665 17.47 15.69 13.66
CA GLN A 665 17.20 16.70 14.66
C GLN A 665 15.70 16.95 14.92
N ILE A 666 14.81 16.31 14.15
CA ILE A 666 13.35 16.46 14.29
C ILE A 666 12.84 15.36 15.22
N SER A 667 12.57 15.69 16.49
CA SER A 667 11.96 14.78 17.46
C SER A 667 10.77 15.43 18.20
N SER A 668 10.19 16.47 17.61
CA SER A 668 9.06 17.23 18.12
C SER A 668 7.73 16.68 17.56
N ARG A 669 6.64 16.79 18.33
CA ARG A 669 5.27 16.51 17.84
C ARG A 669 4.86 17.59 16.84
N SER A 670 3.74 17.36 16.16
CA SER A 670 3.22 18.30 15.16
C SER A 670 3.00 19.72 15.70
N PRO A 671 2.42 19.95 16.90
CA PRO A 671 2.21 21.33 17.39
C PRO A 671 3.52 22.04 17.73
N GLU A 672 4.50 21.31 18.27
CA GLU A 672 5.82 21.87 18.59
C GLU A 672 6.60 22.19 17.30
N SER A 673 6.47 21.35 16.27
CA SER A 673 7.07 21.58 14.96
C SER A 673 6.44 22.79 14.25
N LEU A 674 5.13 22.99 14.42
CA LEU A 674 4.42 24.19 13.95
C LEU A 674 4.83 25.45 14.71
N ALA A 675 4.95 25.38 16.04
CA ALA A 675 5.42 26.49 16.84
C ALA A 675 6.85 26.89 16.46
N PHE A 676 7.72 25.92 16.24
CA PHE A 676 9.09 26.14 15.75
C PHE A 676 9.14 26.72 14.34
N LEU A 677 8.24 26.28 13.45
CA LEU A 677 8.10 26.86 12.11
C LEU A 677 7.59 28.31 12.17
N SER A 678 6.72 28.63 13.13
CA SER A 678 6.11 29.95 13.32
C SER A 678 7.03 30.97 13.98
N ASP A 679 8.16 30.53 14.54
CA ASP A 679 9.09 31.41 15.25
C ASP A 679 9.74 32.41 14.28
N ARG A 680 9.61 33.69 14.61
CA ARG A 680 10.14 34.82 13.82
C ARG A 680 11.46 35.34 14.34
N GLN A 681 11.99 34.80 15.44
CA GLN A 681 13.30 35.18 15.94
C GLN A 681 14.40 34.86 14.92
N TYR A 682 15.55 35.51 15.08
CA TYR A 682 16.73 35.18 14.28
C TYR A 682 17.15 33.73 14.52
N MET A 683 17.34 32.97 13.45
CA MET A 683 17.64 31.54 13.51
C MET A 683 19.03 31.28 12.95
N GLU A 684 19.86 30.57 13.70
CA GLU A 684 21.15 30.09 13.19
C GLU A 684 20.97 29.08 12.05
N GLY A 685 22.01 28.89 11.22
CA GLY A 685 21.95 28.07 10.01
C GLY A 685 21.40 26.65 10.23
N ALA A 686 21.78 25.96 11.30
CA ALA A 686 21.27 24.62 11.61
C ALA A 686 19.77 24.63 12.00
N ALA A 687 19.34 25.64 12.78
CA ALA A 687 17.93 25.80 13.14
C ALA A 687 17.08 26.15 11.92
N ARG A 688 17.62 26.97 11.00
CA ARG A 688 16.99 27.31 9.73
C ARG A 688 16.84 26.10 8.81
N GLN A 689 17.89 25.29 8.65
CA GLN A 689 17.81 24.03 7.89
C GLN A 689 16.74 23.08 8.45
N ARG A 690 16.55 23.05 9.78
CA ARG A 690 15.48 22.28 10.41
C ARG A 690 14.09 22.78 10.00
N GLN A 691 13.87 24.09 9.96
CA GLN A 691 12.60 24.66 9.46
C GLN A 691 12.35 24.26 8.00
N TYR A 692 13.38 24.29 7.15
CA TYR A 692 13.28 23.85 5.76
C TYR A 692 12.89 22.37 5.65
N CYS A 693 13.51 21.51 6.46
CA CYS A 693 13.20 20.09 6.49
C CYS A 693 11.75 19.82 6.96
N ILE A 694 11.27 20.54 7.99
CA ILE A 694 9.88 20.43 8.46
C ILE A 694 8.88 20.84 7.36
N LEU A 695 9.15 21.93 6.64
CA LEU A 695 8.33 22.36 5.51
C LEU A 695 8.28 21.33 4.39
N LEU A 696 9.41 20.71 4.05
CA LEU A 696 9.45 19.67 3.02
C LEU A 696 8.65 18.43 3.43
N LEU A 697 8.72 18.04 4.71
CA LEU A 697 7.93 16.93 5.24
C LEU A 697 6.42 17.23 5.18
N PHE A 698 5.99 18.42 5.58
CA PHE A 698 4.58 18.83 5.47
C PHE A 698 4.14 18.91 4.01
N TYR A 699 4.96 19.45 3.12
CA TYR A 699 4.68 19.51 1.70
C TYR A 699 4.42 18.12 1.10
N LEU A 700 5.34 17.18 1.34
CA LEU A 700 5.20 15.81 0.84
C LEU A 700 4.01 15.09 1.48
N ALA A 701 3.79 15.29 2.77
CA ALA A 701 2.64 14.74 3.47
C ALA A 701 1.31 15.22 2.85
N TYR A 702 1.18 16.53 2.58
CA TYR A 702 -0.02 17.09 1.97
C TYR A 702 -0.24 16.68 0.51
N ILE A 703 0.83 16.54 -0.29
CA ILE A 703 0.73 15.99 -1.66
C ILE A 703 0.17 14.58 -1.65
N HIS A 704 0.63 13.75 -0.72
CA HIS A 704 0.24 12.34 -0.64
C HIS A 704 -0.93 12.07 0.32
N GLU A 705 -1.72 13.10 0.64
CA GLU A 705 -2.92 13.02 1.49
C GLU A 705 -2.67 12.55 2.94
N ASP A 706 -1.42 12.54 3.41
CA ASP A 706 -1.04 12.29 4.79
C ASP A 706 -1.20 13.55 5.66
N ARG A 707 -2.42 14.09 5.73
CA ARG A 707 -2.69 15.38 6.39
C ARG A 707 -2.88 15.20 7.90
N PHE A 708 -1.81 15.41 8.68
CA PHE A 708 -1.81 15.24 10.14
C PHE A 708 -1.70 16.55 10.93
N VAL A 709 -1.82 17.70 10.25
CA VAL A 709 -1.71 19.04 10.81
C VAL A 709 -2.97 19.85 10.47
N SER A 710 -3.38 20.76 11.36
CA SER A 710 -4.47 21.70 11.09
C SER A 710 -4.08 22.64 9.96
N GLU A 711 -4.90 22.72 8.91
CA GLU A 711 -4.66 23.62 7.77
C GLU A 711 -4.56 25.08 8.23
N ALA A 712 -5.39 25.52 9.18
CA ALA A 712 -5.33 26.89 9.71
C ALA A 712 -4.02 27.21 10.44
N GLU A 713 -3.52 26.28 11.26
CA GLU A 713 -2.27 26.45 11.99
C GLU A 713 -1.07 26.42 11.05
N LEU A 714 -1.08 25.50 10.07
CA LEU A 714 -0.03 25.42 9.05
C LEU A 714 0.00 26.69 8.19
N PHE A 715 -1.17 27.24 7.84
CA PHE A 715 -1.28 28.47 7.09
C PHE A 715 -0.62 29.66 7.81
N GLU A 716 -0.89 29.87 9.10
CA GLU A 716 -0.25 30.93 9.89
C GLU A 716 1.25 30.66 10.12
N ALA A 717 1.64 29.39 10.29
CA ALA A 717 3.05 29.02 10.47
C ALA A 717 3.88 29.30 9.22
N VAL A 718 3.40 28.93 8.02
CA VAL A 718 4.10 29.19 6.75
C VAL A 718 4.19 30.69 6.46
N GLN A 719 3.13 31.46 6.76
CA GLN A 719 3.18 32.93 6.66
C GLN A 719 4.26 33.52 7.58
N SER A 720 4.29 33.09 8.85
CA SER A 720 5.27 33.58 9.82
C SER A 720 6.70 33.21 9.44
N PHE A 721 6.91 32.00 8.93
CA PHE A 721 8.19 31.55 8.39
C PHE A 721 8.68 32.44 7.23
N LEU A 722 7.85 32.68 6.21
CA LEU A 722 8.25 33.48 5.05
C LEU A 722 8.50 34.95 5.41
N LEU A 723 7.72 35.50 6.35
CA LEU A 723 7.97 36.85 6.88
C LEU A 723 9.29 36.89 7.66
N SER A 724 9.62 35.86 8.45
CA SER A 724 10.91 35.79 9.15
C SER A 724 12.11 35.81 8.19
N LEU A 725 12.01 35.13 7.03
CA LEU A 725 13.04 35.16 6.00
C LEU A 725 13.16 36.54 5.36
N GLN A 726 12.03 37.19 5.08
CA GLN A 726 12.01 38.53 4.52
C GLN A 726 12.64 39.54 5.48
N ASP A 727 12.28 39.48 6.76
CA ASP A 727 12.78 40.37 7.81
C ASP A 727 14.30 40.23 7.99
N GLN A 728 14.84 39.03 7.73
CA GLN A 728 16.28 38.72 7.81
C GLN A 728 17.03 38.91 6.47
N GLY A 729 16.32 39.25 5.39
CA GLY A 729 16.91 39.40 4.06
C GLY A 729 17.39 38.08 3.42
N GLU A 730 16.94 36.94 3.94
CA GLU A 730 17.28 35.61 3.44
C GLU A 730 16.33 35.15 2.33
N ARG A 731 16.84 34.36 1.38
CA ARG A 731 16.00 33.72 0.35
C ARG A 731 15.92 32.22 0.60
N PRO A 732 14.70 31.63 0.61
CA PRO A 732 14.56 30.18 0.75
C PRO A 732 15.09 29.46 -0.50
N PRO A 733 15.66 28.25 -0.36
CA PRO A 733 15.94 27.36 -1.49
C PRO A 733 14.68 27.12 -2.34
N LEU A 734 14.83 26.95 -3.66
CA LEU A 734 13.70 26.85 -4.60
C LEU A 734 12.68 25.77 -4.19
N VAL A 735 13.13 24.59 -3.77
CA VAL A 735 12.25 23.49 -3.35
C VAL A 735 11.48 23.83 -2.07
N VAL A 736 12.10 24.55 -1.13
CA VAL A 736 11.44 25.01 0.10
C VAL A 736 10.40 26.08 -0.21
N PHE A 737 10.72 26.97 -1.15
CA PHE A 737 9.78 28.00 -1.59
C PHE A 737 8.60 27.41 -2.37
N LYS A 738 8.86 26.43 -3.26
CA LYS A 738 7.84 25.61 -3.92
C LYS A 738 6.90 24.97 -2.90
N ALA A 739 7.47 24.33 -1.88
CA ALA A 739 6.72 23.74 -0.77
C ALA A 739 5.87 24.78 -0.03
N SER A 740 6.44 25.94 0.28
CA SER A 740 5.75 27.01 1.01
C SER A 740 4.57 27.59 0.21
N ILE A 741 4.74 27.88 -1.08
CA ILE A 741 3.64 28.40 -1.92
C ILE A 741 2.54 27.34 -2.07
N TYR A 742 2.89 26.08 -2.25
CA TYR A 742 1.92 24.99 -2.33
C TYR A 742 1.11 24.85 -1.04
N LEU A 743 1.78 24.83 0.12
CA LEU A 743 1.12 24.72 1.42
C LEU A 743 0.22 25.92 1.70
N LEU A 744 0.66 27.15 1.38
CA LEU A 744 -0.20 28.34 1.49
C LEU A 744 -1.45 28.21 0.63
N ALA A 745 -1.32 27.74 -0.61
CA ALA A 745 -2.45 27.60 -1.51
C ALA A 745 -3.47 26.56 -1.04
N ILE A 746 -3.02 25.44 -0.47
CA ILE A 746 -3.92 24.36 -0.02
C ILE A 746 -4.57 24.69 1.32
N CYS A 747 -3.79 25.25 2.26
CA CYS A 747 -4.31 25.60 3.57
C CYS A 747 -5.16 26.89 3.55
N GLN A 748 -5.27 27.55 2.40
CA GLN A 748 -6.10 28.75 2.27
C GLN A 748 -7.59 28.40 2.25
N ASP A 749 -8.26 28.62 3.38
CA ASP A 749 -9.72 28.59 3.47
C ASP A 749 -10.36 29.81 2.78
N LYS A 750 -11.64 29.72 2.40
CA LYS A 750 -12.39 30.79 1.72
C LYS A 750 -12.42 32.09 2.52
N ASP A 751 -12.41 32.01 3.86
CA ASP A 751 -12.47 33.16 4.75
C ASP A 751 -11.08 33.73 5.10
N ASN A 752 -10.00 32.99 4.82
CA ASN A 752 -8.63 33.35 5.16
C ASN A 752 -7.92 33.96 3.95
N THR A 753 -7.93 35.29 3.87
CA THR A 753 -7.14 36.03 2.86
C THR A 753 -5.75 36.36 3.40
N LEU A 754 -4.73 36.26 2.53
CA LEU A 754 -3.39 36.68 2.88
C LEU A 754 -3.36 38.19 3.10
N ARG A 755 -2.64 38.62 4.14
CA ARG A 755 -2.35 40.03 4.38
C ARG A 755 -1.54 40.60 3.20
N GLU A 756 -1.78 41.86 2.84
CA GLU A 756 -1.05 42.53 1.74
C GLU A 756 0.48 42.47 1.90
N THR A 757 0.97 42.56 3.14
CA THR A 757 2.40 42.42 3.46
C THR A 757 2.96 41.07 3.00
N MET A 758 2.22 39.99 3.24
CA MET A 758 2.61 38.64 2.84
C MET A 758 2.55 38.47 1.32
N VAL A 759 1.51 38.99 0.66
CA VAL A 759 1.42 38.98 -0.81
C VAL A 759 2.63 39.71 -1.43
N SER A 760 2.99 40.86 -0.86
CA SER A 760 4.16 41.63 -1.29
C SER A 760 5.48 40.87 -1.04
N ALA A 761 5.57 40.10 0.04
CA ALA A 761 6.73 39.27 0.35
C ALA A 761 6.89 38.11 -0.65
N ILE A 762 5.82 37.38 -0.93
CA ILE A 762 5.80 36.32 -1.94
C ILE A 762 6.20 36.88 -3.30
N ARG A 763 5.66 38.05 -3.67
CA ARG A 763 6.03 38.74 -4.91
C ARG A 763 7.54 39.02 -4.99
N LYS A 764 8.14 39.58 -3.92
CA LYS A 764 9.59 39.85 -3.86
C LYS A 764 10.44 38.58 -3.94
N PHE A 765 9.99 37.47 -3.34
CA PHE A 765 10.69 36.19 -3.48
C PHE A 765 10.62 35.65 -4.91
N LEU A 766 9.45 35.74 -5.55
CA LEU A 766 9.25 35.31 -6.94
C LEU A 766 10.05 36.16 -7.94
N GLU A 767 10.25 37.46 -7.69
CA GLU A 767 11.08 38.33 -8.54
C GLU A 767 12.54 37.85 -8.67
N GLY A 768 13.02 37.06 -7.70
CA GLY A 768 14.36 36.48 -7.71
C GLY A 768 14.49 35.18 -8.52
N ILE A 769 13.39 34.65 -9.08
CA ILE A 769 13.35 33.32 -9.69
C ILE A 769 13.30 33.44 -11.21
N PRO A 770 14.19 32.74 -11.95
CA PRO A 770 14.29 32.91 -13.40
C PRO A 770 13.10 32.33 -14.17
N ASP A 771 12.56 31.19 -13.73
CA ASP A 771 11.36 30.57 -14.30
C ASP A 771 10.41 30.11 -13.20
N LEU A 772 9.15 30.50 -13.31
CA LEU A 772 8.07 30.12 -12.40
C LEU A 772 7.85 28.60 -12.36
N GLN A 773 8.22 27.87 -13.43
CA GLN A 773 8.18 26.40 -13.47
C GLN A 773 8.90 25.74 -12.30
N LEU A 774 10.00 26.35 -11.82
CA LEU A 774 10.82 25.81 -10.73
C LEU A 774 10.06 25.77 -9.39
N VAL A 775 9.05 26.62 -9.21
CA VAL A 775 8.25 26.71 -7.98
C VAL A 775 6.78 26.37 -8.18
N TYR A 776 6.42 25.94 -9.38
CA TYR A 776 5.06 25.55 -9.73
C TYR A 776 4.79 24.09 -9.31
N THR A 777 3.60 23.85 -8.74
CA THR A 777 3.05 22.51 -8.49
C THR A 777 1.66 22.46 -9.11
N HIS A 778 1.38 21.47 -9.95
CA HIS A 778 0.14 21.43 -10.69
C HIS A 778 -1.04 21.00 -9.79
N HIS A 779 -1.73 21.99 -9.21
CA HIS A 779 -2.87 21.78 -8.33
C HIS A 779 -3.91 22.91 -8.46
N PRO A 780 -5.23 22.62 -8.49
CA PRO A 780 -6.26 23.65 -8.70
C PRO A 780 -6.26 24.79 -7.68
N LEU A 781 -5.94 24.49 -6.41
CA LEU A 781 -5.85 25.51 -5.37
C LEU A 781 -4.63 26.43 -5.57
N LEU A 782 -3.54 25.94 -6.17
CA LEU A 782 -2.39 26.77 -6.53
C LEU A 782 -2.75 27.74 -7.66
N LEU A 783 -3.48 27.26 -8.68
CA LEU A 783 -3.99 28.13 -9.73
C LEU A 783 -4.85 29.25 -9.13
N ARG A 784 -5.81 28.89 -8.27
CA ARG A 784 -6.65 29.85 -7.55
C ARG A 784 -5.81 30.85 -6.77
N PHE A 785 -4.80 30.40 -6.04
CA PHE A 785 -3.93 31.24 -5.25
C PHE A 785 -3.27 32.36 -6.06
N PHE A 786 -2.66 32.05 -7.20
CA PHE A 786 -2.01 33.05 -8.05
C PHE A 786 -2.99 34.01 -8.74
N LEU A 787 -4.22 33.58 -9.01
CA LEU A 787 -5.23 34.39 -9.70
C LEU A 787 -6.11 35.20 -8.74
N LEU A 788 -6.19 34.82 -7.47
CA LEU A 788 -7.02 35.50 -6.46
C LEU A 788 -6.48 36.88 -6.07
N TYR A 789 -5.16 37.04 -6.00
CA TYR A 789 -4.52 38.29 -5.57
C TYR A 789 -4.11 39.16 -6.77
N PRO A 790 -4.62 40.40 -6.91
CA PRO A 790 -4.33 41.25 -8.07
C PRO A 790 -2.83 41.49 -8.33
N GLU A 791 -2.02 41.62 -7.28
CA GLU A 791 -0.57 41.80 -7.40
C GLU A 791 0.14 40.58 -8.00
N LEU A 792 -0.31 39.37 -7.67
CA LEU A 792 0.24 38.12 -8.21
C LEU A 792 -0.32 37.85 -9.60
N MET A 793 -1.62 38.03 -9.80
CA MET A 793 -2.29 37.83 -11.08
C MET A 793 -1.72 38.74 -12.16
N SER A 794 -1.47 40.02 -11.86
CA SER A 794 -0.94 40.98 -12.84
C SER A 794 0.47 40.66 -13.35
N ARG A 795 1.32 40.03 -12.54
CA ARG A 795 2.70 39.69 -12.92
C ARG A 795 2.88 38.24 -13.35
N TYR A 796 2.23 37.31 -12.66
CA TYR A 796 2.43 35.87 -12.84
C TYR A 796 1.21 35.16 -13.42
N GLY A 797 0.04 35.81 -13.49
CA GLY A 797 -1.20 35.18 -13.93
C GLY A 797 -1.12 34.59 -15.34
N HIS A 798 -0.46 35.28 -16.27
CA HIS A 798 -0.20 34.77 -17.64
C HIS A 798 0.62 33.48 -17.61
N ARG A 799 1.77 33.50 -16.94
CA ARG A 799 2.66 32.34 -16.84
C ARG A 799 2.01 31.16 -16.11
N VAL A 800 1.27 31.39 -15.02
CA VAL A 800 0.60 30.32 -14.26
C VAL A 800 -0.48 29.63 -15.09
N LEU A 801 -1.26 30.40 -15.86
CA LEU A 801 -2.27 29.85 -16.75
C LEU A 801 -1.63 29.09 -17.92
N GLU A 802 -0.51 29.59 -18.46
CA GLU A 802 0.27 28.85 -19.46
C GLU A 802 0.71 27.47 -18.93
N LEU A 803 1.29 27.44 -17.73
CA LEU A 803 1.71 26.19 -17.07
C LEU A 803 0.53 25.28 -16.76
N TRP A 804 -0.60 25.85 -16.34
CA TRP A 804 -1.83 25.10 -16.10
C TRP A 804 -2.27 24.34 -17.35
N PHE A 805 -2.39 25.01 -18.51
CA PHE A 805 -2.80 24.37 -19.75
C PHE A 805 -1.74 23.45 -20.36
N PHE A 806 -0.46 23.70 -20.08
CA PHE A 806 0.62 22.83 -20.51
C PHE A 806 0.51 21.43 -19.89
N TRP A 807 0.26 21.36 -18.57
CA TRP A 807 0.20 20.10 -17.81
C TRP A 807 -1.17 19.40 -17.83
N GLU A 808 -2.23 20.07 -18.30
CA GLU A 808 -3.55 19.46 -18.39
C GLU A 808 -3.66 18.48 -19.59
N GLU A 809 -4.20 17.28 -19.35
CA GLU A 809 -4.32 16.22 -20.36
C GLU A 809 -5.36 16.54 -21.45
N SER A 810 -5.27 15.85 -22.60
CA SER A 810 -6.07 16.04 -23.82
C SER A 810 -7.56 15.64 -23.71
N SER A 811 -8.13 15.63 -22.50
CA SER A 811 -9.58 15.45 -22.27
C SER A 811 -10.46 16.55 -22.91
N TYR A 812 -9.83 17.58 -23.47
CA TYR A 812 -10.46 18.70 -24.14
C TYR A 812 -11.10 18.34 -25.49
N GLU A 813 -10.59 17.34 -26.21
CA GLU A 813 -11.14 16.99 -27.54
C GLU A 813 -12.61 16.56 -27.44
N GLU A 814 -12.99 15.83 -26.38
CA GLU A 814 -14.38 15.40 -26.14
C GLU A 814 -15.35 16.58 -25.88
N LEU A 815 -14.85 17.75 -25.50
CA LEU A 815 -15.68 18.93 -25.22
C LEU A 815 -16.05 19.72 -26.49
N ASP A 816 -15.28 19.61 -27.59
CA ASP A 816 -15.56 20.39 -28.80
C ASP A 816 -16.65 19.72 -29.68
N ASP A 817 -16.76 18.40 -29.67
CA ASP A 817 -17.58 17.62 -30.62
C ASP A 817 -19.08 17.46 -30.27
N VAL A 818 -19.53 17.91 -29.09
CA VAL A 818 -20.92 17.66 -28.67
C VAL A 818 -21.85 18.79 -29.09
N THR A 819 -22.47 18.64 -30.26
CA THR A 819 -23.71 19.36 -30.65
C THR A 819 -24.98 18.73 -30.06
N SER A 820 -24.87 17.60 -29.37
CA SER A 820 -25.99 16.72 -29.01
C SER A 820 -26.19 16.59 -27.50
N ALA A 821 -27.21 17.28 -26.97
CA ALA A 821 -28.05 17.08 -25.77
C ALA A 821 -27.50 16.49 -24.43
N GLY A 822 -26.39 15.76 -24.38
CA GLY A 822 -25.72 15.37 -23.14
C GLY A 822 -24.69 16.42 -22.77
N GLN A 823 -24.80 17.06 -21.61
CA GLN A 823 -23.72 17.88 -21.07
C GLN A 823 -22.65 16.94 -20.51
N PRO A 824 -21.44 16.84 -21.10
CA PRO A 824 -20.38 16.03 -20.51
C PRO A 824 -20.03 16.57 -19.13
N ALA A 825 -19.66 15.68 -18.20
CA ALA A 825 -19.14 16.08 -16.90
C ALA A 825 -17.86 16.90 -17.13
N LEU A 826 -17.77 18.09 -16.53
CA LEU A 826 -16.56 18.91 -16.64
C LEU A 826 -15.44 18.24 -15.83
N PRO A 827 -14.22 18.13 -16.39
CA PRO A 827 -13.03 17.83 -15.61
C PRO A 827 -12.93 18.75 -14.40
N ALA A 828 -12.50 18.21 -13.25
CA ALA A 828 -12.40 18.99 -12.00
C ALA A 828 -11.52 20.25 -12.16
N SER A 829 -10.49 20.17 -13.02
CA SER A 829 -9.63 21.29 -13.40
C SER A 829 -10.41 22.44 -14.05
N LEU A 830 -11.31 22.13 -15.00
CA LEU A 830 -12.16 23.13 -15.63
C LEU A 830 -13.22 23.69 -14.70
N VAL A 831 -13.75 22.88 -13.78
CA VAL A 831 -14.71 23.37 -12.77
C VAL A 831 -14.08 24.51 -11.97
N VAL A 832 -12.83 24.34 -11.51
CA VAL A 832 -12.13 25.38 -10.75
C VAL A 832 -11.84 26.61 -11.60
N LEU A 833 -11.33 26.44 -12.82
CA LEU A 833 -11.09 27.55 -13.74
C LEU A 833 -12.38 28.34 -14.03
N PHE A 834 -13.51 27.66 -14.20
CA PHE A 834 -14.79 28.30 -14.50
C PHE A 834 -15.36 29.05 -13.30
N GLN A 835 -15.19 28.51 -12.10
CA GLN A 835 -15.52 29.23 -10.87
C GLN A 835 -14.67 30.51 -10.74
N LEU A 836 -13.37 30.43 -11.05
CA LEU A 836 -12.47 31.58 -11.03
C LEU A 836 -12.84 32.62 -12.09
N LEU A 837 -13.15 32.21 -13.31
CA LEU A 837 -13.60 33.09 -14.39
C LEU A 837 -14.91 33.80 -14.02
N ARG A 838 -15.81 33.12 -13.29
CA ARG A 838 -17.05 33.71 -12.77
C ARG A 838 -16.78 34.75 -11.68
N SER A 839 -15.82 34.50 -10.79
CA SER A 839 -15.48 35.44 -9.72
C SER A 839 -14.58 36.60 -10.16
N ILE A 840 -13.70 36.37 -11.15
CA ILE A 840 -12.64 37.31 -11.57
C ILE A 840 -12.65 37.38 -13.11
N PRO A 841 -13.48 38.26 -13.70
CA PRO A 841 -13.60 38.37 -15.15
C PRO A 841 -12.29 38.76 -15.86
N SER A 842 -11.35 39.41 -15.18
CA SER A 842 -10.05 39.81 -15.75
C SER A 842 -9.19 38.64 -16.20
N ILE A 843 -9.42 37.42 -15.68
CA ILE A 843 -8.73 36.20 -16.13
C ILE A 843 -9.00 35.95 -17.62
N LEU A 844 -10.18 36.33 -18.12
CA LEU A 844 -10.52 36.21 -19.54
C LEU A 844 -9.55 36.97 -20.44
N LEU A 845 -9.06 38.13 -19.99
CA LEU A 845 -8.09 38.92 -20.75
C LEU A 845 -6.76 38.17 -20.89
N ILE A 846 -6.31 37.55 -19.81
CA ILE A 846 -5.09 36.74 -19.79
C ILE A 846 -5.25 35.50 -20.68
N LEU A 847 -6.41 34.86 -20.68
CA LEU A 847 -6.70 33.71 -21.56
C LEU A 847 -6.72 34.12 -23.04
N LEU A 848 -7.24 35.30 -23.37
CA LEU A 848 -7.17 35.83 -24.74
C LEU A 848 -5.74 36.09 -25.18
N ASP A 849 -4.93 36.69 -24.29
CA ASP A 849 -3.51 36.90 -24.54
C ASP A 849 -2.76 35.57 -24.70
N LEU A 850 -3.15 34.52 -23.95
CA LEU A 850 -2.58 33.18 -24.09
C LEU A 850 -2.93 32.52 -25.42
N ILE A 851 -4.18 32.61 -25.90
CA ILE A 851 -4.51 32.10 -27.24
C ILE A 851 -3.59 32.74 -28.27
N TYR A 852 -3.29 34.04 -28.15
CA TYR A 852 -2.38 34.71 -29.08
C TYR A 852 -0.91 34.27 -28.91
N SER A 853 -0.39 34.26 -27.67
CA SER A 853 1.05 34.15 -27.39
C SER A 853 1.57 32.71 -27.20
N SER A 854 0.71 31.73 -26.93
CA SER A 854 1.11 30.36 -26.59
C SER A 854 1.23 29.43 -27.81
N PRO A 855 1.88 28.25 -27.66
CA PRO A 855 1.90 27.21 -28.70
C PRO A 855 0.48 26.79 -29.11
N VAL A 856 0.32 26.29 -30.34
CA VAL A 856 -1.00 25.96 -30.94
C VAL A 856 -1.80 25.01 -30.05
N ASP A 857 -1.16 24.00 -29.44
CA ASP A 857 -1.83 23.05 -28.56
C ASP A 857 -2.40 23.72 -27.30
N THR A 858 -1.62 24.58 -26.65
CA THR A 858 -2.04 25.35 -25.47
C THR A 858 -3.16 26.32 -25.84
N ALA A 859 -3.01 27.05 -26.95
CA ALA A 859 -4.03 27.96 -27.46
C ALA A 859 -5.34 27.23 -27.78
N HIS A 860 -5.27 26.02 -28.32
CA HIS A 860 -6.42 25.17 -28.61
C HIS A 860 -7.14 24.73 -27.32
N LYS A 861 -6.40 24.27 -26.30
CA LYS A 861 -6.98 23.94 -24.98
C LYS A 861 -7.66 25.14 -24.33
N VAL A 862 -7.02 26.31 -24.39
CA VAL A 862 -7.60 27.58 -23.88
C VAL A 862 -8.88 27.91 -24.64
N LEU A 863 -8.89 27.78 -25.97
CA LEU A 863 -10.06 28.02 -26.79
C LEU A 863 -11.21 27.09 -26.40
N ILE A 864 -11.00 25.78 -26.33
CA ILE A 864 -12.04 24.81 -25.96
C ILE A 864 -12.61 25.16 -24.59
N SER A 865 -11.74 25.51 -23.64
CA SER A 865 -12.12 25.91 -22.29
C SER A 865 -13.01 27.16 -22.30
N LEU A 866 -12.61 28.19 -23.04
CA LEU A 866 -13.37 29.43 -23.18
C LEU A 866 -14.69 29.21 -23.91
N ARG A 867 -14.70 28.43 -25.00
CA ARG A 867 -15.92 28.08 -25.74
C ARG A 867 -16.90 27.38 -24.82
N THR A 868 -16.43 26.40 -24.04
CA THR A 868 -17.26 25.64 -23.10
C THR A 868 -17.77 26.54 -21.97
N PHE A 869 -16.90 27.38 -21.40
CA PHE A 869 -17.28 28.35 -20.37
C PHE A 869 -18.38 29.29 -20.87
N LEU A 870 -18.19 29.85 -22.07
CA LEU A 870 -19.15 30.73 -22.72
C LEU A 870 -20.42 29.96 -23.14
N ARG A 871 -20.37 28.68 -23.51
CA ARG A 871 -21.60 27.92 -23.81
C ARG A 871 -22.44 27.65 -22.55
N ARG A 872 -21.79 27.42 -21.40
CA ARG A 872 -22.48 27.03 -20.14
C ARG A 872 -22.93 28.19 -19.26
N ASN A 873 -22.37 29.39 -19.39
CA ASN A 873 -22.62 30.51 -18.47
C ASN A 873 -23.34 31.70 -19.12
N GLU A 874 -24.45 31.46 -19.83
CA GLU A 874 -25.20 32.46 -20.62
C GLU A 874 -25.51 33.76 -19.86
N ASP A 875 -25.62 33.67 -18.53
CA ASP A 875 -25.85 34.76 -17.59
C ASP A 875 -24.71 35.81 -17.50
N ILE A 876 -23.47 35.46 -17.85
CA ILE A 876 -22.32 36.36 -17.65
C ILE A 876 -22.16 37.32 -18.85
N GLN A 877 -22.25 38.63 -18.59
CA GLN A 877 -22.03 39.68 -19.60
C GLN A 877 -20.53 39.99 -19.79
N VAL A 878 -19.90 39.31 -20.75
CA VAL A 878 -18.46 39.45 -21.02
C VAL A 878 -18.13 40.30 -22.25
N GLY A 879 -19.15 40.71 -23.01
CA GLY A 879 -18.99 41.31 -24.35
C GLY A 879 -18.11 42.57 -24.39
N GLY A 880 -18.31 43.50 -23.46
CA GLY A 880 -17.58 44.78 -23.44
C GLY A 880 -16.08 44.62 -23.17
N LEU A 881 -15.72 43.81 -22.16
CA LEU A 881 -14.32 43.58 -21.76
C LEU A 881 -13.51 42.92 -22.88
N ILE A 882 -14.13 41.95 -23.56
CA ILE A 882 -13.48 41.10 -24.54
C ILE A 882 -13.34 41.79 -25.91
N ARG A 883 -14.37 42.51 -26.40
CA ARG A 883 -14.30 43.20 -27.71
C ARG A 883 -13.14 44.19 -27.78
N GLY A 884 -12.90 44.94 -26.70
CA GLY A 884 -11.77 45.85 -26.59
C GLY A 884 -10.42 45.14 -26.68
N HIS A 885 -10.26 44.02 -25.97
CA HIS A 885 -9.02 43.23 -26.00
C HIS A 885 -8.79 42.53 -27.34
N PHE A 886 -9.84 41.92 -27.94
CA PHE A 886 -9.75 41.35 -29.28
C PHE A 886 -9.29 42.36 -30.31
N LEU A 887 -9.82 43.59 -30.24
CA LEU A 887 -9.41 44.65 -31.14
C LEU A 887 -7.91 44.94 -31.02
N LEU A 888 -7.37 45.00 -29.80
CA LEU A 888 -5.94 45.21 -29.58
C LEU A 888 -5.08 44.06 -30.11
N ILE A 889 -5.47 42.80 -29.84
CA ILE A 889 -4.77 41.61 -30.32
C ILE A 889 -4.78 41.56 -31.85
N LEU A 890 -5.94 41.79 -32.48
CA LEU A 890 -6.09 41.74 -33.92
C LEU A 890 -5.35 42.89 -34.62
N GLN A 891 -5.31 44.09 -34.02
CA GLN A 891 -4.49 45.19 -34.51
C GLN A 891 -3.00 44.85 -34.46
N ARG A 892 -2.51 44.24 -33.37
CA ARG A 892 -1.11 43.78 -33.27
C ARG A 892 -0.81 42.74 -34.34
N LEU A 893 -1.67 41.73 -34.50
CA LEU A 893 -1.51 40.69 -35.53
C LEU A 893 -1.43 41.26 -36.95
N LEU A 894 -2.29 42.24 -37.27
CA LEU A 894 -2.31 42.90 -38.57
C LEU A 894 -1.08 43.77 -38.83
N VAL A 895 -0.44 44.28 -37.78
CA VAL A 895 0.82 45.04 -37.86
C VAL A 895 2.01 44.08 -38.03
N GLU A 896 2.06 43.00 -37.25
CA GLU A 896 3.15 42.01 -37.31
C GLU A 896 3.21 41.26 -38.64
N HIS A 897 2.06 40.90 -39.22
CA HIS A 897 2.01 40.01 -40.39
C HIS A 897 1.80 40.74 -41.73
N GLY A 898 1.93 42.06 -41.76
CA GLY A 898 2.02 42.89 -42.97
C GLY A 898 1.00 42.53 -44.07
N ALA A 899 1.47 41.80 -45.09
CA ALA A 899 0.75 41.53 -46.34
C ALA A 899 0.10 40.13 -46.44
N SER A 900 0.56 39.12 -45.70
CA SER A 900 0.10 37.73 -45.87
C SER A 900 -0.42 37.13 -44.57
N PRO A 901 -1.74 37.05 -44.37
CA PRO A 901 -2.31 36.35 -43.21
C PRO A 901 -2.12 34.83 -43.28
N SER A 902 -1.68 34.27 -44.41
CA SER A 902 -1.32 32.84 -44.52
C SER A 902 -0.16 32.44 -43.61
N GLY A 903 0.70 33.39 -43.23
CA GLY A 903 1.71 33.20 -42.20
C GLY A 903 1.29 33.71 -40.82
N ALA A 904 0.09 34.32 -40.71
CA ALA A 904 -0.44 34.75 -39.42
C ALA A 904 -0.65 33.53 -38.56
N SER A 905 -0.12 33.61 -37.34
CA SER A 905 -0.08 32.57 -36.31
C SER A 905 -1.19 31.53 -36.44
N GLY A 906 -0.85 30.25 -36.24
CA GLY A 906 -1.82 29.15 -36.19
C GLY A 906 -2.99 29.41 -35.23
N ASN A 907 -2.87 30.39 -34.33
CA ASN A 907 -3.87 30.77 -33.35
C ASN A 907 -4.86 31.85 -33.83
N LEU A 908 -4.62 32.56 -34.94
CA LEU A 908 -5.56 33.56 -35.47
C LEU A 908 -6.95 32.96 -35.79
N PRO A 909 -7.06 31.79 -36.46
CA PRO A 909 -8.33 31.07 -36.60
C PRO A 909 -9.07 30.83 -35.27
N LEU A 910 -8.33 30.45 -34.23
CA LEU A 910 -8.86 30.17 -32.89
C LEU A 910 -9.50 31.42 -32.28
N LEU A 911 -8.79 32.55 -32.36
CA LEU A 911 -9.27 33.86 -31.92
C LEU A 911 -10.54 34.29 -32.64
N LEU A 912 -10.55 34.21 -33.97
CA LEU A 912 -11.71 34.58 -34.79
C LEU A 912 -12.92 33.70 -34.48
N SER A 913 -12.70 32.42 -34.23
CA SER A 913 -13.77 31.51 -33.87
C SER A 913 -14.40 31.88 -32.53
N LEU A 914 -13.61 32.21 -31.52
CA LEU A 914 -14.11 32.71 -30.24
C LEU A 914 -14.90 34.01 -30.42
N LEU A 915 -14.41 34.94 -31.24
CA LEU A 915 -15.11 36.18 -31.56
C LEU A 915 -16.47 35.92 -32.21
N SER A 916 -16.55 34.98 -33.14
CA SER A 916 -17.81 34.61 -33.81
C SER A 916 -18.84 34.01 -32.83
N LEU A 917 -18.39 33.16 -31.90
CA LEU A 917 -19.24 32.56 -30.86
C LEU A 917 -19.76 33.58 -29.85
N MET A 918 -18.96 34.61 -29.55
CA MET A 918 -19.41 35.69 -28.67
C MET A 918 -20.54 36.51 -29.25
N GLN A 919 -20.59 36.66 -30.58
CA GLN A 919 -21.69 37.37 -31.23
C GLN A 919 -22.98 36.55 -31.14
N LEU A 920 -22.91 35.23 -31.35
CA LEU A 920 -24.05 34.30 -31.26
C LEU A 920 -24.84 34.41 -29.94
N ARG A 921 -24.17 34.68 -28.81
CA ARG A 921 -24.82 34.81 -27.48
C ARG A 921 -25.76 36.00 -27.33
N ASN A 922 -25.67 37.00 -28.19
CA ASN A 922 -26.51 38.19 -28.08
C ASN A 922 -27.92 37.88 -28.59
N VAL A 923 -28.86 37.69 -27.66
CA VAL A 923 -30.27 37.37 -27.98
C VAL A 923 -31.01 38.58 -28.54
N SER A 924 -30.67 39.79 -28.11
CA SER A 924 -31.30 41.03 -28.54
C SER A 924 -30.51 41.79 -29.59
N GLU A 925 -31.21 42.59 -30.41
CA GLU A 925 -30.58 43.55 -31.31
C GLU A 925 -29.73 44.55 -30.52
N GLN A 926 -28.44 44.62 -30.82
CA GLN A 926 -27.50 45.54 -30.17
C GLN A 926 -27.20 46.76 -31.03
N GLU A 927 -27.06 47.92 -30.38
CA GLU A 927 -26.39 49.06 -31.03
C GLU A 927 -24.88 48.78 -31.11
N LEU A 928 -24.31 48.94 -32.31
CA LEU A 928 -22.87 48.86 -32.49
C LEU A 928 -22.21 50.12 -31.92
N ASP A 929 -21.43 49.94 -30.87
CA ASP A 929 -20.55 50.97 -30.33
C ASP A 929 -19.31 51.20 -31.24
N SER A 930 -18.48 52.18 -30.87
CA SER A 930 -17.29 52.54 -31.63
C SER A 930 -16.22 51.43 -31.66
N VAL A 931 -16.16 50.56 -30.64
CA VAL A 931 -15.18 49.47 -30.56
C VAL A 931 -15.61 48.33 -31.47
N ALA A 932 -16.89 47.97 -31.45
CA ALA A 932 -17.48 46.97 -32.32
C ALA A 932 -17.38 47.37 -33.80
N MET A 933 -17.60 48.65 -34.12
CA MET A 933 -17.38 49.17 -35.49
C MET A 933 -15.92 49.06 -35.94
N LYS A 934 -14.97 49.39 -35.06
CA LYS A 934 -13.54 49.22 -35.36
C LYS A 934 -13.18 47.76 -35.58
N LEU A 935 -13.70 46.85 -34.75
CA LEU A 935 -13.47 45.41 -34.88
C LEU A 935 -14.05 44.86 -36.19
N LEU A 936 -15.28 45.26 -36.53
CA LEU A 936 -15.93 44.93 -37.80
C LEU A 936 -15.09 45.36 -39.00
N HIS A 937 -14.60 46.59 -38.98
CA HIS A 937 -13.72 47.12 -40.02
C HIS A 937 -12.42 46.32 -40.15
N GLN A 938 -11.78 45.97 -39.03
CA GLN A 938 -10.52 45.24 -39.06
C GLN A 938 -10.68 43.79 -39.53
N VAL A 939 -11.76 43.09 -39.13
CA VAL A 939 -12.05 41.73 -39.63
C VAL A 939 -12.35 41.76 -41.13
N SER A 940 -13.07 42.78 -41.61
CA SER A 940 -13.28 42.99 -43.05
C SER A 940 -11.97 43.21 -43.81
N LYS A 941 -11.07 44.04 -43.26
CA LYS A 941 -9.75 44.30 -43.84
C LYS A 941 -8.87 43.05 -43.84
N LEU A 942 -8.95 42.23 -42.79
CA LEU A 942 -8.26 40.93 -42.72
C LEU A 942 -8.76 39.99 -43.82
N CYS A 943 -10.07 39.84 -43.97
CA CYS A 943 -10.67 39.02 -45.03
C CYS A 943 -10.18 39.46 -46.41
N GLY A 944 -10.12 40.77 -46.68
CA GLY A 944 -9.64 41.29 -47.96
C GLY A 944 -8.18 40.99 -48.29
N LYS A 945 -7.37 40.55 -47.32
CA LYS A 945 -5.98 40.09 -47.53
C LYS A 945 -5.86 38.57 -47.64
N CYS A 946 -6.91 37.81 -47.32
CA CYS A 946 -6.89 36.36 -47.36
C CYS A 946 -7.10 35.84 -48.79
N SER A 947 -6.58 34.66 -49.03
CA SER A 947 -6.89 33.87 -50.21
C SER A 947 -8.12 32.98 -49.97
N PRO A 948 -8.81 32.54 -51.04
CA PRO A 948 -9.89 31.56 -50.94
C PRO A 948 -9.51 30.21 -50.30
N THR A 949 -8.22 29.95 -50.07
CA THR A 949 -7.73 28.73 -49.45
C THR A 949 -7.63 28.82 -47.92
N ASP A 950 -7.71 30.03 -47.35
CA ASP A 950 -7.55 30.29 -45.92
C ASP A 950 -8.85 30.02 -45.14
N VAL A 951 -9.37 28.80 -45.24
CA VAL A 951 -10.70 28.40 -44.72
C VAL A 951 -10.82 28.65 -43.21
N ASP A 952 -9.77 28.33 -42.46
CA ASP A 952 -9.78 28.41 -40.99
C ASP A 952 -9.90 29.86 -40.49
N ILE A 953 -9.40 30.82 -41.25
CA ILE A 953 -9.53 32.26 -40.97
C ILE A 953 -10.88 32.77 -41.48
N LEU A 954 -11.24 32.40 -42.70
CA LEU A 954 -12.40 32.96 -43.39
C LEU A 954 -13.73 32.49 -42.83
N GLN A 955 -13.86 31.22 -42.44
CA GLN A 955 -15.12 30.68 -41.90
C GLN A 955 -15.59 31.44 -40.66
N PRO A 956 -14.79 31.55 -39.57
CA PRO A 956 -15.21 32.30 -38.39
C PRO A 956 -15.33 33.80 -38.67
N SER A 957 -14.52 34.36 -39.57
CA SER A 957 -14.64 35.78 -39.96
C SER A 957 -15.96 36.07 -40.66
N PHE A 958 -16.35 35.25 -41.64
CA PHE A 958 -17.60 35.42 -42.37
C PHE A 958 -18.81 35.24 -41.46
N ASN A 959 -18.72 34.27 -40.56
CA ASN A 959 -19.70 34.07 -39.52
C ASN A 959 -19.87 35.33 -38.64
N PHE A 960 -18.76 35.91 -38.15
CA PHE A 960 -18.79 37.15 -37.37
C PHE A 960 -19.38 38.34 -38.16
N LEU A 961 -18.98 38.51 -39.42
CA LEU A 961 -19.53 39.57 -40.28
C LEU A 961 -21.03 39.40 -40.50
N TYR A 962 -21.46 38.18 -40.76
CA TYR A 962 -22.86 37.84 -41.01
C TYR A 962 -23.71 38.10 -39.77
N TRP A 963 -23.28 37.61 -38.60
CA TRP A 963 -23.97 37.86 -37.34
C TRP A 963 -24.02 39.37 -37.02
N SER A 964 -22.93 40.10 -37.23
CA SER A 964 -22.89 41.55 -36.97
C SER A 964 -23.92 42.35 -37.79
N LEU A 965 -24.30 41.87 -38.98
CA LEU A 965 -25.33 42.51 -39.81
C LEU A 965 -26.75 42.22 -39.32
N HIS A 966 -27.02 40.99 -38.86
CA HIS A 966 -28.40 40.54 -38.60
C HIS A 966 -28.79 40.64 -37.11
N GLN A 967 -27.84 40.75 -36.18
CA GLN A 967 -28.09 40.91 -34.74
C GLN A 967 -28.00 42.36 -34.24
N THR A 968 -28.11 43.34 -35.14
CA THR A 968 -27.92 44.75 -34.78
C THR A 968 -29.10 45.58 -35.18
N THR A 969 -29.32 46.67 -34.44
CA THR A 969 -30.46 47.57 -34.68
C THR A 969 -30.44 48.09 -36.13
N PRO A 970 -31.59 48.40 -36.75
CA PRO A 970 -31.65 48.84 -38.15
C PRO A 970 -30.73 50.04 -38.47
N SER A 971 -30.53 50.95 -37.52
CA SER A 971 -29.60 52.09 -37.66
C SER A 971 -28.13 51.65 -37.69
N SER A 972 -27.77 50.68 -36.85
CA SER A 972 -26.42 50.12 -36.77
C SER A 972 -26.12 49.17 -37.92
N GLN A 973 -27.12 48.42 -38.39
CA GLN A 973 -27.06 47.55 -39.56
C GLN A 973 -26.69 48.35 -40.83
N LYS A 974 -27.31 49.52 -41.06
CA LYS A 974 -26.95 50.41 -42.17
C LYS A 974 -25.50 50.90 -42.08
N ARG A 975 -25.05 51.29 -40.89
CA ARG A 975 -23.65 51.72 -40.65
C ARG A 975 -22.66 50.57 -40.90
N ALA A 976 -22.95 49.39 -40.39
CA ALA A 976 -22.12 48.19 -40.57
C ALA A 976 -22.02 47.81 -42.05
N ALA A 977 -23.15 47.78 -42.76
CA ALA A 977 -23.19 47.52 -44.19
C ALA A 977 -22.36 48.55 -44.98
N ALA A 978 -22.47 49.85 -44.67
CA ALA A 978 -21.70 50.89 -45.33
C ALA A 978 -20.17 50.68 -45.16
N VAL A 979 -19.73 50.33 -43.94
CA VAL A 979 -18.31 50.03 -43.67
C VAL A 979 -17.86 48.80 -44.46
N LEU A 980 -18.65 47.72 -44.49
CA LEU A 980 -18.28 46.48 -45.16
C LEU A 980 -18.26 46.64 -46.69
N LEU A 981 -19.23 47.36 -47.27
CA LEU A 981 -19.32 47.66 -48.70
C LEU A 981 -18.20 48.59 -49.20
N SER A 982 -17.57 49.35 -48.30
CA SER A 982 -16.40 50.17 -48.63
C SER A 982 -15.11 49.35 -48.78
N SER A 983 -15.09 48.10 -48.32
CA SER A 983 -13.91 47.23 -48.37
C SER A 983 -13.79 46.52 -49.73
N THR A 984 -13.00 47.09 -50.64
CA THR A 984 -12.76 46.51 -51.98
C THR A 984 -12.17 45.10 -51.90
N GLY A 985 -11.19 44.88 -51.02
CA GLY A 985 -10.57 43.57 -50.85
C GLY A 985 -11.55 42.47 -50.38
N LEU A 986 -12.50 42.80 -49.49
CA LEU A 986 -13.54 41.85 -49.08
C LEU A 986 -14.46 41.50 -50.26
N MET A 987 -14.82 42.48 -51.08
CA MET A 987 -15.65 42.26 -52.26
C MET A 987 -14.93 41.39 -53.30
N GLU A 988 -13.67 41.68 -53.60
CA GLU A 988 -12.86 40.83 -54.51
C GLU A 988 -12.72 39.39 -54.00
N LEU A 989 -12.58 39.19 -52.68
CA LEU A 989 -12.57 37.86 -52.09
C LEU A 989 -13.90 37.16 -52.30
N LEU A 990 -15.03 37.83 -52.02
CA LEU A 990 -16.36 37.26 -52.23
C LEU A 990 -16.55 36.86 -53.69
N GLU A 991 -16.20 37.71 -54.64
CA GLU A 991 -16.28 37.39 -56.07
C GLU A 991 -15.50 36.11 -56.43
N LYS A 992 -14.24 36.01 -55.97
CA LYS A 992 -13.41 34.80 -56.15
C LYS A 992 -14.05 33.56 -55.52
N MET A 993 -14.62 33.71 -54.32
CA MET A 993 -15.29 32.62 -53.60
C MET A 993 -16.55 32.13 -54.32
N LEU A 994 -17.38 33.05 -54.80
CA LEU A 994 -18.61 32.72 -55.53
C LEU A 994 -18.27 31.97 -56.83
N ALA A 995 -17.24 32.39 -57.55
CA ALA A 995 -16.75 31.70 -58.76
C ALA A 995 -16.27 30.25 -58.49
N LEU A 996 -15.75 29.96 -57.30
CA LEU A 996 -15.31 28.61 -56.91
C LEU A 996 -16.44 27.61 -56.71
N THR A 997 -17.70 28.06 -56.60
CA THR A 997 -18.86 27.20 -56.32
C THR A 997 -19.04 26.05 -57.34
N LEU A 998 -18.53 26.19 -58.57
CA LEU A 998 -18.53 25.11 -59.58
C LEU A 998 -17.23 24.31 -59.64
N ALA A 999 -16.11 24.88 -59.20
CA ALA A 999 -14.79 24.37 -59.55
C ALA A 999 -14.41 23.04 -58.86
N LYS A 1000 -15.04 22.68 -57.73
CA LYS A 1000 -14.86 21.38 -57.02
C LYS A 1000 -15.85 21.27 -55.84
N ALA A 1001 -16.91 20.49 -56.00
CA ALA A 1001 -18.00 20.38 -55.01
C ALA A 1001 -17.64 19.57 -53.75
N ASP A 1002 -16.74 18.58 -53.84
CA ASP A 1002 -16.41 17.68 -52.73
C ASP A 1002 -15.31 18.24 -51.80
N SER A 1003 -15.29 19.56 -51.59
CA SER A 1003 -14.24 20.21 -50.80
C SER A 1003 -14.70 20.57 -49.38
N PRO A 1004 -13.79 20.57 -48.38
CA PRO A 1004 -14.04 21.09 -47.04
C PRO A 1004 -14.45 22.57 -47.01
N ARG A 1005 -14.54 23.25 -48.17
CA ARG A 1005 -14.93 24.65 -48.32
C ARG A 1005 -16.44 24.87 -48.46
N THR A 1006 -17.25 23.81 -48.43
CA THR A 1006 -18.70 23.93 -48.63
C THR A 1006 -19.34 24.89 -47.63
N ALA A 1007 -18.98 24.81 -46.35
CA ALA A 1007 -19.44 25.74 -45.32
C ALA A 1007 -19.06 27.20 -45.64
N LEU A 1008 -17.83 27.41 -46.10
CA LEU A 1008 -17.32 28.75 -46.40
C LEU A 1008 -18.03 29.36 -47.61
N LEU A 1009 -18.31 28.53 -48.62
CA LEU A 1009 -19.12 28.93 -49.76
C LEU A 1009 -20.55 29.31 -49.32
N CYS A 1010 -21.17 28.55 -48.41
CA CYS A 1010 -22.47 28.92 -47.84
C CYS A 1010 -22.42 30.31 -47.20
N SER A 1011 -21.42 30.57 -46.35
CA SER A 1011 -21.25 31.87 -45.69
C SER A 1011 -21.02 33.00 -46.70
N ALA A 1012 -20.25 32.75 -47.77
CA ALA A 1012 -20.01 33.72 -48.84
C ALA A 1012 -21.31 34.10 -49.58
N TRP A 1013 -22.14 33.11 -49.94
CA TRP A 1013 -23.44 33.35 -50.59
C TRP A 1013 -24.40 34.11 -49.67
N LEU A 1014 -24.47 33.74 -48.38
CA LEU A 1014 -25.31 34.41 -47.39
C LEU A 1014 -24.87 35.85 -47.11
N LEU A 1015 -23.56 36.10 -47.01
CA LEU A 1015 -23.02 37.46 -46.88
C LEU A 1015 -23.34 38.31 -48.10
N THR A 1016 -23.15 37.75 -49.30
CA THR A 1016 -23.44 38.46 -50.56
C THR A 1016 -24.93 38.83 -50.65
N ALA A 1017 -25.82 37.89 -50.28
CA ALA A 1017 -27.26 38.16 -50.18
C ALA A 1017 -27.55 39.30 -49.18
N SER A 1018 -26.95 39.23 -48.00
CA SER A 1018 -27.13 40.24 -46.94
C SER A 1018 -26.63 41.61 -47.38
N PHE A 1019 -25.44 41.67 -47.98
CA PHE A 1019 -24.87 42.92 -48.50
C PHE A 1019 -25.72 43.50 -49.62
N SER A 1020 -26.20 42.69 -50.57
CA SER A 1020 -27.09 43.17 -51.62
C SER A 1020 -28.40 43.71 -51.04
N ALA A 1021 -29.00 43.00 -50.07
CA ALA A 1021 -30.21 43.44 -49.39
C ALA A 1021 -30.03 44.80 -48.68
N GLN A 1022 -28.95 44.95 -47.92
CA GLN A 1022 -28.65 46.18 -47.19
C GLN A 1022 -28.26 47.34 -48.10
N GLN A 1023 -27.48 47.07 -49.15
CA GLN A 1023 -27.11 48.05 -50.16
C GLN A 1023 -28.35 48.65 -50.81
N HIS A 1024 -29.29 47.80 -51.26
CA HIS A 1024 -30.50 48.24 -51.95
C HIS A 1024 -31.45 48.97 -51.00
N LYS A 1025 -31.69 48.42 -49.80
CA LYS A 1025 -32.57 49.04 -48.79
C LYS A 1025 -32.05 50.40 -48.30
N GLY A 1026 -30.73 50.57 -48.25
CA GLY A 1026 -30.07 51.80 -47.81
C GLY A 1026 -29.63 52.75 -48.92
N SER A 1027 -29.72 52.34 -50.19
CA SER A 1027 -29.07 53.03 -51.33
C SER A 1027 -27.60 53.36 -51.06
N LEU A 1028 -26.88 52.40 -50.47
CA LEU A 1028 -25.49 52.59 -50.04
C LEU A 1028 -24.55 52.58 -51.25
N GLN A 1029 -23.48 53.37 -51.18
CA GLN A 1029 -22.41 53.37 -52.16
C GLN A 1029 -21.57 52.09 -52.07
N VAL A 1030 -21.16 51.59 -53.23
CA VAL A 1030 -20.33 50.39 -53.37
C VAL A 1030 -19.10 50.77 -54.19
N HIS A 1031 -17.92 50.32 -53.76
CA HIS A 1031 -16.64 50.63 -54.43
C HIS A 1031 -16.19 49.54 -55.42
N GLN A 1032 -16.71 48.32 -55.28
CA GLN A 1032 -16.40 47.17 -56.12
C GLN A 1032 -17.69 46.39 -56.40
N THR A 1033 -18.04 46.21 -57.68
CA THR A 1033 -19.19 45.42 -58.10
C THR A 1033 -18.77 43.97 -58.31
N LEU A 1034 -19.50 43.04 -57.69
CA LEU A 1034 -19.32 41.60 -57.80
C LEU A 1034 -19.92 41.11 -59.12
N SER A 1035 -19.10 40.43 -59.91
CA SER A 1035 -19.55 39.82 -61.15
C SER A 1035 -20.01 38.38 -60.89
N VAL A 1036 -21.27 38.07 -61.19
CA VAL A 1036 -21.87 36.74 -60.95
C VAL A 1036 -22.41 36.18 -62.25
N GLU A 1037 -21.89 35.02 -62.67
CA GLU A 1037 -22.39 34.31 -63.85
C GLU A 1037 -23.70 33.57 -63.54
N MET A 1038 -24.82 34.04 -64.11
CA MET A 1038 -26.14 33.46 -63.84
C MET A 1038 -26.22 31.98 -64.23
N ASP A 1039 -25.66 31.60 -65.38
CA ASP A 1039 -25.72 30.21 -65.86
C ASP A 1039 -24.94 29.26 -64.95
N GLN A 1040 -23.89 29.75 -64.30
CA GLN A 1040 -23.16 28.97 -63.29
C GLN A 1040 -24.02 28.75 -62.04
N VAL A 1041 -24.67 29.81 -61.53
CA VAL A 1041 -25.59 29.70 -60.39
C VAL A 1041 -26.72 28.72 -60.67
N LEU A 1042 -27.30 28.75 -61.87
CA LEU A 1042 -28.36 27.83 -62.27
C LEU A 1042 -27.86 26.39 -62.37
N LYS A 1043 -26.71 26.15 -63.02
CA LYS A 1043 -26.06 24.83 -63.05
C LYS A 1043 -25.80 24.29 -61.64
N ALA A 1044 -25.45 25.18 -60.71
CA ALA A 1044 -25.21 24.81 -59.33
C ALA A 1044 -26.46 24.28 -58.61
N LEU A 1045 -27.67 24.71 -59.02
CA LEU A 1045 -28.95 24.27 -58.46
C LEU A 1045 -29.56 23.09 -59.22
N SER A 1046 -29.26 22.89 -60.51
CA SER A 1046 -29.87 21.84 -61.34
C SER A 1046 -29.45 20.41 -60.95
N PHE A 1047 -28.21 20.20 -60.47
CA PHE A 1047 -27.66 18.87 -60.16
C PHE A 1047 -27.14 18.76 -58.72
N PRO A 1048 -28.02 18.75 -57.71
CA PRO A 1048 -27.63 18.79 -56.30
C PRO A 1048 -27.19 17.44 -55.72
N LYS A 1049 -27.10 16.34 -56.49
CA LYS A 1049 -26.94 14.95 -56.00
C LYS A 1049 -25.79 14.68 -55.02
N LYS A 1050 -24.89 15.65 -54.78
CA LYS A 1050 -23.83 15.59 -53.76
C LYS A 1050 -23.64 16.90 -52.96
N LYS A 1051 -24.51 17.90 -53.10
CA LYS A 1051 -24.34 19.19 -52.42
C LYS A 1051 -25.05 19.19 -51.06
N ALA A 1052 -24.44 19.85 -50.07
CA ALA A 1052 -25.09 20.12 -48.80
C ALA A 1052 -26.33 21.00 -49.02
N ALA A 1053 -27.47 20.59 -48.45
CA ALA A 1053 -28.75 21.32 -48.53
C ALA A 1053 -28.59 22.81 -48.17
N LEU A 1054 -27.71 23.12 -47.23
CA LEU A 1054 -27.39 24.48 -46.79
C LEU A 1054 -26.77 25.35 -47.88
N LEU A 1055 -25.89 24.80 -48.73
CA LEU A 1055 -25.28 25.57 -49.83
C LEU A 1055 -26.34 25.96 -50.86
N SER A 1056 -27.20 25.01 -51.21
CA SER A 1056 -28.33 25.26 -52.09
C SER A 1056 -29.26 26.33 -51.49
N ALA A 1057 -29.57 26.25 -50.19
CA ALA A 1057 -30.38 27.24 -49.49
C ALA A 1057 -29.73 28.64 -49.49
N ALA A 1058 -28.41 28.73 -49.31
CA ALA A 1058 -27.66 29.99 -49.35
C ALA A 1058 -27.69 30.63 -50.75
N ILE A 1059 -27.48 29.84 -51.80
CA ILE A 1059 -27.57 30.30 -53.20
C ILE A 1059 -28.99 30.79 -53.52
N LEU A 1060 -30.01 30.06 -53.06
CA LEU A 1060 -31.41 30.43 -53.24
C LEU A 1060 -31.76 31.72 -52.49
N CYS A 1061 -31.21 31.93 -51.30
CA CYS A 1061 -31.37 33.18 -50.55
C CYS A 1061 -30.78 34.38 -51.32
N PHE A 1062 -29.60 34.20 -51.93
CA PHE A 1062 -29.03 35.19 -52.83
C PHE A 1062 -29.93 35.46 -54.05
N LEU A 1063 -30.38 34.40 -54.75
CA LEU A 1063 -31.24 34.55 -55.92
C LEU A 1063 -32.56 35.24 -55.58
N ARG A 1064 -33.18 34.88 -54.46
CA ARG A 1064 -34.39 35.55 -53.96
C ARG A 1064 -34.15 37.04 -53.76
N THR A 1065 -33.03 37.40 -53.12
CA THR A 1065 -32.65 38.80 -52.92
C THR A 1065 -32.45 39.52 -54.26
N ALA A 1066 -31.74 38.91 -55.20
CA ALA A 1066 -31.49 39.49 -56.52
C ALA A 1066 -32.79 39.68 -57.33
N LEU A 1067 -33.71 38.69 -57.29
CA LEU A 1067 -35.02 38.74 -57.93
C LEU A 1067 -35.90 39.86 -57.36
N ARG A 1068 -35.97 39.98 -56.03
CA ARG A 1068 -36.70 41.07 -55.36
C ARG A 1068 -36.19 42.45 -55.74
N GLN A 1069 -34.90 42.56 -55.99
CA GLN A 1069 -34.25 43.79 -56.43
C GLN A 1069 -34.33 44.00 -57.93
N SER A 1070 -35.00 43.11 -58.68
CA SER A 1070 -35.02 43.11 -60.14
C SER A 1070 -33.63 43.15 -60.78
N PHE A 1071 -32.61 42.61 -60.09
CA PHE A 1071 -31.20 42.67 -60.46
C PHE A 1071 -30.63 44.10 -60.61
N SER A 1072 -31.23 45.08 -59.90
CA SER A 1072 -30.81 46.49 -59.89
C SER A 1072 -29.83 46.83 -58.75
N SER A 1073 -29.09 45.84 -58.26
CA SER A 1073 -28.11 46.03 -57.19
C SER A 1073 -26.87 46.74 -57.73
N ALA A 1074 -26.39 47.78 -57.03
CA ALA A 1074 -25.09 48.38 -57.37
C ALA A 1074 -23.92 47.47 -56.99
N LEU A 1075 -24.17 46.52 -56.08
CA LEU A 1075 -23.17 45.56 -55.62
C LEU A 1075 -22.99 44.40 -56.57
N VAL A 1076 -24.04 43.89 -57.20
CA VAL A 1076 -23.99 42.64 -57.96
C VAL A 1076 -24.40 42.88 -59.40
N ALA A 1077 -23.50 42.59 -60.33
CA ALA A 1077 -23.76 42.60 -61.76
C ALA A 1077 -23.79 41.17 -62.31
N LEU A 1078 -24.81 40.87 -63.09
CA LEU A 1078 -24.91 39.59 -63.80
C LEU A 1078 -24.05 39.61 -65.05
N VAL A 1079 -23.11 38.66 -65.16
CA VAL A 1079 -22.29 38.49 -66.36
C VAL A 1079 -22.90 37.41 -67.25
N PRO A 1080 -23.04 37.64 -68.56
CA PRO A 1080 -23.43 36.59 -69.50
C PRO A 1080 -22.33 35.53 -69.61
N SER A 1081 -22.69 34.26 -69.44
CA SER A 1081 -21.75 33.16 -69.64
C SER A 1081 -21.52 32.98 -71.14
N GLY A 1082 -20.30 33.28 -71.60
CA GLY A 1082 -19.93 33.28 -73.02
C GLY A 1082 -20.35 34.55 -73.75
N ALA A 1083 -19.48 35.02 -74.65
CA ALA A 1083 -19.51 36.30 -75.35
C ALA A 1083 -20.68 36.52 -76.33
N GLN A 1084 -21.80 35.80 -76.20
CA GLN A 1084 -22.95 35.98 -77.07
C GLN A 1084 -23.87 37.10 -76.57
N PRO A 1085 -23.99 38.23 -77.29
CA PRO A 1085 -24.94 39.28 -76.99
C PRO A 1085 -26.38 38.74 -77.03
N LEU A 1086 -27.26 39.28 -76.17
CA LEU A 1086 -28.68 38.89 -76.16
C LEU A 1086 -29.31 39.10 -77.55
N PRO A 1087 -29.86 38.06 -78.20
CA PRO A 1087 -30.63 38.22 -79.42
C PRO A 1087 -31.87 39.08 -79.16
N ALA A 1088 -32.03 40.15 -79.91
CA ALA A 1088 -32.99 41.23 -79.67
C ALA A 1088 -34.48 40.89 -79.92
N THR A 1089 -34.91 39.62 -79.95
CA THR A 1089 -36.15 39.27 -80.67
C THR A 1089 -37.29 38.63 -79.86
N LYS A 1090 -37.20 38.46 -78.54
CA LYS A 1090 -38.36 38.18 -77.64
C LYS A 1090 -38.02 38.14 -76.15
N ASP A 1091 -36.76 37.87 -75.80
CA ASP A 1091 -36.32 37.76 -74.40
C ASP A 1091 -36.07 39.12 -73.72
N THR A 1092 -36.31 40.26 -74.39
CA THR A 1092 -36.07 41.60 -73.82
C THR A 1092 -36.99 41.91 -72.64
N VAL A 1093 -38.20 41.35 -72.60
CA VAL A 1093 -39.17 41.59 -71.51
C VAL A 1093 -38.67 41.03 -70.17
N LEU A 1094 -37.93 39.92 -70.22
CA LEU A 1094 -37.42 39.24 -69.03
C LEU A 1094 -36.01 39.70 -68.62
N ALA A 1095 -35.36 40.57 -69.40
CA ALA A 1095 -33.97 40.98 -69.18
C ALA A 1095 -33.72 41.55 -67.77
N PRO A 1096 -32.67 41.12 -67.06
CA PRO A 1096 -31.50 40.39 -67.58
C PRO A 1096 -31.69 38.87 -67.75
N LEU A 1097 -32.79 38.27 -67.28
CA LEU A 1097 -33.03 36.83 -67.43
C LEU A 1097 -33.49 36.48 -68.85
N ARG A 1098 -33.04 35.31 -69.33
CA ARG A 1098 -33.55 34.67 -70.54
C ARG A 1098 -34.66 33.69 -70.20
N MET A 1099 -35.57 33.40 -71.13
CA MET A 1099 -36.61 32.40 -70.90
C MET A 1099 -36.02 31.01 -70.58
N SER A 1100 -34.88 30.66 -71.18
CA SER A 1100 -34.14 29.42 -70.88
C SER A 1100 -33.62 29.37 -69.44
N GLN A 1101 -33.20 30.51 -68.88
CA GLN A 1101 -32.73 30.64 -67.51
C GLN A 1101 -33.88 30.52 -66.52
N VAL A 1102 -35.02 31.15 -66.81
CA VAL A 1102 -36.26 31.00 -66.03
C VAL A 1102 -36.67 29.53 -65.98
N ARG A 1103 -36.73 28.86 -67.14
CA ARG A 1103 -37.05 27.43 -67.21
C ARG A 1103 -36.07 26.57 -66.41
N SER A 1104 -34.77 26.86 -66.50
CA SER A 1104 -33.74 26.12 -65.77
C SER A 1104 -33.85 26.33 -64.26
N LEU A 1105 -34.18 27.54 -63.82
CA LEU A 1105 -34.40 27.86 -62.41
C LEU A 1105 -35.63 27.13 -61.86
N VAL A 1106 -36.76 27.16 -62.59
CA VAL A 1106 -37.99 26.45 -62.19
C VAL A 1106 -37.73 24.95 -62.04
N ILE A 1107 -37.05 24.33 -63.02
CA ILE A 1107 -36.68 22.91 -62.94
C ILE A 1107 -35.76 22.66 -61.73
N GLY A 1108 -34.78 23.54 -61.49
CA GLY A 1108 -33.90 23.45 -60.33
C GLY A 1108 -34.66 23.51 -59.00
N LEU A 1109 -35.59 24.46 -58.85
CA LEU A 1109 -36.43 24.62 -57.66
C LEU A 1109 -37.33 23.41 -57.43
N GLN A 1110 -37.97 22.90 -58.48
CA GLN A 1110 -38.78 21.68 -58.42
C GLN A 1110 -37.94 20.49 -57.94
N ASN A 1111 -36.74 20.31 -58.50
CA ASN A 1111 -35.83 19.22 -58.10
C ASN A 1111 -35.36 19.33 -56.64
N LEU A 1112 -35.14 20.55 -56.13
CA LEU A 1112 -34.69 20.78 -54.76
C LEU A 1112 -35.83 20.57 -53.74
N LEU A 1113 -37.06 20.98 -54.06
CA LEU A 1113 -38.23 20.75 -53.21
C LEU A 1113 -38.51 19.25 -52.98
N VAL A 1114 -38.29 18.42 -54.00
CA VAL A 1114 -38.47 16.96 -53.90
C VAL A 1114 -37.49 16.31 -52.89
N GLN A 1115 -36.39 16.97 -52.51
CA GLN A 1115 -35.47 16.46 -51.49
C GLN A 1115 -36.08 16.43 -50.09
N LYS A 1116 -37.17 17.16 -49.84
CA LYS A 1116 -37.90 17.20 -48.57
C LYS A 1116 -37.06 17.64 -47.36
N ASP A 1117 -35.93 18.33 -47.57
CA ASP A 1117 -35.16 19.00 -46.50
C ASP A 1117 -35.89 20.30 -46.08
N PRO A 1118 -36.19 20.51 -44.80
CA PRO A 1118 -37.05 21.61 -44.36
C PRO A 1118 -36.44 23.00 -44.62
N LEU A 1119 -35.15 23.18 -44.34
CA LEU A 1119 -34.46 24.47 -44.53
C LEU A 1119 -34.35 24.82 -46.02
N LEU A 1120 -33.96 23.84 -46.83
CA LEU A 1120 -33.89 23.99 -48.28
C LEU A 1120 -35.26 24.25 -48.89
N SER A 1121 -36.30 23.57 -48.42
CA SER A 1121 -37.66 23.75 -48.92
C SER A 1121 -38.18 25.17 -48.65
N GLN A 1122 -37.90 25.74 -47.47
CA GLN A 1122 -38.24 27.14 -47.15
C GLN A 1122 -37.54 28.12 -48.09
N ALA A 1123 -36.24 27.92 -48.33
CA ALA A 1123 -35.48 28.74 -49.27
C ALA A 1123 -36.00 28.61 -50.71
N CYS A 1124 -36.37 27.39 -51.14
CA CYS A 1124 -36.91 27.12 -52.47
C CYS A 1124 -38.25 27.84 -52.68
N VAL A 1125 -39.18 27.71 -51.73
CA VAL A 1125 -40.48 28.38 -51.82
C VAL A 1125 -40.31 29.88 -51.84
N GLY A 1126 -39.49 30.45 -50.94
CA GLY A 1126 -39.21 31.88 -50.95
C GLY A 1126 -38.56 32.38 -52.27
N CYS A 1127 -37.68 31.59 -52.88
CA CYS A 1127 -37.10 31.92 -54.17
C CYS A 1127 -38.12 31.81 -55.31
N LEU A 1128 -39.04 30.84 -55.27
CA LEU A 1128 -40.12 30.70 -56.24
C LEU A 1128 -41.12 31.85 -56.13
N GLU A 1129 -41.48 32.27 -54.92
CA GLU A 1129 -42.32 33.45 -54.67
C GLU A 1129 -41.69 34.70 -55.33
N ALA A 1130 -40.40 34.97 -55.06
CA ALA A 1130 -39.71 36.10 -55.66
C ALA A 1130 -39.56 35.99 -57.18
N LEU A 1131 -39.40 34.78 -57.72
CA LEU A 1131 -39.35 34.56 -59.16
C LEU A 1131 -40.69 34.90 -59.82
N LEU A 1132 -41.80 34.40 -59.27
CA LEU A 1132 -43.12 34.67 -59.81
C LEU A 1132 -43.46 36.16 -59.70
N ASP A 1133 -43.18 36.80 -58.57
CA ASP A 1133 -43.41 38.24 -58.41
C ASP A 1133 -42.58 39.07 -59.40
N TYR A 1134 -41.33 38.66 -59.66
CA TYR A 1134 -40.48 39.29 -60.68
C TYR A 1134 -41.03 39.09 -62.11
N LEU A 1135 -41.53 37.89 -62.42
CA LEU A 1135 -42.13 37.60 -63.72
C LEU A 1135 -43.43 38.36 -63.89
N ASP A 1136 -44.27 38.43 -62.86
CA ASP A 1136 -45.58 39.07 -62.88
C ASP A 1136 -45.46 40.57 -63.14
N ALA A 1137 -44.48 41.22 -62.51
CA ALA A 1137 -44.17 42.62 -62.71
C ALA A 1137 -43.77 42.97 -64.16
N ARG A 1138 -43.44 41.98 -65.00
CA ARG A 1138 -42.92 42.17 -66.37
C ARG A 1138 -43.81 41.54 -67.43
N SER A 1139 -44.34 40.36 -67.15
CA SER A 1139 -45.26 39.60 -67.99
C SER A 1139 -46.11 38.68 -67.09
N PRO A 1140 -47.32 39.14 -66.73
CA PRO A 1140 -48.29 38.35 -65.97
C PRO A 1140 -48.59 37.00 -66.64
N ASP A 1141 -48.63 36.97 -67.97
CA ASP A 1141 -48.87 35.75 -68.75
C ASP A 1141 -47.78 34.69 -68.52
N ILE A 1142 -46.50 35.11 -68.46
CA ILE A 1142 -45.38 34.20 -68.20
C ILE A 1142 -45.42 33.73 -66.74
N ALA A 1143 -45.71 34.61 -65.79
CA ALA A 1143 -45.85 34.24 -64.38
C ALA A 1143 -46.96 33.21 -64.18
N LEU A 1144 -48.14 33.46 -64.76
CA LEU A 1144 -49.26 32.53 -64.78
C LEU A 1144 -48.87 31.21 -65.44
N HIS A 1145 -48.17 31.24 -66.58
CA HIS A 1145 -47.71 30.04 -67.28
C HIS A 1145 -46.74 29.20 -66.44
N VAL A 1146 -45.83 29.83 -65.70
CA VAL A 1146 -44.89 29.13 -64.81
C VAL A 1146 -45.61 28.55 -63.59
N ALA A 1147 -46.55 29.31 -63.00
CA ALA A 1147 -47.35 28.86 -61.86
C ALA A 1147 -48.27 27.68 -62.23
N SER A 1148 -48.84 27.69 -63.44
CA SER A 1148 -49.80 26.70 -63.95
C SER A 1148 -49.21 25.51 -64.70
N GLN A 1149 -47.89 25.32 -64.65
CA GLN A 1149 -47.23 24.16 -65.23
C GLN A 1149 -47.80 22.86 -64.64
N PRO A 1150 -48.15 21.85 -65.46
CA PRO A 1150 -48.63 20.56 -64.98
C PRO A 1150 -47.68 19.88 -63.99
N TRP A 1151 -46.37 20.10 -64.14
CA TRP A 1151 -45.34 19.57 -63.25
C TRP A 1151 -45.43 20.09 -61.81
N ASN A 1152 -46.00 21.29 -61.59
CA ASN A 1152 -46.24 21.80 -60.23
C ASN A 1152 -47.32 20.98 -59.50
N ARG A 1153 -48.31 20.44 -60.23
CA ARG A 1153 -49.31 19.53 -59.67
C ARG A 1153 -48.66 18.23 -59.19
N PHE A 1154 -47.82 17.63 -60.02
CA PHE A 1154 -47.07 16.43 -59.64
C PHE A 1154 -46.11 16.69 -58.48
N LEU A 1155 -45.45 17.86 -58.46
CA LEU A 1155 -44.60 18.27 -57.34
C LEU A 1155 -45.41 18.35 -56.04
N LEU A 1156 -46.56 19.03 -56.06
CA LEU A 1156 -47.41 19.17 -54.88
C LEU A 1156 -47.87 17.80 -54.36
N PHE A 1157 -48.32 16.90 -55.23
CA PHE A 1157 -48.66 15.53 -54.83
C PHE A 1157 -47.47 14.78 -54.22
N THR A 1158 -46.29 14.92 -54.81
CA THR A 1158 -45.05 14.28 -54.29
C THR A 1158 -44.69 14.80 -52.89
N LEU A 1159 -44.97 16.08 -52.61
CA LEU A 1159 -44.75 16.70 -51.30
C LEU A 1159 -45.82 16.26 -50.27
N LEU A 1160 -47.07 16.11 -50.71
CA LEU A 1160 -48.20 15.67 -49.87
C LEU A 1160 -48.17 14.17 -49.54
N ASP A 1161 -47.57 13.34 -50.38
CA ASP A 1161 -47.43 11.88 -50.16
C ASP A 1161 -46.41 11.51 -49.04
N ALA A 1162 -46.01 12.48 -48.21
CA ALA A 1162 -44.96 12.32 -47.19
C ALA A 1162 -45.47 11.87 -45.80
N GLY A 1163 -46.73 11.42 -45.69
CA GLY A 1163 -47.35 10.95 -44.44
C GLY A 1163 -48.60 11.74 -44.02
N GLU A 1164 -49.27 11.29 -42.97
CA GLU A 1164 -50.43 11.99 -42.38
C GLU A 1164 -50.03 13.41 -41.95
N ASN A 1165 -50.88 14.39 -42.25
CA ASN A 1165 -50.66 15.82 -41.99
C ASN A 1165 -49.43 16.44 -42.68
N SER A 1166 -48.92 15.85 -43.75
CA SER A 1166 -47.85 16.44 -44.58
C SER A 1166 -48.16 17.86 -45.04
N PHE A 1167 -49.42 18.16 -45.35
CA PHE A 1167 -49.88 19.50 -45.75
C PHE A 1167 -49.66 20.58 -44.68
N LEU A 1168 -49.49 20.22 -43.39
CA LEU A 1168 -49.19 21.18 -42.30
C LEU A 1168 -47.72 21.63 -42.27
N ARG A 1169 -46.88 21.14 -43.18
CA ARG A 1169 -45.52 21.68 -43.33
C ARG A 1169 -45.58 23.13 -43.81
N PRO A 1170 -44.90 24.09 -43.15
CA PRO A 1170 -44.98 25.51 -43.49
C PRO A 1170 -44.67 25.81 -44.97
N GLU A 1171 -43.75 25.05 -45.55
CA GLU A 1171 -43.30 25.20 -46.93
C GLU A 1171 -44.38 24.79 -47.92
N ILE A 1172 -45.11 23.70 -47.62
CA ILE A 1172 -46.20 23.20 -48.46
C ILE A 1172 -47.37 24.18 -48.41
N LEU A 1173 -47.72 24.68 -47.22
CA LEU A 1173 -48.75 25.71 -47.06
C LEU A 1173 -48.41 26.99 -47.82
N ARG A 1174 -47.15 27.47 -47.74
CA ARG A 1174 -46.71 28.63 -48.53
C ARG A 1174 -46.75 28.36 -50.04
N LEU A 1175 -46.34 27.17 -50.46
CA LEU A 1175 -46.39 26.78 -51.88
C LEU A 1175 -47.83 26.73 -52.41
N MET A 1176 -48.76 26.17 -51.64
CA MET A 1176 -50.19 26.16 -51.98
C MET A 1176 -50.76 27.59 -52.01
N THR A 1177 -50.43 28.41 -51.01
CA THR A 1177 -50.76 29.84 -50.97
C THR A 1177 -50.30 30.56 -52.23
N LEU A 1178 -49.06 30.29 -52.66
CA LEU A 1178 -48.49 30.88 -53.87
C LEU A 1178 -49.26 30.47 -55.13
N PHE A 1179 -49.58 29.19 -55.32
CA PHE A 1179 -50.33 28.75 -56.50
C PHE A 1179 -51.78 29.27 -56.52
N MET A 1180 -52.40 29.45 -55.35
CA MET A 1180 -53.70 30.13 -55.25
C MET A 1180 -53.61 31.60 -55.64
N ARG A 1181 -52.55 32.31 -55.23
CA ARG A 1181 -52.33 33.73 -55.58
C ARG A 1181 -52.30 33.95 -57.09
N TYR A 1182 -51.72 33.03 -57.84
CA TYR A 1182 -51.67 33.05 -59.31
C TYR A 1182 -52.85 32.32 -59.98
N ARG A 1183 -53.93 32.02 -59.24
CA ARG A 1183 -55.17 31.39 -59.76
C ARG A 1183 -54.96 30.09 -60.55
N SER A 1184 -53.95 29.31 -60.17
CA SER A 1184 -53.57 28.09 -60.88
C SER A 1184 -54.46 26.91 -60.50
N SER A 1185 -55.73 26.93 -60.92
CA SER A 1185 -56.69 25.84 -60.67
C SER A 1185 -56.29 24.51 -61.30
N SER A 1186 -55.41 24.52 -62.30
CA SER A 1186 -54.81 23.31 -62.88
C SER A 1186 -53.80 22.61 -61.96
N VAL A 1187 -53.30 23.29 -60.92
CA VAL A 1187 -52.31 22.76 -59.98
C VAL A 1187 -52.96 22.37 -58.67
N LEU A 1188 -53.73 23.29 -58.08
CA LEU A 1188 -54.49 23.09 -56.85
C LEU A 1188 -55.98 23.17 -57.14
N SER A 1189 -56.68 22.03 -57.04
CA SER A 1189 -58.13 21.95 -57.28
C SER A 1189 -58.93 22.44 -56.07
N HIS A 1190 -60.22 22.72 -56.26
CA HIS A 1190 -61.11 23.05 -55.14
C HIS A 1190 -61.29 21.89 -54.16
N GLU A 1191 -61.28 20.65 -54.66
CA GLU A 1191 -61.37 19.44 -53.83
C GLU A 1191 -60.14 19.34 -52.89
N GLU A 1192 -58.94 19.59 -53.41
CA GLU A 1192 -57.70 19.55 -52.63
C GLU A 1192 -57.63 20.66 -51.56
N VAL A 1193 -58.22 21.82 -51.82
CA VAL A 1193 -58.38 22.89 -50.83
C VAL A 1193 -59.33 22.44 -49.71
N GLY A 1194 -60.45 21.80 -50.07
CA GLY A 1194 -61.40 21.24 -49.12
C GLY A 1194 -60.76 20.17 -48.22
N ASP A 1195 -59.98 19.27 -48.81
CA ASP A 1195 -59.22 18.23 -48.08
C ASP A 1195 -58.24 18.84 -47.07
N VAL A 1196 -57.53 19.91 -47.45
CA VAL A 1196 -56.64 20.63 -46.52
C VAL A 1196 -57.41 21.32 -45.40
N LEU A 1197 -58.54 21.97 -45.69
CA LEU A 1197 -59.36 22.58 -44.64
C LEU A 1197 -59.91 21.54 -43.65
N GLN A 1198 -60.38 20.40 -44.15
CA GLN A 1198 -60.82 19.30 -43.31
C GLN A 1198 -59.65 18.73 -42.50
N GLY A 1199 -58.48 18.58 -43.11
CA GLY A 1199 -57.26 18.14 -42.42
C GLY A 1199 -56.82 19.10 -41.32
N VAL A 1200 -56.87 20.43 -41.55
CA VAL A 1200 -56.56 21.43 -40.52
C VAL A 1200 -57.60 21.41 -39.40
N ALA A 1201 -58.88 21.19 -39.71
CA ALA A 1201 -59.94 21.08 -38.70
C ALA A 1201 -59.78 19.86 -37.77
N LEU A 1202 -59.16 18.78 -38.28
CA LEU A 1202 -58.82 17.58 -37.51
C LEU A 1202 -57.50 17.72 -36.73
N ALA A 1203 -56.66 18.71 -37.06
CA ALA A 1203 -55.37 18.92 -36.42
C ALA A 1203 -55.48 19.81 -35.17
N ASP A 1204 -54.73 19.48 -34.12
CA ASP A 1204 -54.62 20.33 -32.94
C ASP A 1204 -53.69 21.51 -33.20
N LEU A 1205 -54.28 22.67 -33.53
CA LEU A 1205 -53.56 23.91 -33.82
C LEU A 1205 -52.63 24.36 -32.69
N SER A 1206 -52.91 23.98 -31.44
CA SER A 1206 -52.09 24.37 -30.28
C SER A 1206 -50.72 23.69 -30.24
N THR A 1207 -50.59 22.55 -30.92
CA THR A 1207 -49.33 21.78 -31.02
C THR A 1207 -48.43 22.24 -32.17
N LEU A 1208 -48.93 23.13 -33.04
CA LEU A 1208 -48.22 23.54 -34.25
C LEU A 1208 -47.15 24.60 -33.96
N SER A 1209 -46.08 24.56 -34.74
CA SER A 1209 -45.03 25.58 -34.68
C SER A 1209 -45.56 26.96 -35.08
N ASN A 1210 -45.03 28.03 -34.50
CA ASN A 1210 -45.37 29.41 -34.90
C ASN A 1210 -45.20 29.66 -36.41
N THR A 1211 -44.24 28.99 -37.06
CA THR A 1211 -44.06 29.04 -38.52
C THR A 1211 -45.19 28.40 -39.30
N THR A 1212 -45.69 27.26 -38.82
CA THR A 1212 -46.86 26.60 -39.43
C THR A 1212 -48.10 27.48 -39.26
N LEU A 1213 -48.28 28.08 -38.09
CA LEU A 1213 -49.40 28.99 -37.82
C LEU A 1213 -49.37 30.23 -38.74
N GLN A 1214 -48.20 30.84 -38.95
CA GLN A 1214 -48.06 31.95 -39.91
C GLN A 1214 -48.36 31.53 -41.34
N ALA A 1215 -47.90 30.34 -41.77
CA ALA A 1215 -48.17 29.83 -43.10
C ALA A 1215 -49.67 29.50 -43.29
N LEU A 1216 -50.33 28.93 -42.27
CA LEU A 1216 -51.78 28.71 -42.25
C LEU A 1216 -52.54 30.03 -42.34
N HIS A 1217 -52.12 31.04 -41.58
CA HIS A 1217 -52.73 32.36 -41.63
C HIS A 1217 -52.63 32.97 -43.04
N GLY A 1218 -51.46 32.89 -43.68
CA GLY A 1218 -51.29 33.32 -45.07
C GLY A 1218 -52.16 32.54 -46.06
N PHE A 1219 -52.30 31.22 -45.87
CA PHE A 1219 -53.17 30.37 -46.68
C PHE A 1219 -54.65 30.77 -46.57
N PHE A 1220 -55.14 31.01 -45.35
CA PHE A 1220 -56.52 31.46 -45.12
C PHE A 1220 -56.79 32.86 -45.68
N GLN A 1221 -55.85 33.80 -45.50
CA GLN A 1221 -55.97 35.13 -46.10
C GLN A 1221 -56.05 35.08 -47.63
N GLN A 1222 -55.22 34.23 -48.26
CA GLN A 1222 -55.24 34.08 -49.71
C GLN A 1222 -56.54 33.42 -50.20
N LEU A 1223 -57.06 32.41 -49.49
CA LEU A 1223 -58.37 31.82 -49.76
C LEU A 1223 -59.49 32.87 -49.71
N GLN A 1224 -59.47 33.76 -48.72
CA GLN A 1224 -60.44 34.85 -48.58
C GLN A 1224 -60.38 35.83 -49.76
N SER A 1225 -59.18 36.17 -50.23
CA SER A 1225 -59.00 37.09 -51.36
C SER A 1225 -59.56 36.56 -52.70
N MET A 1226 -59.78 35.24 -52.82
CA MET A 1226 -60.26 34.60 -54.05
C MET A 1226 -61.79 34.62 -54.22
N GLY A 1227 -62.56 34.94 -53.17
CA GLY A 1227 -63.99 35.31 -53.20
C GLY A 1227 -65.02 34.29 -53.75
N HIS A 1228 -64.59 33.16 -54.32
CA HIS A 1228 -65.43 32.25 -55.12
C HIS A 1228 -65.39 30.78 -54.70
N LEU A 1229 -64.93 30.48 -53.48
CA LEU A 1229 -64.79 29.10 -52.98
C LEU A 1229 -65.94 28.74 -52.02
N ALA A 1230 -66.53 27.55 -52.22
CA ALA A 1230 -67.65 27.05 -51.41
C ALA A 1230 -67.30 26.87 -49.92
N ASP A 1231 -66.03 26.67 -49.58
CA ASP A 1231 -65.55 26.39 -48.22
C ASP A 1231 -65.21 27.63 -47.38
N HIS A 1232 -65.74 28.81 -47.76
CA HIS A 1232 -65.48 30.07 -47.07
C HIS A 1232 -65.84 30.05 -45.57
N SER A 1233 -66.95 29.38 -45.21
CA SER A 1233 -67.39 29.30 -43.81
C SER A 1233 -66.43 28.49 -42.93
N MET A 1234 -65.90 27.38 -43.45
CA MET A 1234 -64.93 26.53 -42.74
C MET A 1234 -63.60 27.26 -42.55
N ALA A 1235 -63.08 27.90 -43.61
CA ALA A 1235 -61.84 28.67 -43.54
C ALA A 1235 -61.92 29.84 -42.54
N GLN A 1236 -63.03 30.57 -42.50
CA GLN A 1236 -63.26 31.65 -41.51
C GLN A 1236 -63.29 31.11 -40.08
N THR A 1237 -63.93 29.96 -39.87
CA THR A 1237 -64.00 29.32 -38.54
C THR A 1237 -62.61 28.89 -38.07
N LEU A 1238 -61.81 28.26 -38.95
CA LEU A 1238 -60.44 27.85 -38.64
C LEU A 1238 -59.50 29.04 -38.43
N GLN A 1239 -59.65 30.11 -39.21
CA GLN A 1239 -58.88 31.33 -39.00
C GLN A 1239 -59.23 31.99 -37.66
N ALA A 1240 -60.52 32.05 -37.28
CA ALA A 1240 -60.93 32.56 -35.97
C ALA A 1240 -60.39 31.69 -34.82
N SER A 1241 -60.34 30.36 -34.99
CA SER A 1241 -59.68 29.46 -34.03
C SER A 1241 -58.18 29.72 -33.95
N LEU A 1242 -57.54 30.05 -35.07
CA LEU A 1242 -56.10 30.36 -35.13
C LEU A 1242 -55.78 31.71 -34.49
N GLU A 1243 -56.63 32.72 -34.70
CA GLU A 1243 -56.54 34.04 -34.06
C GLU A 1243 -56.93 34.01 -32.57
N GLY A 1244 -57.78 33.05 -32.18
CA GLY A 1244 -58.19 32.81 -30.80
C GLY A 1244 -57.20 31.98 -29.98
N LEU A 1245 -56.18 31.37 -30.60
CA LEU A 1245 -55.08 30.74 -29.86
C LEU A 1245 -54.37 31.81 -29.03
N PRO A 1246 -54.22 31.63 -27.71
CA PRO A 1246 -53.40 32.52 -26.92
C PRO A 1246 -52.01 32.54 -27.57
N PRO A 1247 -51.37 33.71 -27.76
CA PRO A 1247 -50.04 33.79 -28.33
C PRO A 1247 -49.17 32.89 -27.49
N SER A 1248 -48.73 31.76 -28.05
CA SER A 1248 -48.23 30.60 -27.33
C SER A 1248 -47.48 31.01 -26.08
N THR A 1249 -48.20 31.03 -24.95
CA THR A 1249 -47.69 31.29 -23.61
C THR A 1249 -47.05 30.01 -23.08
N SER A 1250 -46.43 29.23 -23.97
CA SER A 1250 -45.36 28.33 -23.61
C SER A 1250 -44.17 29.18 -23.19
N SER A 1251 -44.30 29.79 -22.00
CA SER A 1251 -43.25 30.40 -21.20
C SER A 1251 -42.10 29.45 -20.88
N GLY A 1252 -42.15 28.20 -21.37
CA GLY A 1252 -41.06 27.24 -21.35
C GLY A 1252 -40.28 27.09 -22.67
N GLN A 1253 -40.77 27.59 -23.81
CA GLN A 1253 -39.98 27.57 -25.05
C GLN A 1253 -39.32 28.95 -25.23
N PRO A 1254 -37.98 29.04 -25.15
CA PRO A 1254 -37.30 30.30 -25.44
C PRO A 1254 -37.69 30.77 -26.84
N PRO A 1255 -37.78 32.09 -27.09
CA PRO A 1255 -38.02 32.61 -28.44
C PRO A 1255 -37.05 31.89 -29.38
N LEU A 1256 -37.60 31.18 -30.37
CA LEU A 1256 -36.84 30.40 -31.34
C LEU A 1256 -35.64 31.24 -31.77
N GLN A 1257 -34.43 30.80 -31.41
CA GLN A 1257 -33.20 31.48 -31.78
C GLN A 1257 -33.19 31.62 -33.30
N ASP A 1258 -33.42 32.84 -33.80
CA ASP A 1258 -33.37 33.10 -35.23
C ASP A 1258 -31.97 32.81 -35.78
N MET A 1259 -30.96 33.02 -34.94
CA MET A 1259 -29.55 32.83 -35.25
C MET A 1259 -29.06 31.47 -34.78
N LEU A 1260 -28.59 30.65 -35.73
CA LEU A 1260 -28.06 29.32 -35.50
C LEU A 1260 -26.72 29.14 -36.22
N CYS A 1261 -25.93 28.17 -35.78
CA CYS A 1261 -24.74 27.72 -36.50
C CYS A 1261 -24.99 26.31 -37.07
N LEU A 1262 -25.13 26.18 -38.39
CA LEU A 1262 -25.42 24.91 -39.07
C LEU A 1262 -24.19 24.46 -39.87
N GLY A 1263 -23.59 23.32 -39.53
CA GLY A 1263 -22.40 22.82 -40.24
C GLY A 1263 -21.23 23.80 -40.25
N GLY A 1264 -21.06 24.60 -39.19
CA GLY A 1264 -20.05 25.65 -39.08
C GLY A 1264 -20.43 26.99 -39.71
N VAL A 1265 -21.64 27.13 -40.26
CA VAL A 1265 -22.11 28.33 -40.97
C VAL A 1265 -23.08 29.12 -40.10
N ALA A 1266 -22.84 30.42 -39.95
CA ALA A 1266 -23.79 31.35 -39.36
C ALA A 1266 -25.03 31.52 -40.22
N VAL A 1267 -26.20 31.23 -39.66
CA VAL A 1267 -27.48 31.27 -40.37
C VAL A 1267 -28.51 32.04 -39.55
N SER A 1268 -29.23 32.95 -40.22
CA SER A 1268 -30.47 33.51 -39.70
C SER A 1268 -31.62 32.77 -40.39
N LEU A 1269 -32.47 32.12 -39.61
CA LEU A 1269 -33.63 31.40 -40.12
C LEU A 1269 -34.59 32.35 -40.81
N SER A 1270 -34.79 33.54 -40.28
CA SER A 1270 -35.59 34.61 -40.89
C SER A 1270 -34.98 35.04 -42.22
N HIS A 1271 -33.66 35.20 -42.31
CA HIS A 1271 -33.02 35.53 -43.58
C HIS A 1271 -33.14 34.41 -44.61
N ILE A 1272 -33.15 33.12 -44.23
CA ILE A 1272 -33.39 32.02 -45.19
C ILE A 1272 -34.88 31.91 -45.54
N ARG A 1273 -35.78 32.13 -44.60
CA ARG A 1273 -37.24 31.99 -44.77
C ARG A 1273 -37.89 33.13 -45.53
N ASN A 1274 -37.52 34.37 -45.21
CA ASN A 1274 -38.23 35.57 -45.61
C ASN A 1274 -37.76 36.13 -46.93
#